data_AF-A0AAV6SPY2-F1
#
_entry.id   AF-A0AAV6SPY2-F1
#
_cell.length_a   1.000
_cell.length_b   1.000
_cell.length_c   1.000
_cell.angle_alpha   90.00
_cell.angle_beta   90.00
_cell.angle_gamma   90.00
#
_symmetry.space_group_name_H-M   'P 1'
#
loop_
_entity.id
_entity.type
_entity.pdbx_description
1 polymer ?
#
loop_
_entity_poly.entity_id
_entity_poly.type
_entity_poly.pdbx_seq_one_letter_code
_entity_poly.pdbx_strand_id
1 'polypeptide(L)'
;MEENGTEKTNKFPFTEKWKNIYEWAEPSNLGEQHTYCRICSRNLSTIHKGIIELQRHEKTNKHLKRKIYKNAHAQSQCPELLPNPCSDAAIRFIHSHFEKASDKGVQGSINFARRKLGLQYPKDITSICQHTPYCVYIYKGVTDGKGDTVSVVLVGFFDIDACRHCIRFLDALQLKDDAEEQRAAVVSETLKKFGLPTENMVAVYLDGNGVASEQICSHLREVNSNTLALGGLYSICDAACHVGVKQLSNQVQELLTGIHSHYSTCSPKDDKLKDLFGSDITVDGPSFCINNSCLNLCLLVSKMLAIWTDLVSYFSSCDEDNDAAKLICSQLQDPKLRATFMFLEQALKPLHSFQMHLQTPEGGSRANLLVILEKASNLLSTYSSYFLDPQAVVCLLTESDVNVLKNSKFHLTSPKLSVGGKAVEDFLNESVAAEALPLLKEEMVSFYIAVTDCILTKLPLNDGLLRSMALLLNPQSSKKLTTKAVKELGSKLGICISPDDVTQLTKEFLKYQRAEEGENNHLADVSLEKHWASVLRDTELNMFRKLLLALLSLPCPPLDSQHVFTQALENGDTALVSESEGFREGACQAATDALVQNNDEIGRNRRMPQCEVRLTKINKLKNDHDFSPGNNGIVEPEQSSPSNKSTPRGRKKYVYQDGKGFLSGELVWGKVKGFSWWPGMVMPWKTKSSPPGMRKVEWFGDGMFSEIYTEGLLPFNAFTKCFCKNSFASLPVYKEAIYQIIELAGERCGKSFAESEGNKEKELKMMLDWASEGFLPTGPDGFLPPDSVAHATSSESALSDYQPPAKRKYVVKNKANAAAIIYSRESMVDAVKEKGKKISDVCLSCGSFEIEAQHPLFEGGLCQKCKENFIETLYRYDEDGYQSYCTVCCAGSEVILCGNASCCRCFCKDCVDILVGPGTFDKLKDVDPWSCYMCQPSQCGGNLKLRPDWSVKVQDFFVNNSAMEFEPHRVYPSIPADQRRPIKVLSLFDGIATGYLVLKDLGMTMERYIASEICDDSIAVGMIKHEGKVEYVNDVRTITRKHLAEWGPFDLLIGGSPCNDLSMVNPLRKGLFEGTGRLFFEFYRILTLLKPKEDDDRPFFWLFENVVFMSANDKSDICRFLECNPILIDAVKVSPAHRARYFWGNLPGMNRPLATSLDDKVALQDCLEVGRTAKFDKVRTITTKSNSIRQGKSGPLPVAMNGKEDYLWCTEMEQIFGFPKHYTDVNNMGRVQRQKVLGRSWSVPVIRHLFAPLKDYYKCE
;
A
#
# COMPACT_ATOMS: atom_id res chain seq x y z
N MET A 1 -68.95 -48.51 -27.27
CA MET A 1 -68.70 -49.92 -26.87
C MET A 1 -67.40 -50.36 -27.50
N GLU A 2 -66.70 -51.28 -26.86
CA GLU A 2 -65.25 -51.50 -27.01
C GLU A 2 -64.84 -52.28 -28.27
N GLU A 3 -63.60 -52.09 -28.75
CA GLU A 3 -62.51 -53.05 -28.51
C GLU A 3 -61.11 -52.51 -28.94
N ASN A 4 -60.04 -53.23 -28.55
CA ASN A 4 -58.65 -52.76 -28.45
C ASN A 4 -57.79 -52.93 -29.73
N GLY A 5 -56.65 -52.20 -29.81
CA GLY A 5 -55.77 -52.24 -31.01
C GLY A 5 -54.29 -51.80 -30.89
N THR A 6 -53.62 -51.95 -29.74
CA THR A 6 -52.14 -51.99 -29.56
C THR A 6 -51.22 -50.92 -30.22
N GLU A 7 -50.78 -49.93 -29.44
CA GLU A 7 -49.44 -49.31 -29.61
C GLU A 7 -48.35 -50.17 -28.95
N LYS A 8 -47.27 -50.47 -29.68
CA LYS A 8 -46.12 -51.24 -29.16
C LYS A 8 -45.16 -50.34 -28.38
N THR A 9 -45.23 -50.38 -27.04
CA THR A 9 -44.13 -49.86 -26.21
C THR A 9 -42.88 -50.72 -26.40
N ASN A 10 -41.88 -50.23 -27.14
CA ASN A 10 -40.58 -50.90 -27.27
C ASN A 10 -39.89 -50.94 -25.90
N LYS A 11 -39.85 -52.13 -25.29
CA LYS A 11 -39.12 -52.41 -24.05
C LYS A 11 -37.76 -53.01 -24.42
N PHE A 12 -36.70 -52.44 -23.87
CA PHE A 12 -35.32 -52.86 -24.10
C PHE A 12 -34.77 -53.59 -22.86
N PRO A 13 -34.96 -54.91 -22.72
CA PRO A 13 -34.31 -55.68 -21.67
C PRO A 13 -32.78 -55.66 -21.84
N PHE A 14 -32.06 -55.85 -20.74
CA PHE A 14 -30.62 -56.07 -20.76
C PHE A 14 -30.27 -57.24 -21.69
N THR A 15 -29.26 -57.05 -22.53
CA THR A 15 -28.73 -58.10 -23.40
C THR A 15 -27.22 -58.20 -23.23
N GLU A 16 -26.67 -59.42 -23.28
CA GLU A 16 -25.22 -59.68 -23.29
C GLU A 16 -24.47 -58.83 -24.34
N LYS A 17 -25.13 -58.45 -25.44
CA LYS A 17 -24.57 -57.54 -26.45
C LYS A 17 -24.13 -56.19 -25.88
N TRP A 18 -24.79 -55.66 -24.84
CA TRP A 18 -24.39 -54.39 -24.22
C TRP A 18 -23.10 -54.51 -23.40
N LYS A 19 -22.80 -55.69 -22.84
CA LYS A 19 -21.54 -55.96 -22.13
C LYS A 19 -20.32 -55.91 -23.07
N ASN A 20 -20.51 -56.31 -24.33
CA ASN A 20 -19.47 -56.23 -25.37
C ASN A 20 -19.27 -54.81 -25.94
N ILE A 21 -20.26 -53.91 -25.78
CA ILE A 21 -20.16 -52.51 -26.19
C ILE A 21 -19.67 -51.63 -25.02
N TYR A 22 -20.07 -51.99 -23.80
CA TYR A 22 -19.73 -51.31 -22.55
C TYR A 22 -19.26 -52.36 -21.53
N GLU A 23 -17.95 -52.57 -21.41
CA GLU A 23 -17.35 -53.57 -20.49
C GLU A 23 -17.77 -53.40 -19.02
N TRP A 24 -18.25 -52.21 -18.66
CA TRP A 24 -18.75 -51.87 -17.32
C TRP A 24 -20.22 -52.26 -17.09
N ALA A 25 -20.95 -52.68 -18.12
CA ALA A 25 -22.38 -53.00 -18.07
C ALA A 25 -22.62 -54.49 -17.83
N GLU A 26 -23.24 -54.81 -16.69
CA GLU A 26 -23.51 -56.17 -16.21
C GLU A 26 -25.04 -56.37 -15.98
N PRO A 27 -25.52 -57.62 -15.90
CA PRO A 27 -26.91 -57.91 -15.55
C PRO A 27 -27.29 -57.28 -14.20
N SER A 28 -28.50 -56.74 -14.08
CA SER A 28 -28.99 -56.20 -12.81
C SER A 28 -29.74 -57.26 -11.99
N ASN A 29 -29.42 -57.34 -10.70
CA ASN A 29 -30.19 -58.12 -9.72
C ASN A 29 -31.63 -57.61 -9.53
N LEU A 30 -32.00 -56.44 -10.10
CA LEU A 30 -33.35 -55.89 -10.13
C LEU A 30 -34.14 -56.31 -11.40
N GLY A 31 -33.67 -57.35 -12.09
CA GLY A 31 -34.28 -57.91 -13.29
C GLY A 31 -33.86 -57.23 -14.59
N GLU A 32 -34.23 -57.85 -15.71
CA GLU A 32 -33.81 -57.49 -17.07
C GLU A 32 -34.16 -56.06 -17.49
N GLN A 33 -35.05 -55.38 -16.76
CA GLN A 33 -35.43 -53.99 -17.00
C GLN A 33 -34.34 -52.98 -16.62
N HIS A 34 -33.28 -53.46 -15.95
CA HIS A 34 -32.18 -52.67 -15.43
C HIS A 34 -30.82 -53.23 -15.87
N THR A 35 -29.82 -52.36 -15.92
CA THR A 35 -28.42 -52.70 -16.22
C THR A 35 -27.51 -52.20 -15.11
N TYR A 36 -26.71 -53.08 -14.53
CA TYR A 36 -25.77 -52.72 -13.46
C TYR A 36 -24.50 -52.12 -14.05
N CYS A 37 -24.04 -51.00 -13.49
CA CYS A 37 -22.76 -50.41 -13.84
C CYS A 37 -21.71 -50.77 -12.78
N ARG A 38 -20.74 -51.63 -13.14
CA ARG A 38 -19.62 -52.05 -12.28
C ARG A 38 -18.67 -50.91 -11.89
N ILE A 39 -18.59 -49.84 -12.68
CA ILE A 39 -17.76 -48.66 -12.36
C ILE A 39 -18.43 -47.78 -11.29
N CYS A 40 -19.73 -47.54 -11.42
CA CYS A 40 -20.49 -46.70 -10.48
C CYS A 40 -21.12 -47.47 -9.31
N SER A 41 -21.16 -48.81 -9.36
CA SER A 41 -21.89 -49.69 -8.44
C SER A 41 -23.37 -49.31 -8.30
N ARG A 42 -24.07 -49.13 -9.42
CA ARG A 42 -25.49 -48.71 -9.46
C ARG A 42 -26.26 -49.37 -10.61
N ASN A 43 -27.52 -49.70 -10.37
CA ASN A 43 -28.47 -50.13 -11.39
C ASN A 43 -29.05 -48.92 -12.16
N LEU A 44 -29.04 -49.00 -13.49
CA LEU A 44 -29.59 -48.04 -14.45
C LEU A 44 -30.90 -48.59 -15.01
N SER A 45 -31.94 -47.76 -15.17
CA SER A 45 -33.20 -48.20 -15.77
C SER A 45 -33.12 -48.12 -17.29
N THR A 46 -32.91 -49.25 -17.95
CA THR A 46 -32.67 -49.34 -19.40
C THR A 46 -33.92 -49.73 -20.18
N ILE A 47 -34.97 -50.27 -19.53
CA ILE A 47 -36.22 -50.72 -20.18
C ILE A 47 -36.82 -49.74 -21.21
N HIS A 48 -36.80 -48.43 -20.98
CA HIS A 48 -37.47 -47.46 -21.86
C HIS A 48 -36.54 -46.80 -22.91
N LYS A 49 -35.22 -46.88 -22.74
CA LYS A 49 -34.24 -46.10 -23.54
C LYS A 49 -33.03 -46.91 -24.01
N GLY A 50 -32.91 -48.15 -23.54
CA GLY A 50 -31.86 -49.10 -23.88
C GLY A 50 -30.46 -48.50 -23.87
N ILE A 51 -29.79 -48.60 -25.01
CA ILE A 51 -28.41 -48.16 -25.21
C ILE A 51 -28.20 -46.64 -25.05
N ILE A 52 -29.24 -45.82 -25.25
CA ILE A 52 -29.15 -44.35 -25.12
C ILE A 52 -28.90 -43.97 -23.66
N GLU A 53 -29.50 -44.70 -22.71
CA GLU A 53 -29.30 -44.45 -21.28
C GLU A 53 -27.89 -44.89 -20.83
N LEU A 54 -27.32 -45.94 -21.45
CA LEU A 54 -25.93 -46.35 -21.22
C LEU A 54 -24.93 -45.32 -21.75
N GLN A 55 -25.13 -44.80 -22.97
CA GLN A 55 -24.34 -43.72 -23.54
C GLN A 55 -24.42 -42.44 -22.70
N ARG A 56 -25.61 -42.09 -22.22
CA ARG A 56 -25.81 -40.95 -21.32
C ARG A 56 -25.08 -41.16 -19.99
N HIS A 57 -25.11 -42.38 -19.44
CA HIS A 57 -24.44 -42.70 -18.18
C HIS A 57 -22.92 -42.62 -18.28
N GLU A 58 -22.31 -43.17 -19.34
CA GLU A 58 -20.85 -43.13 -19.53
C GLU A 58 -20.31 -41.69 -19.59
N LYS A 59 -21.06 -40.77 -20.23
CA LYS A 59 -20.73 -39.34 -20.31
C LYS A 59 -20.93 -38.57 -19.00
N THR A 60 -21.38 -39.20 -17.90
CA THR A 60 -21.51 -38.49 -16.61
C THR A 60 -20.17 -38.31 -15.91
N ASN A 61 -19.93 -37.12 -15.36
CA ASN A 61 -18.73 -36.80 -14.57
C ASN A 61 -18.47 -37.81 -13.43
N LYS A 62 -19.53 -38.41 -12.85
CA LYS A 62 -19.41 -39.44 -11.80
C LYS A 62 -18.92 -40.78 -12.33
N HIS A 63 -19.27 -41.14 -13.57
CA HIS A 63 -18.75 -42.33 -14.23
C HIS A 63 -17.29 -42.12 -14.65
N LEU A 64 -16.99 -41.01 -15.33
CA LEU A 64 -15.64 -40.68 -15.79
C LEU A 64 -14.62 -40.63 -14.64
N LYS A 65 -14.92 -39.90 -13.55
CA LYS A 65 -14.03 -39.84 -12.37
C LYS A 65 -13.78 -41.22 -11.75
N ARG A 66 -14.78 -42.10 -11.69
CA ARG A 66 -14.63 -43.47 -11.15
C ARG A 66 -13.92 -44.43 -12.11
N LYS A 67 -14.07 -44.25 -13.43
CA LYS A 67 -13.34 -45.00 -14.47
C LYS A 67 -11.84 -44.72 -14.36
N ILE A 68 -11.46 -43.45 -14.25
CA ILE A 68 -10.07 -43.01 -14.00
C ILE A 68 -9.54 -43.62 -12.68
N TYR A 69 -10.29 -43.51 -11.58
CA TYR A 69 -9.86 -44.02 -10.28
C TYR A 69 -9.68 -45.55 -10.25
N LYS A 70 -10.56 -46.32 -10.92
CA LYS A 70 -10.40 -47.78 -11.02
C LYS A 70 -9.23 -48.19 -11.93
N ASN A 71 -8.98 -47.47 -13.02
CA ASN A 71 -7.83 -47.76 -13.88
C ASN A 71 -6.50 -47.47 -13.17
N ALA A 72 -6.42 -46.39 -12.40
CA ALA A 72 -5.27 -46.10 -11.53
C ALA A 72 -5.05 -47.19 -10.46
N HIS A 73 -6.12 -47.76 -9.91
CA HIS A 73 -6.03 -48.84 -8.93
C HIS A 73 -5.68 -50.22 -9.53
N ALA A 74 -6.09 -50.48 -10.78
CA ALA A 74 -5.72 -51.71 -11.49
C ALA A 74 -4.21 -51.77 -11.78
N GLN A 75 -3.59 -50.62 -12.06
CA GLN A 75 -2.14 -50.50 -12.21
C GLN A 75 -1.36 -50.58 -10.88
N SER A 76 -2.03 -50.51 -9.72
CA SER A 76 -1.38 -50.61 -8.41
C SER A 76 -1.24 -52.05 -7.89
N GLN A 77 -1.59 -53.07 -8.68
CA GLN A 77 -1.50 -54.49 -8.32
C GLN A 77 -0.65 -55.30 -9.31
N CYS A 78 0.60 -54.87 -9.51
CA CYS A 78 1.64 -55.70 -10.13
C CYS A 78 3.00 -55.44 -9.45
N PRO A 79 3.35 -56.17 -8.37
CA PRO A 79 4.56 -55.93 -7.59
C PRO A 79 5.80 -56.64 -8.18
N GLU A 80 6.06 -56.49 -9.48
CA GLU A 80 7.26 -57.03 -10.14
C GLU A 80 8.20 -55.91 -10.63
N LEU A 81 9.25 -55.69 -9.84
CA LEU A 81 10.61 -55.29 -10.21
C LEU A 81 10.82 -54.59 -11.58
N LEU A 82 10.51 -53.30 -11.65
CA LEU A 82 11.26 -52.36 -12.49
C LEU A 82 12.28 -51.62 -11.61
N PRO A 83 13.58 -51.60 -11.97
CA PRO A 83 14.62 -50.94 -11.18
C PRO A 83 14.34 -49.44 -11.07
N ASN A 84 14.64 -48.85 -9.92
CA ASN A 84 14.41 -47.43 -9.70
C ASN A 84 15.46 -46.62 -10.49
N PRO A 85 15.07 -45.63 -11.32
CA PRO A 85 16.04 -44.89 -12.14
C PRO A 85 16.91 -43.92 -11.31
N CYS A 86 16.39 -43.38 -10.20
CA CYS A 86 17.16 -42.55 -9.26
C CYS A 86 18.13 -43.37 -8.41
N SER A 87 19.29 -42.79 -8.08
CA SER A 87 20.21 -43.36 -7.10
C SER A 87 19.64 -43.37 -5.67
N ASP A 88 20.23 -44.17 -4.77
CA ASP A 88 19.87 -44.15 -3.35
C ASP A 88 20.12 -42.79 -2.69
N ALA A 89 21.10 -42.02 -3.18
CA ALA A 89 21.38 -40.67 -2.71
C ALA A 89 20.26 -39.68 -3.09
N ALA A 90 19.73 -39.77 -4.32
CA ALA A 90 18.54 -39.01 -4.72
C ALA A 90 17.30 -39.31 -3.86
N ILE A 91 17.08 -40.58 -3.51
CA ILE A 91 15.93 -40.97 -2.68
C ILE A 91 16.07 -40.38 -1.26
N ARG A 92 17.28 -40.40 -0.68
CA ARG A 92 17.56 -39.76 0.62
C ARG A 92 17.44 -38.24 0.57
N PHE A 93 17.93 -37.61 -0.49
CA PHE A 93 17.82 -36.16 -0.71
C PHE A 93 16.35 -35.71 -0.82
N ILE A 94 15.55 -36.36 -1.67
CA ILE A 94 14.12 -36.02 -1.83
C ILE A 94 13.36 -36.22 -0.51
N HIS A 95 13.70 -37.25 0.27
CA HIS A 95 13.08 -37.48 1.58
C HIS A 95 13.49 -36.43 2.62
N SER A 96 14.77 -36.07 2.70
CA SER A 96 15.28 -35.14 3.73
C SER A 96 14.86 -33.69 3.52
N HIS A 97 14.83 -33.22 2.27
CA HIS A 97 14.46 -31.84 1.95
C HIS A 97 12.93 -31.59 2.00
N PHE A 98 12.10 -32.63 1.89
CA PHE A 98 10.65 -32.47 1.69
C PHE A 98 9.72 -33.22 2.66
N GLU A 99 10.22 -34.08 3.56
CA GLU A 99 9.42 -34.67 4.65
C GLU A 99 9.95 -34.23 6.04
N LYS A 100 9.09 -33.63 6.87
CA LYS A 100 9.48 -33.23 8.24
C LYS A 100 9.64 -34.47 9.12
N ALA A 101 10.89 -34.88 9.35
CA ALA A 101 11.36 -35.80 10.38
C ALA A 101 10.31 -36.83 10.88
N SER A 102 10.04 -37.85 10.07
CA SER A 102 9.24 -39.02 10.45
C SER A 102 10.02 -40.28 10.13
N ASP A 103 10.29 -41.12 11.12
CA ASP A 103 10.92 -42.41 10.91
C ASP A 103 9.97 -43.36 10.14
N LYS A 104 10.30 -43.63 8.88
CA LYS A 104 9.69 -44.69 8.07
C LYS A 104 10.81 -45.43 7.35
N GLY A 105 10.75 -46.76 7.36
CA GLY A 105 11.77 -47.60 6.73
C GLY A 105 11.90 -47.38 5.21
N VAL A 106 13.02 -47.83 4.65
CA VAL A 106 13.50 -47.58 3.26
C VAL A 106 12.40 -47.63 2.18
N GLN A 107 11.48 -48.59 2.25
CA GLN A 107 10.39 -48.73 1.27
C GLN A 107 9.40 -47.55 1.27
N GLY A 108 9.24 -46.87 2.41
CA GLY A 108 8.45 -45.65 2.55
C GLY A 108 9.07 -44.49 1.76
N SER A 109 10.38 -44.29 1.89
CA SER A 109 11.12 -43.23 1.19
C SER A 109 11.14 -43.43 -0.33
N ILE A 110 11.27 -44.67 -0.81
CA ILE A 110 11.14 -45.01 -2.24
C ILE A 110 9.76 -44.63 -2.78
N ASN A 111 8.69 -44.98 -2.04
CA ASN A 111 7.32 -44.68 -2.44
C ASN A 111 7.01 -43.16 -2.35
N PHE A 112 7.64 -42.43 -1.43
CA PHE A 112 7.56 -40.98 -1.35
C PHE A 112 8.23 -40.31 -2.56
N ALA A 113 9.47 -40.69 -2.88
CA ALA A 113 10.21 -40.16 -4.04
C ALA A 113 9.44 -40.38 -5.35
N ARG A 114 8.89 -41.59 -5.57
CA ARG A 114 8.05 -41.88 -6.76
C ARG A 114 6.80 -41.00 -6.85
N ARG A 115 6.17 -40.65 -5.72
CA ARG A 115 5.01 -39.72 -5.70
C ARG A 115 5.39 -38.26 -5.95
N LYS A 116 6.65 -37.88 -5.70
CA LYS A 116 7.18 -36.52 -5.90
C LYS A 116 7.77 -36.30 -7.31
N LEU A 117 8.22 -37.36 -7.97
CA LEU A 117 8.80 -37.27 -9.32
C LEU A 117 7.75 -37.39 -10.44
N GLY A 118 6.59 -37.99 -10.15
CA GLY A 118 5.49 -38.20 -11.09
C GLY A 118 5.39 -39.65 -11.59
N LEU A 119 4.21 -40.05 -12.06
CA LEU A 119 3.94 -41.44 -12.47
C LEU A 119 4.59 -41.84 -13.80
N GLN A 120 4.89 -40.85 -14.66
CA GLN A 120 5.54 -41.05 -15.95
C GLN A 120 7.08 -40.96 -15.88
N TYR A 121 7.63 -40.69 -14.68
CA TYR A 121 9.06 -40.49 -14.50
C TYR A 121 9.90 -41.74 -14.84
N PRO A 122 11.02 -41.62 -15.58
CA PRO A 122 11.60 -40.42 -16.20
C PRO A 122 11.21 -40.24 -17.69
N LYS A 123 10.28 -41.06 -18.21
CA LYS A 123 9.92 -41.08 -19.65
C LYS A 123 9.34 -39.76 -20.14
N ASP A 124 8.65 -39.04 -19.26
CA ASP A 124 8.18 -37.68 -19.49
C ASP A 124 9.33 -36.69 -19.76
N ILE A 125 10.45 -36.78 -19.04
CA ILE A 125 11.64 -35.98 -19.30
C ILE A 125 12.31 -36.43 -20.62
N THR A 126 12.56 -37.74 -20.76
CA THR A 126 13.27 -38.28 -21.92
C THR A 126 12.54 -37.99 -23.24
N SER A 127 11.21 -38.13 -23.28
CA SER A 127 10.42 -37.89 -24.50
C SER A 127 10.42 -36.43 -24.96
N ILE A 128 10.46 -35.46 -24.05
CA ILE A 128 10.50 -34.04 -24.39
C ILE A 128 11.92 -33.64 -24.83
N CYS A 129 12.95 -34.02 -24.06
CA CYS A 129 14.34 -33.68 -24.34
C CYS A 129 14.90 -34.38 -25.60
N GLN A 130 14.25 -35.43 -26.11
CA GLN A 130 14.57 -36.02 -27.42
C GLN A 130 14.39 -35.05 -28.60
N HIS A 131 13.49 -34.07 -28.47
CA HIS A 131 13.14 -33.16 -29.56
C HIS A 131 13.21 -31.67 -29.17
N THR A 132 13.55 -31.37 -27.92
CA THR A 132 13.56 -30.02 -27.35
C THR A 132 14.92 -29.69 -26.75
N PRO A 133 15.54 -28.56 -27.14
CA PRO A 133 16.71 -28.00 -26.47
C PRO A 133 16.52 -27.85 -24.95
N TYR A 134 17.57 -28.15 -24.18
CA TYR A 134 17.53 -28.12 -22.71
C TYR A 134 18.80 -27.55 -22.07
N CYS A 135 18.65 -27.06 -20.83
CA CYS A 135 19.73 -26.64 -19.95
C CYS A 135 19.90 -27.62 -18.78
N VAL A 136 21.13 -27.97 -18.43
CA VAL A 136 21.43 -28.78 -17.23
C VAL A 136 21.73 -27.86 -16.05
N TYR A 137 21.23 -28.19 -14.85
CA TYR A 137 21.50 -27.46 -13.62
C TYR A 137 22.25 -28.37 -12.65
N ILE A 138 23.34 -27.88 -12.07
CA ILE A 138 24.19 -28.63 -11.15
C ILE A 138 24.40 -27.83 -9.87
N TYR A 139 23.81 -28.27 -8.78
CA TYR A 139 23.99 -27.70 -7.45
C TYR A 139 24.95 -28.58 -6.65
N LYS A 140 26.09 -28.01 -6.23
CA LYS A 140 27.14 -28.69 -5.47
C LYS A 140 26.95 -28.46 -3.96
N GLY A 141 27.60 -29.28 -3.13
CA GLY A 141 27.70 -29.01 -1.69
C GLY A 141 26.41 -29.24 -0.88
N VAL A 142 25.40 -29.89 -1.47
CA VAL A 142 24.10 -30.10 -0.83
C VAL A 142 24.18 -31.28 0.14
N THR A 143 23.63 -31.17 1.35
CA THR A 143 23.62 -32.28 2.30
C THR A 143 22.45 -33.23 2.06
N ASP A 144 22.71 -34.53 2.07
CA ASP A 144 21.66 -35.55 2.10
C ASP A 144 21.10 -35.73 3.53
N GLY A 145 20.08 -36.58 3.69
CA GLY A 145 19.46 -36.85 4.99
C GLY A 145 20.34 -37.52 6.06
N LYS A 146 21.61 -37.83 5.76
CA LYS A 146 22.61 -38.34 6.70
C LYS A 146 23.75 -37.34 6.96
N GLY A 147 23.77 -36.20 6.26
CA GLY A 147 24.87 -35.25 6.28
C GLY A 147 25.96 -35.50 5.25
N ASP A 148 25.78 -36.46 4.33
CA ASP A 148 26.72 -36.70 3.24
C ASP A 148 26.56 -35.62 2.15
N THR A 149 27.67 -35.12 1.59
CA THR A 149 27.63 -34.14 0.49
C THR A 149 27.26 -34.79 -0.84
N VAL A 150 26.27 -34.25 -1.54
CA VAL A 150 25.80 -34.68 -2.86
C VAL A 150 25.78 -33.52 -3.87
N SER A 151 25.87 -33.86 -5.15
CA SER A 151 25.64 -32.92 -6.26
C SER A 151 24.28 -33.20 -6.90
N VAL A 152 23.36 -32.24 -6.86
CA VAL A 152 22.01 -32.39 -7.43
C VAL A 152 22.01 -31.97 -8.90
N VAL A 153 21.48 -32.84 -9.77
CA VAL A 153 21.40 -32.63 -11.23
C VAL A 153 19.94 -32.53 -11.65
N LEU A 154 19.61 -31.44 -12.36
CA LEU A 154 18.27 -31.15 -12.88
C LEU A 154 18.37 -30.77 -14.38
N VAL A 155 17.23 -30.78 -15.08
CA VAL A 155 17.12 -30.31 -16.46
C VAL A 155 15.98 -29.30 -16.58
N GLY A 156 16.25 -28.17 -17.23
CA GLY A 156 15.26 -27.16 -17.61
C GLY A 156 15.02 -27.14 -19.12
N PHE A 157 13.75 -27.01 -19.52
CA PHE A 157 13.33 -26.89 -20.92
C PHE A 157 12.06 -26.03 -21.03
N PHE A 158 11.76 -25.56 -22.24
CA PHE A 158 10.50 -24.85 -22.49
C PHE A 158 9.43 -25.83 -22.98
N ASP A 159 8.32 -25.91 -22.24
CA ASP A 159 7.16 -26.73 -22.57
C ASP A 159 6.16 -25.89 -23.38
N ILE A 160 5.98 -26.27 -24.65
CA ILE A 160 5.12 -25.55 -25.60
C ILE A 160 3.63 -25.73 -25.26
N ASP A 161 3.25 -26.90 -24.74
CA ASP A 161 1.87 -27.22 -24.43
C ASP A 161 1.47 -26.58 -23.09
N ALA A 162 2.33 -26.65 -22.08
CA ALA A 162 2.15 -25.93 -20.82
C ALA A 162 2.47 -24.41 -20.90
N CYS A 163 2.94 -23.93 -22.06
CA CYS A 163 3.31 -22.54 -22.34
C CYS A 163 4.24 -21.91 -21.29
N ARG A 164 5.23 -22.66 -20.79
CA ARG A 164 6.09 -22.23 -19.67
C ARG A 164 7.46 -22.89 -19.65
N HIS A 165 8.38 -22.33 -18.87
CA HIS A 165 9.62 -23.01 -18.51
C HIS A 165 9.37 -24.07 -17.43
N CYS A 166 9.89 -25.27 -17.63
CA CYS A 166 9.78 -26.41 -16.72
C CYS A 166 11.18 -26.85 -16.29
N ILE A 167 11.42 -26.98 -14.98
CA ILE A 167 12.62 -27.63 -14.42
C ILE A 167 12.19 -28.99 -13.86
N ARG A 168 13.00 -30.03 -14.06
CA ARG A 168 12.74 -31.40 -13.59
C ARG A 168 14.00 -32.02 -12.99
N PHE A 169 13.81 -32.75 -11.88
CA PHE A 169 14.88 -33.47 -11.19
C PHE A 169 15.34 -34.70 -12.00
N LEU A 170 16.66 -34.97 -12.06
CA LEU A 170 17.22 -36.22 -12.60
C LEU A 170 17.77 -37.12 -11.49
N ASP A 171 18.84 -36.69 -10.82
CA ASP A 171 19.53 -37.52 -9.83
C ASP A 171 20.30 -36.64 -8.83
N ALA A 172 20.72 -37.22 -7.71
CA ALA A 172 21.63 -36.59 -6.76
C ALA A 172 22.83 -37.52 -6.56
N LEU A 173 24.02 -37.03 -6.89
CA LEU A 173 25.22 -37.82 -7.04
C LEU A 173 26.06 -37.74 -5.77
N GLN A 174 26.16 -38.85 -5.03
CA GLN A 174 27.08 -38.99 -3.91
C GLN A 174 28.45 -39.42 -4.44
N LEU A 175 29.46 -38.58 -4.22
CA LEU A 175 30.84 -38.82 -4.65
C LEU A 175 31.70 -38.93 -3.40
N LYS A 176 32.57 -39.95 -3.35
CA LYS A 176 33.66 -40.01 -2.37
C LYS A 176 34.73 -39.00 -2.79
N ASP A 177 35.47 -38.46 -1.83
CA ASP A 177 36.49 -37.45 -2.11
C ASP A 177 37.60 -37.96 -3.05
N ASP A 178 38.27 -36.98 -3.68
CA ASP A 178 39.49 -37.11 -4.50
C ASP A 178 39.36 -37.57 -5.97
N ALA A 179 38.50 -36.91 -6.76
CA ALA A 179 38.83 -36.46 -8.14
C ALA A 179 37.72 -35.57 -8.75
N GLU A 180 38.05 -34.34 -9.17
CA GLU A 180 37.05 -33.41 -9.75
C GLU A 180 36.64 -33.79 -11.18
N GLU A 181 37.56 -34.35 -11.97
CA GLU A 181 37.32 -34.91 -13.32
C GLU A 181 36.26 -36.03 -13.28
N GLN A 182 36.30 -36.85 -12.22
CA GLN A 182 35.37 -37.96 -12.03
C GLN A 182 33.93 -37.47 -11.83
N ARG A 183 33.73 -36.25 -11.29
CA ARG A 183 32.39 -35.64 -11.15
C ARG A 183 31.77 -35.30 -12.50
N ALA A 184 32.57 -34.78 -13.44
CA ALA A 184 32.10 -34.42 -14.77
C ALA A 184 31.77 -35.66 -15.63
N ALA A 185 32.57 -36.72 -15.48
CA ALA A 185 32.29 -38.02 -16.08
C ALA A 185 30.93 -38.58 -15.58
N VAL A 186 30.69 -38.58 -14.27
CA VAL A 186 29.44 -39.12 -13.69
C VAL A 186 28.20 -38.28 -14.09
N VAL A 187 28.31 -36.96 -14.24
CA VAL A 187 27.21 -36.14 -14.80
C VAL A 187 26.91 -36.55 -16.26
N SER A 188 27.95 -36.75 -17.07
CA SER A 188 27.82 -37.18 -18.47
C SER A 188 27.24 -38.61 -18.59
N GLU A 189 27.64 -39.52 -17.72
CA GLU A 189 27.06 -40.86 -17.58
C GLU A 189 25.60 -40.79 -17.11
N THR A 190 25.25 -39.85 -16.25
CA THR A 190 23.86 -39.62 -15.80
C THR A 190 22.98 -39.19 -16.96
N LEU A 191 23.41 -38.24 -17.80
CA LEU A 191 22.66 -37.85 -19.00
C LEU A 191 22.43 -39.04 -19.95
N LYS A 192 23.45 -39.88 -20.16
CA LYS A 192 23.35 -41.12 -20.95
C LYS A 192 22.41 -42.15 -20.32
N LYS A 193 22.49 -42.36 -19.00
CA LYS A 193 21.63 -43.26 -18.20
C LYS A 193 20.14 -42.89 -18.32
N PHE A 194 19.81 -41.59 -18.37
CA PHE A 194 18.45 -41.09 -18.57
C PHE A 194 18.05 -40.96 -20.06
N GLY A 195 18.92 -41.32 -21.00
CA GLY A 195 18.65 -41.34 -22.43
C GLY A 195 18.51 -39.94 -23.06
N LEU A 196 19.17 -38.93 -22.48
CA LEU A 196 19.09 -37.55 -22.94
C LEU A 196 20.12 -37.26 -24.05
N PRO A 197 19.71 -36.76 -25.23
CA PRO A 197 20.61 -36.48 -26.34
C PRO A 197 21.49 -35.25 -26.06
N THR A 198 22.80 -35.46 -26.01
CA THR A 198 23.80 -34.43 -25.71
C THR A 198 23.84 -33.30 -26.75
N GLU A 199 23.39 -33.58 -27.97
CA GLU A 199 23.22 -32.61 -29.07
C GLU A 199 22.12 -31.57 -28.80
N ASN A 200 21.13 -31.88 -27.94
CA ASN A 200 20.09 -30.92 -27.51
C ASN A 200 20.47 -30.14 -26.24
N MET A 201 21.62 -30.44 -25.61
CA MET A 201 22.13 -29.69 -24.47
C MET A 201 22.69 -28.34 -24.96
N VAL A 202 22.00 -27.24 -24.64
CA VAL A 202 22.38 -25.88 -25.06
C VAL A 202 23.19 -25.15 -23.99
N ALA A 203 22.88 -25.40 -22.72
CA ALA A 203 23.47 -24.68 -21.61
C ALA A 203 23.67 -25.55 -20.37
N VAL A 204 24.59 -25.11 -19.50
CA VAL A 204 24.77 -25.64 -18.15
C VAL A 204 24.86 -24.49 -17.15
N TYR A 205 24.04 -24.56 -16.11
CA TYR A 205 24.13 -23.74 -14.92
C TYR A 205 24.82 -24.53 -13.81
N LEU A 206 25.82 -23.93 -13.17
CA LEU A 206 26.47 -24.49 -11.98
C LEU A 206 26.41 -23.46 -10.87
N ASP A 207 26.05 -23.92 -9.68
CA ASP A 207 26.13 -23.12 -8.47
C ASP A 207 27.59 -23.02 -7.98
N GLY A 208 28.04 -21.80 -7.69
CA GLY A 208 29.40 -21.49 -7.22
C GLY A 208 30.49 -21.30 -8.30
N ASN A 209 31.35 -20.30 -8.06
CA ASN A 209 32.39 -19.81 -8.99
C ASN A 209 33.82 -20.21 -8.58
N GLY A 210 34.20 -21.47 -8.80
CA GLY A 210 35.56 -21.97 -8.54
C GLY A 210 36.14 -22.76 -9.72
N VAL A 211 37.44 -23.07 -9.64
CA VAL A 211 38.17 -23.89 -10.65
C VAL A 211 37.43 -25.21 -10.94
N ALA A 212 36.90 -25.84 -9.89
CA ALA A 212 36.04 -27.03 -9.93
C ALA A 212 34.76 -26.88 -10.80
N SER A 213 34.26 -25.67 -11.01
CA SER A 213 33.09 -25.41 -11.87
C SER A 213 33.51 -25.23 -13.33
N GLU A 214 34.64 -24.59 -13.58
CA GLU A 214 35.20 -24.44 -14.93
C GLU A 214 35.66 -25.78 -15.53
N GLN A 215 36.25 -26.66 -14.72
CA GLN A 215 36.63 -28.02 -15.14
C GLN A 215 35.43 -28.86 -15.58
N ILE A 216 34.30 -28.81 -14.85
CA ILE A 216 33.07 -29.52 -15.23
C ILE A 216 32.49 -28.93 -16.52
N CYS A 217 32.48 -27.60 -16.66
CA CYS A 217 32.09 -26.94 -17.91
C CYS A 217 32.96 -27.36 -19.10
N SER A 218 34.27 -27.53 -18.91
CA SER A 218 35.19 -27.97 -19.98
C SER A 218 34.90 -29.40 -20.42
N HIS A 219 34.74 -30.33 -19.49
CA HIS A 219 34.35 -31.71 -19.83
C HIS A 219 32.97 -31.80 -20.49
N LEU A 220 31.98 -31.00 -20.06
CA LEU A 220 30.68 -30.96 -20.73
C LEU A 220 30.76 -30.33 -22.14
N ARG A 221 31.73 -29.44 -22.39
CA ARG A 221 32.06 -28.94 -23.73
C ARG A 221 32.80 -29.96 -24.60
N GLU A 222 33.53 -30.91 -24.03
CA GLU A 222 34.07 -32.04 -24.81
C GLU A 222 32.95 -32.97 -25.30
N VAL A 223 31.85 -33.05 -24.54
CA VAL A 223 30.64 -33.81 -24.92
C VAL A 223 29.78 -33.04 -25.94
N ASN A 224 29.62 -31.72 -25.80
CA ASN A 224 29.03 -30.85 -26.82
C ASN A 224 29.72 -29.46 -26.80
N SER A 225 30.52 -29.17 -27.81
CA SER A 225 31.40 -27.98 -27.88
C SER A 225 30.67 -26.65 -27.94
N ASN A 226 29.36 -26.64 -28.26
CA ASN A 226 28.55 -25.43 -28.34
C ASN A 226 27.81 -25.10 -27.03
N THR A 227 28.01 -25.91 -25.97
CA THR A 227 27.33 -25.75 -24.68
C THR A 227 27.75 -24.46 -23.95
N LEU A 228 26.79 -23.59 -23.64
CA LEU A 228 27.03 -22.36 -22.87
C LEU A 228 27.15 -22.63 -21.36
N ALA A 229 28.23 -22.16 -20.75
CA ALA A 229 28.39 -22.16 -19.29
C ALA A 229 27.80 -20.88 -18.69
N LEU A 230 26.59 -20.95 -18.13
CA LEU A 230 25.84 -19.76 -17.67
C LEU A 230 26.12 -19.35 -16.22
N GLY A 231 26.77 -20.19 -15.40
CA GLY A 231 27.05 -19.86 -14.00
C GLY A 231 27.79 -18.52 -13.83
N GLY A 232 28.72 -18.22 -14.74
CA GLY A 232 29.49 -16.97 -14.74
C GLY A 232 28.63 -15.71 -14.90
N LEU A 233 27.49 -15.77 -15.60
CA LEU A 233 26.56 -14.66 -15.76
C LEU A 233 25.87 -14.30 -14.43
N TYR A 234 25.51 -15.31 -13.64
CA TYR A 234 24.76 -15.15 -12.40
C TYR A 234 25.66 -14.92 -11.18
N SER A 235 26.94 -15.31 -11.24
CA SER A 235 27.93 -15.03 -10.19
C SER A 235 28.80 -13.80 -10.48
N ILE A 236 28.53 -13.04 -11.55
CA ILE A 236 29.45 -12.01 -12.08
C ILE A 236 29.72 -10.89 -11.09
N CYS A 237 28.70 -10.46 -10.32
CA CYS A 237 28.84 -9.36 -9.37
C CYS A 237 29.68 -9.75 -8.17
N ASP A 238 29.45 -10.92 -7.59
CA ASP A 238 30.23 -11.41 -6.45
C ASP A 238 31.69 -11.65 -6.85
N ALA A 239 31.91 -12.22 -8.05
CA ALA A 239 33.24 -12.43 -8.62
C ALA A 239 33.99 -11.10 -8.87
N ALA A 240 33.36 -10.17 -9.58
CA ALA A 240 33.96 -8.88 -9.94
C ALA A 240 34.22 -8.01 -8.71
N CYS A 241 33.26 -7.98 -7.76
CA CYS A 241 33.40 -7.30 -6.49
C CYS A 241 34.59 -7.84 -5.68
N HIS A 242 34.73 -9.17 -5.58
CA HIS A 242 35.84 -9.81 -4.88
C HIS A 242 37.20 -9.42 -5.47
N VAL A 243 37.40 -9.58 -6.80
CA VAL A 243 38.70 -9.30 -7.41
C VAL A 243 39.05 -7.81 -7.44
N GLY A 244 38.04 -6.94 -7.56
CA GLY A 244 38.21 -5.49 -7.50
C GLY A 244 38.68 -5.04 -6.12
N VAL A 245 37.96 -5.40 -5.06
CA VAL A 245 38.33 -5.05 -3.67
C VAL A 245 39.73 -5.55 -3.31
N LYS A 246 40.14 -6.71 -3.84
CA LYS A 246 41.49 -7.27 -3.66
C LYS A 246 42.63 -6.45 -4.31
N GLN A 247 42.33 -5.49 -5.19
CA GLN A 247 43.33 -4.55 -5.74
C GLN A 247 43.51 -3.27 -4.90
N LEU A 248 42.64 -3.05 -3.91
CA LEU A 248 42.73 -1.89 -3.01
C LEU A 248 43.60 -2.24 -1.79
N SER A 249 44.06 -1.21 -1.05
CA SER A 249 44.78 -1.41 0.21
C SER A 249 44.09 -2.41 1.16
N ASN A 250 44.87 -3.36 1.69
CA ASN A 250 44.43 -4.35 2.70
C ASN A 250 43.75 -3.69 3.91
N GLN A 251 44.07 -2.43 4.22
CA GLN A 251 43.45 -1.62 5.27
C GLN A 251 41.92 -1.61 5.21
N VAL A 252 41.32 -1.73 4.01
CA VAL A 252 39.84 -1.83 3.86
C VAL A 252 39.32 -3.13 4.48
N GLN A 253 39.95 -4.26 4.19
CA GLN A 253 39.58 -5.57 4.73
C GLN A 253 39.96 -5.69 6.21
N GLU A 254 41.10 -5.14 6.61
CA GLU A 254 41.56 -5.09 8.00
C GLU A 254 40.60 -4.27 8.88
N LEU A 255 40.17 -3.08 8.44
CA LEU A 255 39.22 -2.24 9.19
C LEU A 255 37.87 -2.95 9.37
N LEU A 256 37.33 -3.54 8.30
CA LEU A 256 36.09 -4.31 8.33
C LEU A 256 36.17 -5.51 9.29
N THR A 257 37.29 -6.24 9.25
CA THR A 257 37.54 -7.40 10.11
C THR A 257 37.77 -6.96 11.57
N GLY A 258 38.47 -5.85 11.79
CA GLY A 258 38.73 -5.28 13.10
C GLY A 258 37.45 -4.84 13.81
N ILE A 259 36.59 -4.06 13.13
CA ILE A 259 35.30 -3.62 13.69
C ILE A 259 34.38 -4.82 13.97
N HIS A 260 34.34 -5.82 13.09
CA HIS A 260 33.57 -7.05 13.33
C HIS A 260 34.14 -7.87 14.52
N SER A 261 35.46 -7.99 14.64
CA SER A 261 36.12 -8.69 15.75
C SER A 261 35.87 -7.99 17.10
N HIS A 262 35.93 -6.66 17.11
CA HIS A 262 35.59 -5.84 18.28
C HIS A 262 34.11 -6.01 18.66
N TYR A 263 33.18 -6.00 17.69
CA TYR A 263 31.77 -6.31 17.94
C TYR A 263 31.53 -7.74 18.45
N SER A 264 32.34 -8.71 18.01
CA SER A 264 32.23 -10.12 18.43
C SER A 264 32.76 -10.36 19.86
N THR A 265 33.75 -9.58 20.30
CA THR A 265 34.36 -9.71 21.64
C THR A 265 33.69 -8.80 22.68
N CYS A 266 33.25 -7.60 22.28
CA CYS A 266 32.49 -6.70 23.14
C CYS A 266 30.98 -6.97 23.04
N SER A 267 30.42 -7.63 24.07
CA SER A 267 28.99 -7.86 24.30
C SER A 267 28.07 -6.74 23.75
N PRO A 268 26.95 -7.07 23.07
CA PRO A 268 26.17 -6.14 22.22
C PRO A 268 25.34 -5.13 23.03
N LYS A 269 26.04 -4.23 23.71
CA LYS A 269 25.50 -3.12 24.52
C LYS A 269 25.45 -1.80 23.76
N ASP A 270 26.11 -1.72 22.60
CA ASP A 270 26.07 -0.56 21.72
C ASP A 270 25.09 -0.82 20.57
N ASP A 271 24.00 -0.07 20.53
CA ASP A 271 22.98 -0.22 19.49
C ASP A 271 23.49 0.21 18.10
N LYS A 272 24.52 1.07 17.98
CA LYS A 272 25.06 1.52 16.67
C LYS A 272 25.88 0.42 15.98
N LEU A 273 26.74 -0.29 16.72
CA LEU A 273 27.47 -1.45 16.17
C LEU A 273 26.53 -2.62 15.82
N LYS A 274 25.45 -2.76 16.60
CA LYS A 274 24.37 -3.73 16.34
C LYS A 274 23.54 -3.37 15.12
N ASP A 275 23.30 -2.08 14.83
CA ASP A 275 22.68 -1.64 13.57
C ASP A 275 23.60 -1.84 12.35
N LEU A 276 24.93 -1.82 12.55
CA LEU A 276 25.90 -2.12 11.50
C LEU A 276 25.85 -3.60 11.08
N PHE A 277 25.89 -4.55 12.04
CA PHE A 277 26.03 -6.00 11.80
C PHE A 277 24.78 -6.87 12.12
N GLY A 278 23.63 -6.27 12.40
CA GLY A 278 22.45 -6.97 12.92
C GLY A 278 21.85 -8.09 12.06
N SER A 279 21.19 -9.04 12.74
CA SER A 279 20.40 -10.23 12.31
C SER A 279 20.98 -11.22 11.29
N ASP A 280 21.78 -10.79 10.33
CA ASP A 280 22.13 -11.60 9.15
C ASP A 280 23.44 -12.39 9.34
N ILE A 281 24.11 -12.19 10.47
CA ILE A 281 25.27 -12.97 10.91
C ILE A 281 24.81 -13.90 12.05
N THR A 282 24.55 -15.17 11.71
CA THR A 282 24.31 -16.21 12.73
C THR A 282 25.59 -16.47 13.52
N VAL A 283 25.49 -16.49 14.85
CA VAL A 283 26.63 -16.66 15.79
C VAL A 283 27.43 -17.96 15.54
N ASP A 284 26.79 -18.99 14.96
CA ASP A 284 27.40 -20.29 14.64
C ASP A 284 27.85 -20.42 13.16
N GLY A 285 27.90 -19.31 12.40
CA GLY A 285 28.39 -19.30 11.03
C GLY A 285 29.93 -19.25 10.94
N PRO A 286 30.57 -19.88 9.94
CA PRO A 286 32.02 -19.77 9.77
C PRO A 286 32.43 -18.33 9.46
N SER A 287 33.32 -17.78 10.29
CA SER A 287 34.12 -16.54 10.13
C SER A 287 33.63 -15.53 9.09
N PHE A 288 33.11 -14.38 9.54
CA PHE A 288 32.71 -13.20 8.74
C PHE A 288 33.40 -13.03 7.37
N CYS A 289 32.86 -13.69 6.34
CA CYS A 289 33.40 -13.64 4.99
C CYS A 289 32.88 -12.40 4.25
N ILE A 290 33.52 -11.26 4.50
CA ILE A 290 33.37 -9.99 3.75
C ILE A 290 33.44 -10.20 2.23
N ASN A 291 34.13 -11.25 1.78
CA ASN A 291 34.66 -11.40 0.43
C ASN A 291 33.75 -12.09 -0.60
N ASN A 292 32.54 -12.56 -0.27
CA ASN A 292 31.76 -13.43 -1.18
C ASN A 292 30.40 -12.86 -1.65
N SER A 293 29.93 -11.71 -1.16
CA SER A 293 28.63 -11.13 -1.59
C SER A 293 28.76 -9.64 -1.86
N CYS A 294 28.52 -9.25 -3.12
CA CYS A 294 28.54 -7.87 -3.58
C CYS A 294 27.47 -7.01 -2.87
N LEU A 295 26.27 -7.56 -2.67
CA LEU A 295 25.18 -6.87 -1.95
C LEU A 295 25.54 -6.57 -0.51
N ASN A 296 26.07 -7.56 0.22
CA ASN A 296 26.42 -7.40 1.62
C ASN A 296 27.53 -6.37 1.79
N LEU A 297 28.54 -6.38 0.90
CA LEU A 297 29.59 -5.37 0.92
C LEU A 297 29.05 -3.97 0.60
N CYS A 298 28.20 -3.82 -0.40
CA CYS A 298 27.59 -2.52 -0.74
C CYS A 298 26.79 -1.95 0.43
N LEU A 299 25.93 -2.76 1.07
CA LEU A 299 25.19 -2.36 2.27
C LEU A 299 26.14 -1.94 3.40
N LEU A 300 27.19 -2.72 3.65
CA LEU A 300 28.13 -2.48 4.75
C LEU A 300 28.94 -1.19 4.52
N VAL A 301 29.45 -0.96 3.31
CA VAL A 301 30.15 0.27 2.92
C VAL A 301 29.24 1.49 3.08
N SER A 302 28.01 1.43 2.56
CA SER A 302 27.04 2.53 2.68
C SER A 302 26.67 2.81 4.15
N LYS A 303 26.44 1.77 4.97
CA LYS A 303 26.21 1.93 6.41
C LYS A 303 27.40 2.57 7.10
N MET A 304 28.62 2.08 6.86
CA MET A 304 29.84 2.61 7.48
C MET A 304 30.08 4.09 7.15
N LEU A 305 29.84 4.50 5.90
CA LEU A 305 29.94 5.91 5.51
C LEU A 305 28.89 6.77 6.23
N ALA A 306 27.65 6.28 6.35
CA ALA A 306 26.57 6.99 7.04
C ALA A 306 26.84 7.21 8.54
N ILE A 307 27.57 6.30 9.21
CA ILE A 307 27.94 6.43 10.63
C ILE A 307 29.44 6.69 10.86
N TRP A 308 30.19 7.16 9.85
CA TRP A 308 31.66 7.25 9.93
C TRP A 308 32.14 8.13 11.10
N THR A 309 31.49 9.28 11.30
CA THR A 309 31.79 10.20 12.42
C THR A 309 31.46 9.60 13.78
N ASP A 310 30.39 8.80 13.87
CA ASP A 310 30.03 8.09 15.09
C ASP A 310 31.03 6.97 15.42
N LEU A 311 31.51 6.24 14.41
CA LEU A 311 32.56 5.22 14.56
C LEU A 311 33.87 5.85 15.02
N VAL A 312 34.30 6.96 14.42
CA VAL A 312 35.48 7.72 14.89
C VAL A 312 35.30 8.13 16.35
N SER A 313 34.14 8.69 16.72
CA SER A 313 33.86 9.12 18.09
C SER A 313 33.83 7.95 19.09
N TYR A 314 33.29 6.80 18.69
CA TYR A 314 33.22 5.60 19.52
C TYR A 314 34.61 5.04 19.80
N PHE A 315 35.40 4.78 18.76
CA PHE A 315 36.75 4.21 18.91
C PHE A 315 37.74 5.21 19.54
N SER A 316 37.52 6.52 19.41
CA SER A 316 38.25 7.56 20.17
C SER A 316 37.90 7.61 21.67
N SER A 317 36.77 7.00 22.08
CA SER A 317 36.30 6.96 23.47
C SER A 317 36.53 5.60 24.17
N CYS A 318 37.09 4.63 23.46
CA CYS A 318 37.50 3.35 24.02
C CYS A 318 38.72 3.49 24.93
N ASP A 319 38.85 2.56 25.88
CA ASP A 319 39.87 2.59 26.93
C ASP A 319 41.32 2.65 26.38
N GLU A 320 42.20 3.38 27.05
CA GLU A 320 43.58 3.60 26.60
C GLU A 320 44.43 2.32 26.61
N ASP A 321 43.98 1.24 27.26
CA ASP A 321 44.66 -0.06 27.24
C ASP A 321 44.19 -1.01 26.11
N ASN A 322 43.26 -0.59 25.23
CA ASN A 322 42.78 -1.41 24.10
C ASN A 322 43.49 -1.08 22.77
N ASP A 323 44.61 -1.75 22.50
CA ASP A 323 45.40 -1.54 21.28
C ASP A 323 44.64 -1.86 19.98
N ALA A 324 43.66 -2.78 20.00
CA ALA A 324 42.82 -3.07 18.83
C ALA A 324 41.88 -1.89 18.51
N ALA A 325 41.28 -1.28 19.53
CA ALA A 325 40.44 -0.09 19.35
C ALA A 325 41.26 1.11 18.86
N LYS A 326 42.51 1.29 19.34
CA LYS A 326 43.43 2.33 18.82
C LYS A 326 43.75 2.15 17.33
N LEU A 327 44.01 0.91 16.90
CA LEU A 327 44.29 0.61 15.49
C LEU A 327 43.09 0.89 14.58
N ILE A 328 41.88 0.53 15.03
CA ILE A 328 40.64 0.85 14.31
C ILE A 328 40.43 2.39 14.27
N CYS A 329 40.70 3.09 15.37
CA CYS A 329 40.57 4.54 15.45
C CYS A 329 41.53 5.26 14.48
N SER A 330 42.80 4.85 14.42
CA SER A 330 43.77 5.46 13.50
C SER A 330 43.43 5.17 12.03
N GLN A 331 42.91 3.99 11.70
CA GLN A 331 42.38 3.67 10.37
C GLN A 331 41.16 4.53 10.01
N LEU A 332 40.21 4.74 10.91
CA LEU A 332 39.03 5.58 10.67
C LEU A 332 39.36 7.09 10.53
N GLN A 333 40.51 7.52 11.05
CA GLN A 333 41.03 8.88 10.90
C GLN A 333 41.86 9.08 9.63
N ASP A 334 42.24 8.01 8.91
CA ASP A 334 42.99 8.10 7.65
C ASP A 334 42.09 8.66 6.51
N PRO A 335 42.39 9.86 5.96
CA PRO A 335 41.61 10.43 4.88
C PRO A 335 41.71 9.62 3.58
N LYS A 336 42.83 8.91 3.33
CA LYS A 336 42.96 8.03 2.18
C LYS A 336 41.97 6.87 2.30
N LEU A 337 41.91 6.23 3.47
CA LEU A 337 41.01 5.09 3.69
C LEU A 337 39.53 5.53 3.57
N ARG A 338 39.16 6.68 4.13
CA ARG A 338 37.81 7.24 3.96
C ARG A 338 37.47 7.49 2.48
N ALA A 339 38.40 8.06 1.70
CA ALA A 339 38.21 8.23 0.26
C ALA A 339 38.05 6.89 -0.48
N THR A 340 38.78 5.84 -0.08
CA THR A 340 38.61 4.48 -0.65
C THR A 340 37.22 3.90 -0.38
N PHE A 341 36.64 4.11 0.80
CA PHE A 341 35.25 3.70 1.09
C PHE A 341 34.24 4.51 0.25
N MET A 342 34.42 5.83 0.13
CA MET A 342 33.58 6.68 -0.72
C MET A 342 33.66 6.29 -2.21
N PHE A 343 34.86 5.90 -2.68
CA PHE A 343 35.05 5.34 -4.02
C PHE A 343 34.29 4.01 -4.17
N LEU A 344 34.43 3.07 -3.24
CA LEU A 344 33.77 1.76 -3.28
C LEU A 344 32.24 1.88 -3.32
N GLU A 345 31.64 2.79 -2.54
CA GLU A 345 30.19 3.05 -2.55
C GLU A 345 29.67 3.39 -3.96
N GLN A 346 30.48 4.10 -4.75
CA GLN A 346 30.11 4.62 -6.06
C GLN A 346 30.50 3.65 -7.18
N ALA A 347 31.70 3.09 -7.10
CA ALA A 347 32.26 2.15 -8.07
C ALA A 347 31.54 0.79 -8.08
N LEU A 348 30.89 0.38 -6.98
CA LEU A 348 30.11 -0.87 -6.92
C LEU A 348 28.64 -0.72 -7.38
N LYS A 349 28.12 0.50 -7.60
CA LYS A 349 26.70 0.72 -7.96
C LYS A 349 26.22 -0.05 -9.19
N PRO A 350 26.98 -0.17 -10.30
CA PRO A 350 26.56 -0.99 -11.43
C PRO A 350 26.41 -2.47 -11.09
N LEU A 351 27.34 -3.06 -10.31
CA LEU A 351 27.23 -4.45 -9.85
C LEU A 351 26.07 -4.62 -8.86
N HIS A 352 25.90 -3.72 -7.91
CA HIS A 352 24.75 -3.72 -7.00
C HIS A 352 23.42 -3.68 -7.76
N SER A 353 23.31 -2.80 -8.76
CA SER A 353 22.12 -2.71 -9.62
C SER A 353 21.86 -4.03 -10.33
N PHE A 354 22.88 -4.65 -10.95
CA PHE A 354 22.71 -5.94 -11.63
C PHE A 354 22.29 -7.06 -10.65
N GLN A 355 22.98 -7.20 -9.52
CA GLN A 355 22.70 -8.23 -8.51
C GLN A 355 21.27 -8.11 -7.94
N MET A 356 20.75 -6.89 -7.76
CA MET A 356 19.35 -6.69 -7.36
C MET A 356 18.35 -7.27 -8.38
N HIS A 357 18.61 -7.15 -9.69
CA HIS A 357 17.74 -7.73 -10.73
C HIS A 357 17.87 -9.26 -10.84
N LEU A 358 18.92 -9.87 -10.26
CA LEU A 358 19.02 -11.33 -10.12
C LEU A 358 18.19 -11.86 -8.94
N GLN A 359 17.90 -11.02 -7.94
CA GLN A 359 17.18 -11.42 -6.72
C GLN A 359 15.70 -10.98 -6.69
N THR A 360 15.33 -9.96 -7.47
CA THR A 360 13.98 -9.36 -7.43
C THR A 360 13.15 -9.83 -8.64
N PRO A 361 12.08 -10.63 -8.46
CA PRO A 361 11.24 -11.08 -9.56
C PRO A 361 10.25 -9.99 -10.00
N GLU A 362 10.64 -9.16 -10.97
CA GLU A 362 9.80 -8.12 -11.55
C GLU A 362 9.08 -8.64 -12.81
N GLY A 363 7.82 -9.04 -12.66
CA GLY A 363 7.01 -9.60 -13.75
C GLY A 363 7.26 -11.08 -14.02
N GLY A 364 6.81 -11.58 -15.18
CA GLY A 364 6.94 -12.99 -15.56
C GLY A 364 8.40 -13.45 -15.63
N SER A 365 8.68 -14.72 -15.35
CA SER A 365 10.05 -15.23 -15.23
C SER A 365 10.91 -14.98 -16.47
N ARG A 366 10.31 -14.93 -17.67
CA ARG A 366 11.06 -14.59 -18.90
C ARG A 366 11.34 -13.10 -19.08
N ALA A 367 10.49 -12.22 -18.54
CA ALA A 367 10.70 -10.77 -18.62
C ALA A 367 11.98 -10.36 -17.86
N ASN A 368 12.19 -10.94 -16.67
CA ASN A 368 13.43 -10.77 -15.91
C ASN A 368 14.68 -11.17 -16.71
N LEU A 369 14.64 -12.29 -17.45
CA LEU A 369 15.78 -12.70 -18.29
C LEU A 369 16.13 -11.68 -19.38
N LEU A 370 15.15 -10.97 -19.96
CA LEU A 370 15.42 -9.89 -20.93
C LEU A 370 16.25 -8.77 -20.29
N VAL A 371 15.81 -8.30 -19.12
CA VAL A 371 16.45 -7.21 -18.36
C VAL A 371 17.85 -7.61 -17.90
N ILE A 372 18.04 -8.88 -17.50
CA ILE A 372 19.34 -9.43 -17.12
C ILE A 372 20.28 -9.46 -18.34
N LEU A 373 19.84 -9.98 -19.49
CA LEU A 373 20.68 -10.01 -20.70
C LEU A 373 21.08 -8.61 -21.15
N GLU A 374 20.17 -7.63 -21.11
CA GLU A 374 20.43 -6.23 -21.45
C GLU A 374 21.41 -5.56 -20.46
N LYS A 375 21.18 -5.70 -19.15
CA LYS A 375 22.09 -5.11 -18.14
C LYS A 375 23.47 -5.77 -18.13
N ALA A 376 23.55 -7.08 -18.34
CA ALA A 376 24.82 -7.81 -18.45
C ALA A 376 25.66 -7.30 -19.64
N SER A 377 25.01 -7.04 -20.77
CA SER A 377 25.64 -6.46 -21.95
C SER A 377 26.24 -5.07 -21.64
N ASN A 378 25.50 -4.24 -20.89
CA ASN A 378 25.94 -2.90 -20.50
C ASN A 378 27.05 -2.85 -19.43
N LEU A 379 27.23 -3.89 -18.60
CA LEU A 379 28.23 -3.91 -17.51
C LEU A 379 29.66 -3.70 -18.03
N LEU A 380 30.04 -4.43 -19.09
CA LEU A 380 31.39 -4.35 -19.68
C LEU A 380 31.67 -2.95 -20.23
N SER A 381 30.71 -2.37 -20.98
CA SER A 381 30.86 -1.01 -21.50
C SER A 381 30.93 0.04 -20.40
N THR A 382 30.17 -0.14 -19.31
CA THR A 382 30.14 0.78 -18.16
C THR A 382 31.50 0.83 -17.48
N TYR A 383 32.03 -0.31 -17.03
CA TYR A 383 33.31 -0.35 -16.32
C TYR A 383 34.50 0.04 -17.21
N SER A 384 34.48 -0.35 -18.49
CA SER A 384 35.51 0.07 -19.45
C SER A 384 35.56 1.59 -19.60
N SER A 385 34.39 2.26 -19.64
CA SER A 385 34.30 3.72 -19.81
C SER A 385 34.83 4.53 -18.62
N TYR A 386 34.99 3.91 -17.44
CA TYR A 386 35.48 4.60 -16.24
C TYR A 386 36.98 4.90 -16.26
N PHE A 387 37.76 4.15 -17.05
CA PHE A 387 39.23 4.27 -17.09
C PHE A 387 39.87 4.16 -18.47
N LEU A 388 39.16 3.73 -19.53
CA LEU A 388 39.69 3.65 -20.90
C LEU A 388 39.22 4.81 -21.80
N ASP A 389 40.07 5.20 -22.75
CA ASP A 389 39.67 6.10 -23.83
C ASP A 389 38.52 5.50 -24.69
N PRO A 390 37.54 6.28 -25.17
CA PRO A 390 36.44 5.78 -25.98
C PRO A 390 36.84 4.94 -27.20
N GLN A 391 37.99 5.20 -27.83
CA GLN A 391 38.48 4.36 -28.93
C GLN A 391 38.89 2.97 -28.44
N ALA A 392 39.55 2.90 -27.29
CA ALA A 392 39.96 1.65 -26.66
C ALA A 392 38.75 0.84 -26.14
N VAL A 393 37.71 1.52 -25.62
CA VAL A 393 36.43 0.87 -25.26
C VAL A 393 35.79 0.21 -26.48
N VAL A 394 35.76 0.89 -27.63
CA VAL A 394 35.22 0.31 -28.87
C VAL A 394 36.03 -0.92 -29.28
N CYS A 395 37.37 -0.84 -29.35
CA CYS A 395 38.22 -1.98 -29.70
C CYS A 395 38.02 -3.16 -28.74
N LEU A 396 37.93 -2.92 -27.42
CA LEU A 396 37.68 -3.96 -26.43
C LEU A 396 36.33 -4.65 -26.67
N LEU A 397 35.27 -3.89 -26.94
CA LEU A 397 33.92 -4.44 -27.18
C LEU A 397 33.83 -5.20 -28.52
N THR A 398 34.61 -4.83 -29.53
CA THR A 398 34.59 -5.50 -30.85
C THR A 398 35.55 -6.68 -30.97
N GLU A 399 36.74 -6.59 -30.37
CA GLU A 399 37.84 -7.56 -30.55
C GLU A 399 38.07 -8.43 -29.31
N SER A 400 37.52 -8.05 -28.14
CA SER A 400 37.70 -8.76 -26.86
C SER A 400 39.16 -8.89 -26.41
N ASP A 401 40.05 -7.99 -26.86
CA ASP A 401 41.47 -8.03 -26.52
C ASP A 401 41.75 -7.52 -25.09
N VAL A 402 41.99 -8.46 -24.19
CA VAL A 402 42.38 -8.23 -22.79
C VAL A 402 43.64 -7.37 -22.66
N ASN A 403 44.53 -7.34 -23.66
CA ASN A 403 45.76 -6.55 -23.61
C ASN A 403 45.49 -5.03 -23.63
N VAL A 404 44.34 -4.60 -24.16
CA VAL A 404 43.89 -3.20 -24.14
C VAL A 404 43.72 -2.71 -22.70
N LEU A 405 43.22 -3.56 -21.79
CA LEU A 405 43.01 -3.22 -20.38
C LEU A 405 44.31 -2.83 -19.66
N LYS A 406 45.41 -3.50 -19.98
CA LYS A 406 46.70 -3.39 -19.28
C LYS A 406 47.65 -2.33 -19.88
N ASN A 407 47.32 -1.79 -21.05
CA ASN A 407 48.15 -0.82 -21.75
C ASN A 407 47.81 0.61 -21.30
N SER A 408 48.68 1.20 -20.47
CA SER A 408 48.51 2.55 -19.91
C SER A 408 48.38 3.68 -20.95
N LYS A 409 48.73 3.44 -22.22
CA LYS A 409 48.49 4.40 -23.32
C LYS A 409 47.01 4.58 -23.67
N PHE A 410 46.16 3.61 -23.30
CA PHE A 410 44.72 3.65 -23.51
C PHE A 410 43.94 4.10 -22.28
N HIS A 411 44.62 4.41 -21.18
CA HIS A 411 43.97 4.85 -19.93
C HIS A 411 43.65 6.35 -19.98
N LEU A 412 42.53 6.74 -19.36
CA LEU A 412 42.12 8.14 -19.22
C LEU A 412 43.11 8.91 -18.35
N THR A 413 43.37 10.16 -18.73
CA THR A 413 44.25 11.04 -17.95
C THR A 413 43.59 11.45 -16.62
N SER A 414 44.43 11.84 -15.64
CA SER A 414 44.04 12.15 -14.25
C SER A 414 42.76 13.00 -14.03
N PRO A 415 42.40 14.01 -14.87
CA PRO A 415 41.15 14.76 -14.72
C PRO A 415 39.93 14.18 -15.46
N LYS A 416 40.08 13.04 -16.15
CA LYS A 416 38.99 12.33 -16.86
C LYS A 416 38.68 10.95 -16.28
N LEU A 417 39.55 10.41 -15.42
CA LEU A 417 39.34 9.16 -14.71
C LEU A 417 38.13 9.28 -13.75
N SER A 418 37.22 8.30 -13.78
CA SER A 418 36.05 8.27 -12.88
C SER A 418 36.45 7.89 -11.46
N VAL A 419 36.62 8.86 -10.56
CA VAL A 419 36.99 8.62 -9.15
C VAL A 419 35.79 8.38 -8.21
N GLY A 420 34.61 8.03 -8.76
CA GLY A 420 33.37 7.86 -7.99
C GLY A 420 32.48 9.11 -7.93
N GLY A 421 32.79 10.15 -8.71
CA GLY A 421 31.97 11.34 -8.87
C GLY A 421 32.27 12.46 -7.87
N LYS A 422 31.54 13.57 -8.02
CA LYS A 422 31.93 14.88 -7.49
C LYS A 422 32.18 14.92 -5.98
N ALA A 423 31.42 14.18 -5.16
CA ALA A 423 31.62 14.15 -3.71
C ALA A 423 32.98 13.55 -3.30
N VAL A 424 33.52 12.62 -4.09
CA VAL A 424 34.86 12.05 -3.88
C VAL A 424 35.92 13.02 -4.39
N GLU A 425 35.68 13.68 -5.52
CA GLU A 425 36.57 14.73 -6.07
C GLU A 425 36.71 15.92 -5.11
N ASP A 426 35.60 16.47 -4.62
CA ASP A 426 35.57 17.59 -3.68
C ASP A 426 36.32 17.23 -2.38
N PHE A 427 36.09 16.03 -1.82
CA PHE A 427 36.80 15.53 -0.63
C PHE A 427 38.31 15.32 -0.87
N LEU A 428 38.71 14.85 -2.04
CA LEU A 428 40.13 14.66 -2.41
C LEU A 428 40.85 15.98 -2.72
N ASN A 429 40.11 17.04 -3.05
CA ASN A 429 40.64 18.38 -3.28
C ASN A 429 40.76 19.20 -1.99
N GLU A 430 40.12 18.79 -0.89
CA GLU A 430 40.33 19.40 0.44
C GLU A 430 41.69 18.98 1.03
N SER A 431 42.38 19.94 1.65
CA SER A 431 43.86 20.01 1.71
C SER A 431 44.59 18.95 2.55
N VAL A 432 43.90 17.95 3.11
CA VAL A 432 44.48 16.88 3.94
C VAL A 432 44.62 15.56 3.15
N ALA A 433 43.84 15.36 2.08
CA ALA A 433 43.88 14.15 1.26
C ALA A 433 44.73 14.29 -0.02
N ALA A 434 45.07 15.53 -0.42
CA ALA A 434 45.70 15.84 -1.70
C ALA A 434 47.06 15.14 -1.94
N GLU A 435 47.84 14.88 -0.88
CA GLU A 435 49.13 14.17 -0.99
C GLU A 435 48.97 12.67 -1.30
N ALA A 436 47.85 12.05 -0.90
CA ALA A 436 47.54 10.64 -1.16
C ALA A 436 46.89 10.38 -2.53
N LEU A 437 46.47 11.46 -3.22
CA LEU A 437 45.71 11.41 -4.47
C LEU A 437 46.37 10.62 -5.62
N PRO A 438 47.70 10.68 -5.86
CA PRO A 438 48.32 9.92 -6.95
C PRO A 438 48.25 8.40 -6.72
N LEU A 439 48.60 7.94 -5.51
CA LEU A 439 48.58 6.53 -5.14
C LEU A 439 47.16 5.95 -5.15
N LEU A 440 46.19 6.72 -4.65
CA LEU A 440 44.78 6.31 -4.69
C LEU A 440 44.27 6.12 -6.13
N LYS A 441 44.70 6.96 -7.08
CA LYS A 441 44.33 6.81 -8.49
C LYS A 441 44.91 5.55 -9.14
N GLU A 442 46.12 5.13 -8.75
CA GLU A 442 46.70 3.85 -9.21
C GLU A 442 45.92 2.64 -8.67
N GLU A 443 45.50 2.68 -7.40
CA GLU A 443 44.60 1.67 -6.80
C GLU A 443 43.23 1.64 -7.51
N MET A 444 42.63 2.80 -7.81
CA MET A 444 41.35 2.91 -8.55
C MET A 444 41.43 2.34 -9.97
N VAL A 445 42.50 2.63 -10.72
CA VAL A 445 42.70 2.05 -12.06
C VAL A 445 42.91 0.54 -11.98
N SER A 446 43.68 0.06 -11.00
CA SER A 446 43.89 -1.37 -10.77
C SER A 446 42.59 -2.10 -10.43
N PHE A 447 41.74 -1.50 -9.58
CA PHE A 447 40.37 -1.96 -9.30
C PHE A 447 39.55 -2.11 -10.58
N TYR A 448 39.48 -1.05 -11.41
CA TYR A 448 38.66 -1.09 -12.63
C TYR A 448 39.19 -2.09 -13.68
N ILE A 449 40.50 -2.26 -13.80
CA ILE A 449 41.11 -3.29 -14.66
C ILE A 449 40.66 -4.68 -14.19
N ALA A 450 40.78 -5.00 -12.90
CA ALA A 450 40.42 -6.31 -12.36
C ALA A 450 38.90 -6.60 -12.48
N VAL A 451 38.05 -5.61 -12.21
CA VAL A 451 36.60 -5.72 -12.42
C VAL A 451 36.26 -5.96 -13.89
N THR A 452 36.86 -5.20 -14.80
CA THR A 452 36.58 -5.30 -16.24
C THR A 452 37.08 -6.61 -16.84
N ASP A 453 38.28 -7.08 -16.45
CA ASP A 453 38.85 -8.37 -16.83
C ASP A 453 37.99 -9.54 -16.32
N CYS A 454 37.48 -9.45 -15.09
CA CYS A 454 36.56 -10.44 -14.54
C CYS A 454 35.21 -10.48 -15.28
N ILE A 455 34.65 -9.32 -15.61
CA ILE A 455 33.42 -9.23 -16.40
C ILE A 455 33.63 -9.84 -17.79
N LEU A 456 34.72 -9.45 -18.47
CA LEU A 456 35.07 -9.93 -19.82
C LEU A 456 35.30 -11.45 -19.87
N THR A 457 35.89 -12.04 -18.82
CA THR A 457 36.18 -13.48 -18.74
C THR A 457 35.00 -14.33 -18.26
N LYS A 458 34.07 -13.77 -17.46
CA LYS A 458 32.92 -14.52 -16.88
C LYS A 458 31.63 -14.39 -17.68
N LEU A 459 31.48 -13.38 -18.54
CA LEU A 459 30.34 -13.31 -19.46
C LEU A 459 30.36 -14.47 -20.46
N PRO A 460 29.26 -15.22 -20.64
CA PRO A 460 29.24 -16.40 -21.53
C PRO A 460 29.29 -16.04 -23.02
N LEU A 461 28.94 -14.80 -23.36
CA LEU A 461 28.84 -14.25 -24.70
C LEU A 461 29.22 -12.76 -24.65
N ASN A 462 29.64 -12.19 -25.79
CA ASN A 462 29.96 -10.76 -25.87
C ASN A 462 28.69 -9.88 -25.79
N ASP A 463 28.89 -8.58 -25.52
CA ASP A 463 27.82 -7.57 -25.42
C ASP A 463 26.83 -7.63 -26.61
N GLY A 464 27.36 -7.67 -27.84
CA GLY A 464 26.55 -7.70 -29.05
C GLY A 464 25.60 -8.91 -29.13
N LEU A 465 26.06 -10.09 -28.72
CA LEU A 465 25.25 -11.31 -28.72
C LEU A 465 24.24 -11.32 -27.57
N LEU A 466 24.62 -10.91 -26.35
CA LEU A 466 23.69 -10.79 -25.22
C LEU A 466 22.55 -9.81 -25.53
N ARG A 467 22.88 -8.65 -26.10
CA ARG A 467 21.89 -7.67 -26.58
C ARG A 467 21.02 -8.24 -27.71
N SER A 468 21.60 -9.03 -28.61
CA SER A 468 20.85 -9.69 -29.70
C SER A 468 19.87 -10.75 -29.17
N MET A 469 20.21 -11.47 -28.10
CA MET A 469 19.29 -12.41 -27.43
C MET A 469 18.12 -11.66 -26.77
N ALA A 470 18.40 -10.55 -26.07
CA ALA A 470 17.37 -9.72 -25.45
C ALA A 470 16.41 -9.11 -26.48
N LEU A 471 16.94 -8.62 -27.60
CA LEU A 471 16.14 -8.12 -28.73
C LEU A 471 15.33 -9.23 -29.40
N LEU A 472 15.88 -10.44 -29.55
CA LEU A 472 15.16 -11.56 -30.18
C LEU A 472 13.99 -12.07 -29.32
N LEU A 473 14.22 -12.22 -28.01
CA LEU A 473 13.22 -12.73 -27.06
C LEU A 473 12.14 -11.69 -26.69
N ASN A 474 12.28 -10.44 -27.10
CA ASN A 474 11.30 -9.38 -26.93
C ASN A 474 10.56 -9.10 -28.26
N PRO A 475 9.29 -9.50 -28.41
CA PRO A 475 8.55 -9.36 -29.67
C PRO A 475 8.51 -7.91 -30.19
N GLN A 476 8.36 -6.93 -29.29
CA GLN A 476 8.25 -5.51 -29.64
C GLN A 476 9.56 -4.93 -30.20
N SER A 477 10.71 -5.42 -29.75
CA SER A 477 12.03 -4.92 -30.19
C SER A 477 12.76 -5.85 -31.18
N SER A 478 12.23 -7.05 -31.43
CA SER A 478 12.71 -8.00 -32.44
C SER A 478 12.79 -7.41 -33.86
N LYS A 479 11.97 -6.39 -34.17
CA LYS A 479 12.01 -5.59 -35.41
C LYS A 479 13.31 -4.79 -35.58
N LYS A 480 14.07 -4.53 -34.51
CA LYS A 480 15.38 -3.86 -34.53
C LYS A 480 16.56 -4.82 -34.76
N LEU A 481 16.32 -6.13 -34.74
CA LEU A 481 17.36 -7.15 -34.86
C LEU A 481 17.73 -7.40 -36.32
N THR A 482 19.04 -7.43 -36.61
CA THR A 482 19.54 -7.66 -37.97
C THR A 482 19.67 -9.15 -38.29
N THR A 483 19.53 -9.51 -39.57
CA THR A 483 19.79 -10.88 -40.06
C THR A 483 21.23 -11.34 -39.77
N LYS A 484 22.19 -10.41 -39.76
CA LYS A 484 23.59 -10.68 -39.37
C LYS A 484 23.66 -11.18 -37.91
N ALA A 485 22.98 -10.50 -36.99
CA ALA A 485 22.95 -10.90 -35.58
C ALA A 485 22.26 -12.25 -35.36
N VAL A 486 21.15 -12.54 -36.07
CA VAL A 486 20.48 -13.85 -36.00
C VAL A 486 21.38 -14.99 -36.52
N LYS A 487 22.13 -14.75 -37.60
CA LYS A 487 23.16 -15.68 -38.09
C LYS A 487 24.24 -15.94 -37.04
N GLU A 488 24.78 -14.88 -36.43
CA GLU A 488 25.83 -15.00 -35.40
C GLU A 488 25.32 -15.76 -34.15
N LEU A 489 24.09 -15.51 -33.72
CA LEU A 489 23.43 -16.29 -32.66
C LEU A 489 23.27 -17.77 -33.05
N GLY A 490 22.72 -18.05 -34.23
CA GLY A 490 22.49 -19.42 -34.72
C GLY A 490 23.77 -20.25 -34.82
N SER A 491 24.87 -19.64 -35.26
CA SER A 491 26.20 -20.27 -35.29
C SER A 491 26.82 -20.40 -33.88
N LYS A 492 26.74 -19.37 -33.03
CA LYS A 492 27.41 -19.39 -31.72
C LYS A 492 26.72 -20.31 -30.70
N LEU A 493 25.42 -20.55 -30.86
CA LEU A 493 24.64 -21.52 -30.06
C LEU A 493 24.71 -22.96 -30.61
N GLY A 494 25.47 -23.21 -31.68
CA GLY A 494 25.61 -24.55 -32.28
C GLY A 494 24.38 -25.06 -33.04
N ILE A 495 23.41 -24.18 -33.33
CA ILE A 495 22.12 -24.55 -33.90
C ILE A 495 22.20 -24.65 -35.43
N CYS A 496 23.01 -23.79 -36.05
CA CYS A 496 23.34 -23.86 -37.48
C CYS A 496 24.70 -24.53 -37.67
N ILE A 497 24.71 -25.76 -38.17
CA ILE A 497 25.91 -26.57 -38.37
C ILE A 497 26.45 -26.40 -39.80
N SER A 498 25.58 -26.09 -40.76
CA SER A 498 25.87 -25.87 -42.17
C SER A 498 25.51 -24.46 -42.66
N PRO A 499 26.06 -24.01 -43.82
CA PRO A 499 25.63 -22.77 -44.47
C PRO A 499 24.16 -22.77 -44.91
N ASP A 500 23.60 -23.96 -45.19
CA ASP A 500 22.20 -24.13 -45.55
C ASP A 500 21.28 -23.88 -44.35
N ASP A 501 21.66 -24.37 -43.15
CA ASP A 501 20.96 -24.06 -41.89
C ASP A 501 20.89 -22.56 -41.63
N VAL A 502 22.00 -21.84 -41.84
CA VAL A 502 22.06 -20.38 -41.71
C VAL A 502 21.12 -19.68 -42.70
N THR A 503 21.08 -20.18 -43.93
CA THR A 503 20.22 -19.63 -45.00
C THR A 503 18.74 -19.89 -44.69
N GLN A 504 18.41 -21.08 -44.19
CA GLN A 504 17.09 -21.45 -43.73
C GLN A 504 16.65 -20.62 -42.51
N LEU A 505 17.47 -20.51 -41.47
CA LEU A 505 17.21 -19.68 -40.29
C LEU A 505 16.95 -18.22 -40.67
N THR A 506 17.75 -17.66 -41.58
CA THR A 506 17.57 -16.28 -42.06
C THR A 506 16.25 -16.10 -42.81
N LYS A 507 15.86 -17.08 -43.64
CA LYS A 507 14.59 -17.07 -44.38
C LYS A 507 13.38 -17.19 -43.45
N GLU A 508 13.46 -18.07 -42.45
CA GLU A 508 12.41 -18.27 -41.43
C GLU A 508 12.24 -17.02 -40.54
N PHE A 509 13.34 -16.41 -40.10
CA PHE A 509 13.29 -15.14 -39.34
C PHE A 509 12.65 -14.00 -40.16
N LEU A 510 13.00 -13.86 -41.44
CA LEU A 510 12.36 -12.87 -42.33
C LEU A 510 10.88 -13.18 -42.61
N LYS A 511 10.44 -14.44 -42.55
CA LYS A 511 9.01 -14.81 -42.60
C LYS A 511 8.30 -14.31 -41.34
N TYR A 512 8.88 -14.55 -40.15
CA TYR A 512 8.36 -14.06 -38.87
C TYR A 512 8.23 -12.54 -38.83
N GLN A 513 9.30 -11.79 -39.18
CA GLN A 513 9.27 -10.32 -39.17
C GLN A 513 8.15 -9.74 -40.06
N ARG A 514 7.88 -10.34 -41.23
CA ARG A 514 6.80 -9.91 -42.14
C ARG A 514 5.40 -10.25 -41.64
N ALA A 515 5.23 -11.32 -40.87
CA ALA A 515 3.95 -11.64 -40.24
C ALA A 515 3.61 -10.59 -39.16
N GLU A 516 4.59 -10.25 -38.33
CA GLU A 516 4.50 -9.21 -37.28
C GLU A 516 4.34 -7.77 -37.83
N GLU A 517 4.52 -7.53 -39.14
CA GLU A 517 4.21 -6.24 -39.79
C GLU A 517 2.71 -6.08 -40.10
N GLY A 518 1.94 -7.18 -40.15
CA GLY A 518 0.50 -7.16 -40.44
C GLY A 518 -0.41 -6.96 -39.22
N GLU A 519 0.06 -7.28 -38.01
CA GLU A 519 -0.77 -7.34 -36.77
C GLU A 519 -0.50 -6.20 -35.77
N ASN A 520 -0.37 -4.96 -36.25
CA ASN A 520 -0.32 -3.81 -35.33
C ASN A 520 -1.71 -3.55 -34.70
N ASN A 521 -1.91 -3.99 -33.43
CA ASN A 521 -2.53 -3.23 -32.32
C ASN A 521 -2.99 -4.05 -31.07
N HIS A 522 -2.71 -5.36 -30.95
CA HIS A 522 -3.27 -6.19 -29.84
C HIS A 522 -2.28 -6.94 -28.93
N LEU A 523 -0.97 -6.63 -28.99
CA LEU A 523 0.07 -7.36 -28.24
C LEU A 523 0.24 -7.00 -26.75
N ALA A 524 -0.54 -6.08 -26.19
CA ALA A 524 -0.34 -5.57 -24.83
C ALA A 524 -0.80 -6.52 -23.70
N ASP A 525 -1.58 -7.56 -23.99
CA ASP A 525 -2.35 -8.33 -23.01
C ASP A 525 -1.97 -9.83 -22.95
N VAL A 526 -0.82 -10.21 -23.53
CA VAL A 526 -0.34 -11.61 -23.64
C VAL A 526 1.06 -11.76 -23.04
N SER A 527 1.26 -12.73 -22.15
CA SER A 527 2.59 -12.98 -21.56
C SER A 527 3.60 -13.47 -22.61
N LEU A 528 4.88 -13.15 -22.42
CA LEU A 528 5.97 -13.52 -23.33
C LEU A 528 5.99 -15.04 -23.61
N GLU A 529 5.76 -15.86 -22.59
CA GLU A 529 5.73 -17.31 -22.70
C GLU A 529 4.54 -17.79 -23.56
N LYS A 530 3.37 -17.16 -23.44
CA LYS A 530 2.20 -17.46 -24.28
C LYS A 530 2.38 -17.01 -25.73
N HIS A 531 2.98 -15.84 -25.94
CA HIS A 531 3.33 -15.37 -27.29
C HIS A 531 4.31 -16.34 -27.96
N TRP A 532 5.44 -16.64 -27.30
CA TRP A 532 6.44 -17.55 -27.88
C TRP A 532 5.90 -18.96 -28.06
N ALA A 533 5.11 -19.50 -27.14
CA ALA A 533 4.42 -20.78 -27.35
C ALA A 533 3.47 -20.76 -28.57
N SER A 534 2.88 -19.61 -28.92
CA SER A 534 2.07 -19.46 -30.13
C SER A 534 2.92 -19.49 -31.41
N VAL A 535 4.03 -18.74 -31.45
CA VAL A 535 4.98 -18.76 -32.57
C VAL A 535 5.57 -20.17 -32.75
N LEU A 536 5.88 -20.86 -31.65
CA LEU A 536 6.42 -22.22 -31.64
C LEU A 536 5.41 -23.30 -32.05
N ARG A 537 4.12 -22.99 -32.18
CA ARG A 537 3.12 -23.92 -32.72
C ARG A 537 3.07 -23.91 -34.26
N ASP A 538 3.67 -22.92 -34.95
CA ASP A 538 3.87 -23.01 -36.41
C ASP A 538 4.89 -24.12 -36.72
N THR A 539 4.48 -25.06 -37.56
CA THR A 539 5.30 -26.20 -38.01
C THR A 539 6.29 -25.86 -39.12
N GLU A 540 6.20 -24.67 -39.74
CA GLU A 540 7.06 -24.26 -40.86
C GLU A 540 8.40 -23.62 -40.45
N LEU A 541 8.61 -23.33 -39.15
CA LEU A 541 9.76 -22.56 -38.64
C LEU A 541 10.86 -23.46 -38.04
N ASN A 542 11.40 -24.45 -38.77
CA ASN A 542 12.20 -25.53 -38.17
C ASN A 542 13.51 -25.07 -37.47
N MET A 543 14.31 -24.22 -38.10
CA MET A 543 15.58 -23.74 -37.54
C MET A 543 15.37 -22.59 -36.55
N PHE A 544 14.41 -21.71 -36.83
CA PHE A 544 14.04 -20.61 -35.95
C PHE A 544 13.37 -21.11 -34.66
N ARG A 545 12.54 -22.16 -34.73
CA ARG A 545 12.00 -22.88 -33.57
C ARG A 545 13.10 -23.44 -32.67
N LYS A 546 14.14 -24.07 -33.24
CA LYS A 546 15.30 -24.54 -32.47
C LYS A 546 16.02 -23.39 -31.78
N LEU A 547 16.24 -22.26 -32.47
CA LEU A 547 16.84 -21.06 -31.89
C LEU A 547 16.01 -20.50 -30.72
N LEU A 548 14.70 -20.37 -30.89
CA LEU A 548 13.81 -19.89 -29.83
C LEU A 548 13.74 -20.86 -28.64
N LEU A 549 13.60 -22.17 -28.87
CA LEU A 549 13.59 -23.16 -27.78
C LEU A 549 14.92 -23.22 -27.04
N ALA A 550 16.05 -23.08 -27.73
CA ALA A 550 17.37 -22.97 -27.12
C ALA A 550 17.43 -21.78 -26.15
N LEU A 551 17.01 -20.58 -26.60
CA LEU A 551 16.96 -19.37 -25.78
C LEU A 551 15.92 -19.45 -24.64
N LEU A 552 14.81 -20.16 -24.84
CA LEU A 552 13.78 -20.39 -23.82
C LEU A 552 14.14 -21.53 -22.84
N SER A 553 15.17 -22.33 -23.13
CA SER A 553 15.72 -23.30 -22.17
C SER A 553 16.69 -22.68 -21.14
N LEU A 554 17.08 -21.41 -21.34
CA LEU A 554 18.04 -20.73 -20.48
C LEU A 554 17.46 -20.39 -19.08
N PRO A 555 18.25 -20.59 -18.01
CA PRO A 555 18.49 -19.64 -16.93
C PRO A 555 17.39 -18.60 -16.64
N CYS A 556 16.45 -18.83 -15.72
CA CYS A 556 15.53 -17.78 -15.26
C CYS A 556 15.56 -17.69 -13.73
N PRO A 557 16.05 -16.58 -13.14
CA PRO A 557 16.00 -16.37 -11.69
C PRO A 557 14.57 -16.32 -11.12
N PRO A 558 14.40 -16.60 -9.80
CA PRO A 558 15.46 -16.89 -8.82
C PRO A 558 16.08 -18.29 -9.00
N LEU A 559 17.41 -18.37 -8.86
CA LEU A 559 18.20 -19.60 -9.06
C LEU A 559 18.72 -20.21 -7.74
N ASP A 560 18.20 -19.77 -6.59
CA ASP A 560 18.56 -20.37 -5.31
C ASP A 560 18.14 -21.85 -5.26
N SER A 561 18.95 -22.66 -4.60
CA SER A 561 18.78 -24.11 -4.57
C SER A 561 17.43 -24.53 -3.98
N GLN A 562 16.93 -23.82 -2.96
CA GLN A 562 15.68 -24.17 -2.29
C GLN A 562 14.46 -23.93 -3.18
N HIS A 563 14.41 -22.80 -3.90
CA HIS A 563 13.38 -22.51 -4.88
C HIS A 563 13.41 -23.50 -6.05
N VAL A 564 14.59 -23.70 -6.66
CA VAL A 564 14.74 -24.54 -7.85
C VAL A 564 14.49 -26.02 -7.56
N PHE A 565 14.89 -26.54 -6.39
CA PHE A 565 14.53 -27.91 -5.98
C PHE A 565 13.04 -28.07 -5.72
N THR A 566 12.37 -27.04 -5.20
CA THR A 566 10.91 -27.06 -4.99
C THR A 566 10.19 -27.10 -6.34
N GLN A 567 10.55 -26.20 -7.26
CA GLN A 567 10.01 -26.17 -8.63
C GLN A 567 10.23 -27.51 -9.38
N ALA A 568 11.40 -28.13 -9.21
CA ALA A 568 11.76 -29.39 -9.88
C ALA A 568 11.00 -30.63 -9.38
N LEU A 569 10.33 -30.54 -8.22
CA LEU A 569 9.66 -31.64 -7.50
C LEU A 569 8.18 -31.34 -7.19
N GLU A 570 7.61 -30.33 -7.83
CA GLU A 570 6.16 -30.06 -7.86
C GLU A 570 5.54 -30.70 -9.12
N ASN A 571 4.70 -31.73 -8.90
CA ASN A 571 4.20 -32.64 -9.94
C ASN A 571 3.55 -31.94 -11.15
N GLY A 572 4.05 -32.22 -12.36
CA GLY A 572 3.47 -31.76 -13.64
C GLY A 572 2.05 -32.25 -13.90
N ASP A 573 1.68 -33.46 -13.44
CA ASP A 573 0.34 -34.05 -13.61
C ASP A 573 -0.79 -33.24 -12.93
N THR A 574 -0.46 -32.34 -11.99
CA THR A 574 -1.46 -31.59 -11.21
C THR A 574 -2.08 -30.41 -11.98
N ALA A 575 -1.46 -29.97 -13.08
CA ALA A 575 -1.89 -28.79 -13.85
C ALA A 575 -3.17 -29.01 -14.67
N LEU A 576 -3.51 -30.25 -15.01
CA LEU A 576 -4.70 -30.60 -15.81
C LEU A 576 -6.01 -30.66 -15.01
N VAL A 577 -5.98 -30.34 -13.71
CA VAL A 577 -7.17 -30.41 -12.81
C VAL A 577 -7.55 -29.04 -12.23
N SER A 578 -6.72 -28.00 -12.40
CA SER A 578 -7.00 -26.64 -11.89
C SER A 578 -7.89 -25.77 -12.79
N GLU A 579 -8.26 -26.22 -13.99
CA GLU A 579 -9.20 -25.54 -14.88
C GLU A 579 -10.42 -26.41 -15.25
N SER A 580 -11.15 -26.92 -14.25
CA SER A 580 -12.57 -27.25 -14.45
C SER A 580 -13.38 -27.13 -13.15
N GLU A 581 -14.53 -26.48 -13.28
CA GLU A 581 -15.54 -26.08 -12.29
C GLU A 581 -15.60 -26.86 -10.96
N GLY A 582 -15.65 -26.10 -9.87
CA GLY A 582 -16.02 -26.64 -8.55
C GLY A 582 -17.50 -26.94 -8.45
N PHE A 583 -17.86 -28.06 -7.80
CA PHE A 583 -19.16 -28.21 -7.13
C PHE A 583 -19.01 -29.02 -5.85
N ARG A 584 -19.74 -28.59 -4.82
CA ARG A 584 -19.82 -29.25 -3.50
C ARG A 584 -20.60 -30.56 -3.60
N GLU A 585 -20.18 -31.59 -2.87
CA GLU A 585 -21.13 -32.62 -2.42
C GLU A 585 -21.90 -32.09 -1.21
N GLY A 586 -23.22 -31.94 -1.37
CA GLY A 586 -24.18 -31.72 -0.30
C GLY A 586 -25.21 -32.86 -0.31
N ALA A 587 -25.66 -33.29 0.86
CA ALA A 587 -26.48 -34.50 1.01
C ALA A 587 -27.90 -34.35 0.44
N CYS A 588 -28.52 -35.49 0.10
CA CYS A 588 -29.89 -35.57 -0.39
C CYS A 588 -30.94 -35.22 0.68
N GLN A 589 -32.02 -34.58 0.27
CA GLN A 589 -33.37 -35.04 0.58
C GLN A 589 -34.33 -34.62 -0.54
N ALA A 590 -35.45 -35.34 -0.69
CA ALA A 590 -36.26 -35.37 -1.91
C ALA A 590 -37.65 -34.78 -1.73
N ALA A 591 -38.22 -34.24 -2.82
CA ALA A 591 -39.65 -34.32 -3.13
C ALA A 591 -39.85 -34.20 -4.65
N THR A 592 -40.81 -34.98 -5.16
CA THR A 592 -41.35 -34.95 -6.53
C THR A 592 -42.15 -33.66 -6.76
N ASP A 593 -42.39 -33.15 -7.98
CA ASP A 593 -43.28 -33.79 -8.97
C ASP A 593 -43.31 -33.11 -10.36
N ALA A 594 -43.96 -33.82 -11.31
CA ALA A 594 -44.61 -33.36 -12.55
C ALA A 594 -43.78 -32.77 -13.72
N LEU A 595 -43.85 -33.50 -14.84
CA LEU A 595 -43.64 -33.03 -16.22
C LEU A 595 -44.93 -32.41 -16.78
N VAL A 596 -44.82 -31.62 -17.87
CA VAL A 596 -45.46 -31.83 -19.20
C VAL A 596 -45.66 -30.50 -19.98
N GLN A 597 -44.86 -30.37 -21.04
CA GLN A 597 -45.13 -29.87 -22.39
C GLN A 597 -46.25 -28.85 -22.74
N ASN A 598 -45.80 -27.86 -23.54
CA ASN A 598 -46.30 -27.43 -24.86
C ASN A 598 -47.45 -26.39 -25.04
N ASN A 599 -47.05 -25.35 -25.80
CA ASN A 599 -47.70 -24.83 -27.02
C ASN A 599 -48.72 -23.66 -27.03
N ASP A 600 -48.50 -22.89 -28.10
CA ASP A 600 -49.39 -22.07 -28.92
C ASP A 600 -49.72 -20.61 -28.54
N GLU A 601 -49.69 -19.80 -29.61
CA GLU A 601 -49.99 -18.37 -29.66
C GLU A 601 -51.50 -18.10 -29.65
N ILE A 602 -51.90 -16.90 -29.20
CA ILE A 602 -52.88 -15.99 -29.85
C ILE A 602 -53.13 -14.80 -28.88
N GLY A 603 -53.32 -13.60 -29.42
CA GLY A 603 -53.33 -12.36 -28.64
C GLY A 603 -54.69 -11.71 -28.37
N ARG A 604 -54.59 -10.59 -27.63
CA ARG A 604 -55.54 -9.47 -27.42
C ARG A 604 -56.60 -9.53 -26.30
N ASN A 605 -56.64 -8.39 -25.60
CA ASN A 605 -57.77 -7.68 -24.97
C ASN A 605 -58.28 -8.03 -23.55
N ARG A 606 -57.84 -7.18 -22.60
CA ARG A 606 -58.64 -6.42 -21.60
C ARG A 606 -59.95 -7.03 -21.06
N ARG A 607 -60.00 -7.27 -19.73
CA ARG A 607 -60.80 -6.46 -18.74
C ARG A 607 -60.68 -7.03 -17.30
N MET A 608 -60.69 -6.15 -16.29
CA MET A 608 -61.03 -6.50 -14.88
C MET A 608 -62.57 -6.55 -14.70
N PRO A 609 -63.11 -7.29 -13.72
CA PRO A 609 -63.34 -6.80 -12.33
C PRO A 609 -62.83 -7.80 -11.25
N GLN A 610 -62.35 -7.41 -10.05
CA GLN A 610 -62.99 -6.78 -8.87
C GLN A 610 -63.79 -7.74 -7.93
N CYS A 611 -63.26 -7.94 -6.69
CA CYS A 611 -63.95 -8.21 -5.40
C CYS A 611 -64.76 -9.53 -5.20
N GLU A 612 -64.99 -10.10 -4.01
CA GLU A 612 -64.79 -9.74 -2.56
C GLU A 612 -64.20 -10.97 -1.77
N VAL A 613 -63.94 -11.02 -0.45
CA VAL A 613 -64.91 -11.06 0.68
C VAL A 613 -64.26 -10.80 2.06
N ARG A 614 -64.75 -9.74 2.72
CA ARG A 614 -65.01 -9.50 4.17
C ARG A 614 -63.93 -9.62 5.27
N LEU A 615 -63.59 -8.43 5.79
CA LEU A 615 -63.38 -8.12 7.21
C LEU A 615 -64.70 -8.02 8.00
N THR A 616 -64.62 -8.20 9.33
CA THR A 616 -65.48 -7.57 10.37
C THR A 616 -64.69 -7.52 11.68
N LYS A 617 -64.71 -6.51 12.58
CA LYS A 617 -65.33 -5.16 12.73
C LYS A 617 -64.51 -4.46 13.89
N ILE A 618 -64.61 -3.20 14.33
CA ILE A 618 -65.52 -2.03 14.18
C ILE A 618 -64.65 -0.76 14.47
N ASN A 619 -64.72 0.36 13.71
CA ASN A 619 -65.41 1.65 14.01
C ASN A 619 -65.04 2.39 15.34
N LYS A 620 -65.02 3.73 15.48
CA LYS A 620 -65.43 4.95 14.69
C LYS A 620 -64.88 6.21 15.45
N LEU A 621 -64.95 7.49 15.06
CA LEU A 621 -64.90 8.31 13.80
C LEU A 621 -64.94 9.81 14.21
N LYS A 622 -64.35 10.73 13.42
CA LYS A 622 -64.79 12.13 13.05
C LYS A 622 -63.58 13.02 12.65
N ASN A 623 -63.46 13.56 11.42
CA ASN A 623 -64.24 14.57 10.67
C ASN A 623 -63.94 16.03 11.09
N ASP A 624 -63.84 17.06 10.23
CA ASP A 624 -63.49 17.20 8.78
C ASP A 624 -63.47 18.71 8.40
N HIS A 625 -63.23 19.06 7.11
CA HIS A 625 -63.47 20.36 6.40
C HIS A 625 -62.40 21.50 6.47
N ASP A 626 -62.16 22.33 5.43
CA ASP A 626 -62.36 22.24 3.96
C ASP A 626 -61.77 23.47 3.18
N PHE A 627 -61.81 23.43 1.84
CA PHE A 627 -61.74 24.51 0.82
C PHE A 627 -60.44 25.31 0.47
N SER A 628 -60.16 25.36 -0.85
CA SER A 628 -59.37 26.35 -1.61
C SER A 628 -60.31 27.29 -2.41
N PRO A 629 -59.91 28.48 -2.95
CA PRO A 629 -58.91 28.71 -4.04
C PRO A 629 -58.06 30.01 -3.86
N GLY A 630 -57.28 30.60 -4.80
CA GLY A 630 -56.77 30.22 -6.14
C GLY A 630 -56.41 31.44 -7.05
N ASN A 631 -55.89 31.18 -8.26
CA ASN A 631 -55.60 32.10 -9.41
C ASN A 631 -54.45 33.14 -9.40
N ASN A 632 -53.50 32.93 -10.34
CA ASN A 632 -53.00 33.81 -11.43
C ASN A 632 -52.65 35.30 -11.16
N GLY A 633 -51.57 35.90 -11.68
CA GLY A 633 -50.49 35.44 -12.57
C GLY A 633 -49.92 36.59 -13.45
N ILE A 634 -48.77 36.37 -14.12
CA ILE A 634 -48.20 37.14 -15.27
C ILE A 634 -47.38 38.44 -14.97
N VAL A 635 -46.04 38.30 -15.15
CA VAL A 635 -45.04 39.13 -15.90
C VAL A 635 -44.77 40.63 -15.57
N GLU A 636 -43.47 40.94 -15.61
CA GLU A 636 -42.68 42.21 -15.63
C GLU A 636 -43.16 43.31 -16.64
N PRO A 637 -42.62 44.57 -16.70
CA PRO A 637 -41.28 45.04 -16.24
C PRO A 637 -41.13 46.48 -15.64
N GLU A 638 -39.87 46.80 -15.31
CA GLU A 638 -39.15 48.08 -15.10
C GLU A 638 -39.88 49.46 -15.03
N GLN A 639 -39.49 50.33 -14.07
CA GLN A 639 -38.57 51.50 -14.25
C GLN A 639 -38.45 52.35 -12.95
N SER A 640 -37.70 53.47 -12.95
CA SER A 640 -36.82 53.86 -11.84
C SER A 640 -37.09 55.19 -11.06
N SER A 641 -36.91 55.12 -9.71
CA SER A 641 -36.38 56.20 -8.82
C SER A 641 -37.24 57.48 -8.57
N PRO A 642 -36.88 58.46 -7.68
CA PRO A 642 -35.76 58.56 -6.72
C PRO A 642 -36.02 59.18 -5.29
N SER A 643 -35.08 58.96 -4.36
CA SER A 643 -34.57 59.90 -3.29
C SER A 643 -35.42 60.38 -2.07
N ASN A 644 -34.88 60.20 -0.83
CA ASN A 644 -34.31 61.24 0.09
C ASN A 644 -34.49 61.04 1.64
N LYS A 645 -33.35 60.80 2.33
CA LYS A 645 -32.81 61.44 3.57
C LYS A 645 -33.55 61.51 4.94
N SER A 646 -32.93 60.84 5.95
CA SER A 646 -32.54 61.29 7.34
C SER A 646 -33.57 61.86 8.35
N THR A 647 -33.57 61.65 9.68
CA THR A 647 -32.72 60.97 10.73
C THR A 647 -33.54 60.94 12.08
N PRO A 648 -33.00 60.66 13.31
CA PRO A 648 -32.57 59.37 13.89
C PRO A 648 -33.21 59.04 15.29
N ARG A 649 -33.13 57.79 15.83
CA ARG A 649 -33.12 57.49 17.31
C ARG A 649 -32.95 56.00 17.70
N GLY A 650 -32.06 55.72 18.68
CA GLY A 650 -32.21 54.69 19.74
C GLY A 650 -31.78 53.22 19.50
N ARG A 651 -30.74 52.74 20.21
CA ARG A 651 -30.43 51.29 20.43
C ARG A 651 -30.92 50.84 21.81
N LYS A 652 -31.47 49.62 21.95
CA LYS A 652 -31.78 48.97 23.24
C LYS A 652 -30.69 47.94 23.62
N LYS A 653 -30.38 47.79 24.92
CA LYS A 653 -29.59 46.67 25.49
C LYS A 653 -30.48 45.45 25.77
N TYR A 654 -29.93 44.24 25.71
CA TYR A 654 -30.61 42.97 26.02
C TYR A 654 -30.16 42.44 27.38
N VAL A 655 -31.10 42.00 28.23
CA VAL A 655 -30.88 41.45 29.58
C VAL A 655 -31.64 40.13 29.71
N TYR A 656 -31.11 39.15 30.48
CA TYR A 656 -31.82 37.90 30.78
C TYR A 656 -33.07 38.18 31.64
N GLN A 657 -34.26 37.88 31.15
CA GLN A 657 -35.54 38.15 31.82
C GLN A 657 -36.33 36.87 32.23
N ASP A 658 -35.69 35.69 32.18
CA ASP A 658 -36.34 34.39 32.43
C ASP A 658 -36.55 34.04 33.93
N GLY A 659 -36.12 34.90 34.85
CA GLY A 659 -36.24 34.70 36.30
C GLY A 659 -35.43 33.53 36.88
N LYS A 660 -34.49 32.93 36.13
CA LYS A 660 -33.73 31.72 36.56
C LYS A 660 -32.39 32.00 37.26
N GLY A 661 -32.15 33.26 37.67
CA GLY A 661 -30.93 33.68 38.39
C GLY A 661 -29.73 33.99 37.47
N PHE A 662 -28.70 34.62 38.01
CA PHE A 662 -27.48 35.06 37.31
C PHE A 662 -27.70 36.03 36.11
N LEU A 663 -27.50 37.33 36.34
CA LEU A 663 -27.62 38.39 35.35
C LEU A 663 -26.33 38.61 34.54
N SER A 664 -26.45 39.34 33.42
CA SER A 664 -25.30 39.73 32.60
C SER A 664 -24.33 40.61 33.40
N GLY A 665 -23.08 40.18 33.47
CA GLY A 665 -21.99 40.80 34.23
C GLY A 665 -21.67 40.10 35.55
N GLU A 666 -22.50 39.16 36.04
CA GLU A 666 -22.21 38.44 37.28
C GLU A 666 -21.02 37.47 37.16
N LEU A 667 -20.21 37.39 38.21
CA LEU A 667 -19.10 36.45 38.34
C LEU A 667 -19.61 35.11 38.91
N VAL A 668 -19.24 34.00 38.27
CA VAL A 668 -19.73 32.66 38.58
C VAL A 668 -18.61 31.62 38.59
N TRP A 669 -18.82 30.56 39.35
CA TRP A 669 -18.19 29.26 39.12
C TRP A 669 -19.13 28.41 38.27
N GLY A 670 -18.60 27.64 37.34
CA GLY A 670 -19.41 26.66 36.62
C GLY A 670 -18.73 25.31 36.42
N LYS A 671 -19.54 24.27 36.32
CA LYS A 671 -19.08 22.88 36.25
C LYS A 671 -18.97 22.39 34.81
N VAL A 672 -17.83 22.66 34.18
CA VAL A 672 -17.51 22.13 32.84
C VAL A 672 -17.29 20.61 32.92
N LYS A 673 -17.89 19.86 31.99
CA LYS A 673 -17.79 18.40 31.93
C LYS A 673 -16.34 18.00 31.63
N GLY A 674 -15.71 17.27 32.55
CA GLY A 674 -14.31 16.85 32.46
C GLY A 674 -13.32 17.71 33.27
N PHE A 675 -13.72 18.89 33.75
CA PHE A 675 -12.85 19.79 34.50
C PHE A 675 -13.29 19.96 35.96
N SER A 676 -12.43 20.59 36.78
CA SER A 676 -12.81 21.17 38.08
C SER A 676 -13.84 22.29 37.91
N TRP A 677 -14.40 22.83 39.00
CA TRP A 677 -15.18 24.07 38.90
C TRP A 677 -14.29 25.18 38.36
N TRP A 678 -14.75 25.85 37.29
CA TRP A 678 -13.99 26.86 36.56
C TRP A 678 -14.59 28.26 36.78
N PRO A 679 -13.77 29.31 36.95
CA PRO A 679 -14.25 30.68 37.10
C PRO A 679 -14.67 31.32 35.76
N GLY A 680 -15.78 32.03 35.74
CA GLY A 680 -16.29 32.73 34.55
C GLY A 680 -17.18 33.93 34.88
N MET A 681 -17.60 34.64 33.84
CA MET A 681 -18.53 35.77 33.90
C MET A 681 -19.72 35.52 32.98
N VAL A 682 -20.93 35.81 33.45
CA VAL A 682 -22.15 35.68 32.65
C VAL A 682 -22.22 36.84 31.66
N MET A 683 -22.34 36.54 30.36
CA MET A 683 -22.29 37.53 29.29
C MET A 683 -23.66 37.76 28.66
N PRO A 684 -23.95 38.97 28.12
CA PRO A 684 -25.23 39.25 27.46
C PRO A 684 -25.52 38.26 26.32
N TRP A 685 -26.75 37.75 26.28
CA TRP A 685 -27.18 36.88 25.18
C TRP A 685 -27.29 37.70 23.89
N LYS A 686 -26.60 37.28 22.83
CA LYS A 686 -26.41 38.09 21.61
C LYS A 686 -27.56 37.99 20.58
N THR A 687 -28.62 37.24 20.88
CA THR A 687 -29.83 37.08 20.02
C THR A 687 -31.10 37.54 20.75
N LYS A 688 -32.23 37.67 20.01
CA LYS A 688 -33.47 38.32 20.50
C LYS A 688 -34.08 37.71 21.78
N SER A 689 -33.77 36.47 22.13
CA SER A 689 -34.23 35.80 23.34
C SER A 689 -33.22 34.74 23.79
N SER A 690 -32.88 34.71 25.09
CA SER A 690 -32.10 33.63 25.69
C SER A 690 -32.98 32.40 25.98
N PRO A 691 -32.48 31.16 25.80
CA PRO A 691 -33.17 29.97 26.28
C PRO A 691 -33.41 30.04 27.80
N PRO A 692 -34.62 29.75 28.31
CA PRO A 692 -34.93 29.83 29.74
C PRO A 692 -34.03 28.92 30.57
N GLY A 693 -33.39 29.48 31.60
CA GLY A 693 -32.49 28.74 32.48
C GLY A 693 -31.12 28.44 31.89
N MET A 694 -30.74 29.05 30.76
CA MET A 694 -29.40 28.92 30.17
C MET A 694 -28.66 30.26 30.23
N ARG A 695 -27.36 30.21 30.52
CA ARG A 695 -26.47 31.38 30.58
C ARG A 695 -25.28 31.16 29.67
N LYS A 696 -24.95 32.20 28.90
CA LYS A 696 -23.68 32.27 28.21
C LYS A 696 -22.63 32.75 29.22
N VAL A 697 -21.66 31.92 29.53
CA VAL A 697 -20.55 32.23 30.44
C VAL A 697 -19.27 32.30 29.63
N GLU A 698 -18.51 33.37 29.85
CA GLU A 698 -17.13 33.52 29.38
C GLU A 698 -16.19 33.08 30.49
N TRP A 699 -15.28 32.16 30.19
CA TRP A 699 -14.34 31.61 31.17
C TRP A 699 -13.08 32.46 31.25
N PHE A 700 -12.60 32.69 32.47
CA PHE A 700 -11.29 33.31 32.66
C PHE A 700 -10.16 32.33 32.34
N GLY A 701 -8.99 32.86 31.98
CA GLY A 701 -7.81 32.09 31.59
C GLY A 701 -7.72 31.81 30.08
N ASP A 702 -8.78 31.26 29.46
CA ASP A 702 -8.81 30.92 28.03
C ASP A 702 -9.77 31.78 27.19
N GLY A 703 -10.65 32.56 27.81
CA GLY A 703 -11.62 33.42 27.12
C GLY A 703 -12.72 32.63 26.38
N MET A 704 -12.87 31.34 26.67
CA MET A 704 -13.83 30.49 25.95
C MET A 704 -15.25 30.75 26.45
N PHE A 705 -16.22 30.69 25.53
CA PHE A 705 -17.64 30.82 25.88
C PHE A 705 -18.30 29.45 25.98
N SER A 706 -19.10 29.23 27.01
CA SER A 706 -19.97 28.06 27.15
C SER A 706 -21.40 28.48 27.45
N GLU A 707 -22.36 27.72 26.93
CA GLU A 707 -23.78 27.90 27.22
C GLU A 707 -24.18 26.82 28.21
N ILE A 708 -24.60 27.23 29.41
CA ILE A 708 -24.67 26.37 30.60
C ILE A 708 -26.00 26.59 31.28
N TYR A 709 -26.65 25.51 31.72
CA TYR A 709 -27.83 25.61 32.55
C TYR A 709 -27.51 26.22 33.91
N THR A 710 -28.40 27.03 34.46
CA THR A 710 -28.22 27.72 35.76
C THR A 710 -27.94 26.77 36.92
N GLU A 711 -28.35 25.50 36.82
CA GLU A 711 -28.04 24.41 37.75
C GLU A 711 -26.56 24.00 37.77
N GLY A 712 -25.84 24.23 36.67
CA GLY A 712 -24.40 24.00 36.54
C GLY A 712 -23.53 25.17 37.01
N LEU A 713 -24.15 26.23 37.57
CA LEU A 713 -23.50 27.45 38.03
C LEU A 713 -23.65 27.66 39.55
N LEU A 714 -22.65 28.28 40.15
CA LEU A 714 -22.65 28.80 41.51
C LEU A 714 -22.12 30.24 41.50
N PRO A 715 -22.53 31.13 42.42
CA PRO A 715 -21.97 32.47 42.49
C PRO A 715 -20.47 32.41 42.83
N PHE A 716 -19.67 33.36 42.32
CA PHE A 716 -18.20 33.34 42.52
C PHE A 716 -17.78 33.35 44.01
N ASN A 717 -18.64 33.88 44.89
CA ASN A 717 -18.45 33.90 46.34
C ASN A 717 -18.29 32.50 46.98
N ALA A 718 -18.70 31.43 46.30
CA ALA A 718 -18.47 30.04 46.72
C ALA A 718 -17.01 29.59 46.54
N PHE A 719 -16.05 30.51 46.69
CA PHE A 719 -14.62 30.32 46.41
C PHE A 719 -14.03 29.11 47.16
N THR A 720 -14.23 29.03 48.48
CA THR A 720 -13.74 27.94 49.33
C THR A 720 -14.33 26.57 48.99
N LYS A 721 -15.49 26.52 48.33
CA LYS A 721 -16.15 25.28 47.87
C LYS A 721 -15.69 24.85 46.46
N CYS A 722 -15.40 25.82 45.60
CA CYS A 722 -15.19 25.57 44.17
C CYS A 722 -13.69 25.58 43.77
N PHE A 723 -12.85 26.33 44.49
CA PHE A 723 -11.43 26.45 44.21
C PHE A 723 -10.69 25.12 44.36
N CYS A 724 -10.13 24.61 43.26
CA CYS A 724 -9.38 23.37 43.25
C CYS A 724 -7.87 23.61 43.40
N LYS A 725 -7.34 23.37 44.60
CA LYS A 725 -5.89 23.46 44.90
C LYS A 725 -5.03 22.62 43.96
N ASN A 726 -5.50 21.42 43.58
CA ASN A 726 -4.77 20.54 42.67
C ASN A 726 -4.69 21.12 41.26
N SER A 727 -5.81 21.60 40.70
CA SER A 727 -5.82 22.28 39.39
C SER A 727 -4.99 23.56 39.40
N PHE A 728 -4.98 24.32 40.51
CA PHE A 728 -4.14 25.51 40.65
C PHE A 728 -2.64 25.21 40.68
N ALA A 729 -2.24 24.07 41.25
CA ALA A 729 -0.85 23.63 41.26
C ALA A 729 -0.38 23.00 39.93
N SER A 730 -1.28 22.38 39.16
CA SER A 730 -0.91 21.60 37.96
C SER A 730 -1.31 22.20 36.61
N LEU A 731 -2.24 23.16 36.55
CA LEU A 731 -2.74 23.74 35.30
C LEU A 731 -2.44 25.26 35.26
N PRO A 732 -1.45 25.72 34.46
CA PRO A 732 -1.14 27.13 34.32
C PRO A 732 -2.35 27.98 33.89
N VAL A 733 -3.19 27.46 32.98
CA VAL A 733 -4.42 28.14 32.53
C VAL A 733 -5.42 28.33 33.66
N TYR A 734 -5.51 27.38 34.62
CA TYR A 734 -6.35 27.54 35.81
C TYR A 734 -5.75 28.54 36.80
N LYS A 735 -4.42 28.55 36.98
CA LYS A 735 -3.71 29.54 37.80
C LYS A 735 -3.97 30.96 37.28
N GLU A 736 -3.90 31.15 35.96
CA GLU A 736 -4.19 32.40 35.25
C GLU A 736 -5.68 32.78 35.32
N ALA A 737 -6.60 31.82 35.13
CA ALA A 737 -8.04 32.03 35.26
C ALA A 737 -8.44 32.57 36.65
N ILE A 738 -7.77 32.06 37.69
CA ILE A 738 -7.97 32.50 39.07
C ILE A 738 -7.37 33.90 39.32
N TYR A 739 -6.23 34.23 38.72
CA TYR A 739 -5.67 35.58 38.78
C TYR A 739 -6.63 36.60 38.16
N GLN A 740 -7.06 36.39 36.93
CA GLN A 740 -7.91 37.34 36.18
C GLN A 740 -9.28 37.59 36.84
N ILE A 741 -9.95 36.55 37.36
CA ILE A 741 -11.24 36.74 38.03
C ILE A 741 -11.09 37.43 39.40
N ILE A 742 -10.01 37.17 40.15
CA ILE A 742 -9.76 37.84 41.43
C ILE A 742 -9.29 39.28 41.21
N GLU A 743 -8.54 39.56 40.14
CA GLU A 743 -8.17 40.92 39.72
C GLU A 743 -9.43 41.76 39.39
N LEU A 744 -10.33 41.24 38.55
CA LEU A 744 -11.61 41.89 38.23
C LEU A 744 -12.54 42.01 39.46
N ALA A 745 -12.55 41.01 40.34
CA ALA A 745 -13.26 41.09 41.61
C ALA A 745 -12.65 42.17 42.53
N GLY A 746 -11.32 42.31 42.54
CA GLY A 746 -10.58 43.34 43.26
C GLY A 746 -10.93 44.75 42.76
N GLU A 747 -10.96 44.94 41.43
CA GLU A 747 -11.41 46.19 40.80
C GLU A 747 -12.82 46.57 41.24
N ARG A 748 -13.79 45.65 41.12
CA ARG A 748 -15.19 45.91 41.53
C ARG A 748 -15.36 46.15 43.02
N CYS A 749 -14.58 45.47 43.86
CA CYS A 749 -14.60 45.61 45.31
C CYS A 749 -13.75 46.79 45.84
N GLY A 750 -12.99 47.49 44.98
CA GLY A 750 -12.07 48.57 45.38
C GLY A 750 -10.83 48.09 46.14
N LYS A 751 -10.43 46.83 45.98
CA LYS A 751 -9.27 46.21 46.64
C LYS A 751 -8.04 46.29 45.73
N SER A 752 -6.98 46.97 46.19
CA SER A 752 -5.68 46.98 45.53
C SER A 752 -4.66 46.06 46.21
N PHE A 753 -3.71 45.50 45.45
CA PHE A 753 -2.65 44.61 45.93
C PHE A 753 -1.25 45.24 45.88
N ALA A 754 -1.17 46.58 45.99
CA ALA A 754 0.03 47.38 45.73
C ALA A 754 1.27 47.03 46.60
N GLU A 755 1.10 46.32 47.71
CA GLU A 755 2.18 45.80 48.57
C GLU A 755 2.99 44.66 47.90
N SER A 756 2.61 44.21 46.70
CA SER A 756 3.28 43.15 45.94
C SER A 756 4.62 43.55 45.31
N GLU A 757 4.89 44.85 45.17
CA GLU A 757 6.11 45.42 44.53
C GLU A 757 6.40 44.84 43.12
N GLY A 758 5.35 44.45 42.38
CA GLY A 758 5.47 43.88 41.04
C GLY A 758 5.83 42.39 40.99
N ASN A 759 5.95 41.71 42.14
CA ASN A 759 6.13 40.27 42.18
C ASN A 759 4.77 39.55 42.07
N LYS A 760 4.49 39.00 40.88
CA LYS A 760 3.24 38.27 40.57
C LYS A 760 2.94 37.08 41.50
N GLU A 761 3.93 36.41 42.06
CA GLU A 761 3.68 35.28 42.98
C GLU A 761 3.32 35.76 44.39
N LYS A 762 3.93 36.87 44.85
CA LYS A 762 3.54 37.54 46.10
C LYS A 762 2.13 38.11 45.99
N GLU A 763 1.83 38.76 44.86
CA GLU A 763 0.49 39.30 44.54
C GLU A 763 -0.59 38.20 44.51
N LEU A 764 -0.37 37.15 43.72
CA LEU A 764 -1.33 36.04 43.59
C LEU A 764 -1.57 35.32 44.93
N LYS A 765 -0.56 35.26 45.81
CA LYS A 765 -0.76 34.76 47.18
C LYS A 765 -1.72 35.67 47.97
N MET A 766 -1.49 36.98 47.97
CA MET A 766 -2.37 37.94 48.66
C MET A 766 -3.79 37.95 48.08
N MET A 767 -3.95 37.75 46.77
CA MET A 767 -5.24 37.58 46.09
C MET A 767 -5.98 36.31 46.58
N LEU A 768 -5.28 35.18 46.72
CA LEU A 768 -5.87 33.94 47.22
C LEU A 768 -6.23 33.99 48.71
N ASP A 769 -5.39 34.62 49.52
CA ASP A 769 -5.64 34.81 50.95
C ASP A 769 -6.89 35.71 51.11
N TRP A 770 -6.99 36.82 50.38
CA TRP A 770 -8.17 37.71 50.34
C TRP A 770 -9.45 37.00 49.88
N ALA A 771 -9.38 36.16 48.84
CA ALA A 771 -10.52 35.39 48.35
C ALA A 771 -10.94 34.28 49.34
N SER A 772 -10.01 33.77 50.14
CA SER A 772 -10.27 32.77 51.18
C SER A 772 -10.85 33.40 52.47
N GLU A 773 -10.50 34.65 52.76
CA GLU A 773 -11.05 35.47 53.86
C GLU A 773 -12.42 36.11 53.55
N GLY A 774 -13.01 35.80 52.39
CA GLY A 774 -14.36 36.24 52.04
C GLY A 774 -14.45 37.63 51.42
N PHE A 775 -13.38 38.12 50.77
CA PHE A 775 -13.38 39.31 49.93
C PHE A 775 -13.65 40.65 50.66
N LEU A 776 -13.24 40.78 51.92
CA LEU A 776 -13.37 42.00 52.74
C LEU A 776 -12.59 43.21 52.15
N PRO A 777 -13.10 44.45 52.22
CA PRO A 777 -14.13 44.92 53.17
C PRO A 777 -15.58 44.91 52.62
N THR A 778 -15.77 44.90 51.31
CA THR A 778 -17.10 44.92 50.66
C THR A 778 -17.74 43.54 50.54
N GLY A 779 -16.94 42.48 50.59
CA GLY A 779 -17.42 41.11 50.57
C GLY A 779 -18.03 40.68 49.23
N PRO A 780 -18.74 39.54 49.20
CA PRO A 780 -19.38 38.98 48.01
C PRO A 780 -20.29 39.93 47.21
N ASP A 781 -20.94 40.88 47.89
CA ASP A 781 -21.91 41.78 47.28
C ASP A 781 -21.25 42.84 46.40
N GLY A 782 -19.94 43.08 46.58
CA GLY A 782 -19.12 43.96 45.72
C GLY A 782 -18.88 43.41 44.31
N PHE A 783 -19.25 42.16 44.00
CA PHE A 783 -19.08 41.59 42.65
C PHE A 783 -20.13 42.04 41.63
N LEU A 784 -21.22 42.68 42.07
CA LEU A 784 -22.34 43.00 41.19
C LEU A 784 -21.94 43.99 40.08
N PRO A 785 -22.40 43.78 38.82
CA PRO A 785 -22.16 44.75 37.76
C PRO A 785 -22.94 46.06 38.02
N PRO A 786 -22.42 47.25 37.66
CA PRO A 786 -22.91 48.55 38.17
C PRO A 786 -24.36 48.97 37.86
N ASP A 787 -25.15 48.19 37.11
CA ASP A 787 -26.45 48.58 36.54
C ASP A 787 -27.65 47.67 36.94
N SER A 788 -27.49 46.71 37.86
CA SER A 788 -28.49 45.63 38.07
C SER A 788 -29.39 45.79 39.32
N VAL A 789 -30.48 46.56 39.19
CA VAL A 789 -31.62 46.51 40.11
C VAL A 789 -32.91 46.29 39.32
N ALA A 790 -33.72 45.31 39.76
CA ALA A 790 -35.15 45.06 39.45
C ALA A 790 -35.52 43.74 38.69
N HIS A 791 -36.09 42.82 39.49
CA HIS A 791 -37.15 41.85 39.20
C HIS A 791 -36.89 40.53 38.44
N ALA A 792 -37.51 39.48 38.99
CA ALA A 792 -37.59 38.10 38.53
C ALA A 792 -39.05 37.64 38.49
N THR A 793 -39.39 36.60 37.72
CA THR A 793 -40.20 35.41 38.14
C THR A 793 -40.67 34.52 36.96
N SER A 794 -40.84 33.22 37.25
CA SER A 794 -41.88 32.30 36.74
C SER A 794 -41.79 31.57 35.36
N SER A 795 -41.39 30.29 35.45
CA SER A 795 -42.04 29.04 34.97
C SER A 795 -42.35 28.68 33.48
N GLU A 796 -41.81 27.52 33.11
CA GLU A 796 -42.43 26.34 32.44
C GLU A 796 -42.87 26.27 30.94
N SER A 797 -42.03 25.53 30.18
CA SER A 797 -42.36 24.25 29.51
C SER A 797 -42.87 24.19 28.05
N ALA A 798 -42.57 23.02 27.44
CA ALA A 798 -43.08 22.42 26.18
C ALA A 798 -42.43 22.76 24.81
N LEU A 799 -41.61 21.80 24.36
CA LEU A 799 -41.56 21.19 23.00
C LEU A 799 -41.35 22.07 21.74
N SER A 800 -40.08 22.13 21.33
CA SER A 800 -39.56 21.65 20.03
C SER A 800 -40.48 21.63 18.80
N ASP A 801 -40.17 22.51 17.84
CA ASP A 801 -39.85 22.10 16.46
C ASP A 801 -38.65 22.93 15.97
N TYR A 802 -37.68 22.28 15.29
CA TYR A 802 -36.37 22.87 14.98
C TYR A 802 -36.22 23.14 13.47
N GLN A 803 -35.95 24.40 13.10
CA GLN A 803 -35.38 24.76 11.79
C GLN A 803 -33.96 25.33 12.00
N PRO A 804 -33.00 25.01 11.12
CA PRO A 804 -31.59 25.35 11.32
C PRO A 804 -31.29 26.85 11.16
N PRO A 805 -30.33 27.42 11.94
CA PRO A 805 -29.98 28.83 11.90
C PRO A 805 -29.00 29.19 10.76
N ALA A 806 -28.97 30.47 10.38
CA ALA A 806 -28.14 30.99 9.30
C ALA A 806 -26.62 31.01 9.61
N LYS A 807 -25.79 30.89 8.54
CA LYS A 807 -24.32 30.73 8.62
C LYS A 807 -23.61 31.93 9.27
N ARG A 808 -22.49 31.66 9.97
CA ARG A 808 -21.62 32.69 10.57
C ARG A 808 -20.73 33.33 9.49
N LYS A 809 -20.37 34.61 9.70
CA LYS A 809 -19.79 35.48 8.66
C LYS A 809 -18.26 35.68 8.75
N TYR A 810 -17.73 35.74 9.97
CA TYR A 810 -16.29 35.81 10.27
C TYR A 810 -16.01 35.10 11.60
N VAL A 811 -14.78 34.62 11.79
CA VAL A 811 -14.38 33.79 12.94
C VAL A 811 -12.99 34.20 13.44
N VAL A 812 -12.84 34.31 14.76
CA VAL A 812 -11.54 34.36 15.44
C VAL A 812 -11.12 32.92 15.78
N LYS A 813 -9.95 32.51 15.32
CA LYS A 813 -9.39 31.16 15.47
C LYS A 813 -8.23 31.20 16.46
N ASN A 814 -8.42 30.55 17.61
CA ASN A 814 -7.40 30.46 18.66
C ASN A 814 -6.28 29.48 18.27
N LYS A 815 -5.03 29.84 18.58
CA LYS A 815 -3.85 28.99 18.34
C LYS A 815 -3.49 28.16 19.57
N ALA A 816 -3.14 26.90 19.33
CA ALA A 816 -2.22 26.16 20.19
C ALA A 816 -0.89 25.79 19.48
N ASN A 817 -0.94 25.31 18.22
CA ASN A 817 0.19 24.57 17.64
C ASN A 817 0.93 25.21 16.44
N ALA A 818 0.52 26.37 15.92
CA ALA A 818 1.25 27.05 14.85
C ALA A 818 2.18 28.12 15.46
N ALA A 819 3.49 27.87 15.48
CA ALA A 819 4.50 28.82 15.95
C ALA A 819 4.25 30.24 15.41
N ALA A 820 4.47 31.26 16.24
CA ALA A 820 4.23 32.65 15.85
C ALA A 820 5.28 33.09 14.81
N ILE A 821 4.95 32.93 13.52
CA ILE A 821 5.67 33.51 12.38
C ILE A 821 5.43 35.02 12.40
N ILE A 822 6.09 35.71 13.33
CA ILE A 822 6.20 37.16 13.38
C ILE A 822 7.34 37.53 12.43
N TYR A 823 6.99 37.77 11.17
CA TYR A 823 7.90 38.31 10.16
C TYR A 823 7.20 39.48 9.48
N SER A 824 8.00 40.48 9.06
CA SER A 824 7.53 41.80 8.62
C SER A 824 6.80 41.76 7.27
N ARG A 825 5.55 41.32 7.27
CA ARG A 825 4.68 41.33 6.07
C ARG A 825 4.44 42.74 5.52
N GLU A 826 4.57 43.78 6.34
CA GLU A 826 4.42 45.18 5.93
C GLU A 826 5.48 45.60 4.89
N SER A 827 6.73 45.14 5.03
CA SER A 827 7.80 45.47 4.09
C SER A 827 7.68 44.75 2.74
N MET A 828 6.84 43.71 2.62
CA MET A 828 6.53 43.05 1.35
C MET A 828 5.94 44.04 0.34
N VAL A 829 4.99 44.86 0.78
CA VAL A 829 4.25 45.78 -0.11
C VAL A 829 5.15 46.92 -0.56
N ASP A 830 6.05 47.38 0.29
CA ASP A 830 7.01 48.43 -0.06
C ASP A 830 8.16 47.90 -0.93
N ALA A 831 8.65 46.68 -0.69
CA ALA A 831 9.63 46.03 -1.55
C ALA A 831 9.09 45.75 -2.97
N VAL A 832 7.79 45.50 -3.13
CA VAL A 832 7.14 45.35 -4.45
C VAL A 832 6.90 46.71 -5.14
N LYS A 833 6.96 47.84 -4.42
CA LYS A 833 6.99 49.20 -5.01
C LYS A 833 8.39 49.60 -5.50
N GLU A 834 9.46 48.96 -5.03
CA GLU A 834 10.82 49.20 -5.51
C GLU A 834 10.98 48.73 -6.96
N LYS A 835 11.61 49.55 -7.80
CA LYS A 835 11.84 49.21 -9.22
C LYS A 835 12.70 47.94 -9.35
N GLY A 836 12.09 46.84 -9.79
CA GLY A 836 12.78 45.64 -10.24
C GLY A 836 12.34 44.34 -9.56
N LYS A 837 11.66 44.40 -8.40
CA LYS A 837 11.15 43.23 -7.68
C LYS A 837 9.70 42.94 -8.08
N LYS A 838 9.36 41.67 -8.32
CA LYS A 838 7.97 41.24 -8.61
C LYS A 838 7.36 40.51 -7.42
N ILE A 839 6.04 40.44 -7.36
CA ILE A 839 5.32 39.65 -6.34
C ILE A 839 5.65 38.15 -6.43
N SER A 840 6.01 37.63 -7.61
CA SER A 840 6.53 36.26 -7.83
C SER A 840 7.79 35.92 -7.03
N ASP A 841 8.53 36.95 -6.62
CA ASP A 841 9.86 36.86 -6.02
C ASP A 841 9.78 37.04 -4.48
N VAL A 842 8.56 37.10 -3.92
CA VAL A 842 8.30 37.28 -2.49
C VAL A 842 7.29 36.24 -1.98
N CYS A 843 7.54 35.71 -0.79
CA CYS A 843 6.75 34.66 -0.17
C CYS A 843 5.43 35.24 0.34
N LEU A 844 4.31 34.95 -0.32
CA LEU A 844 2.97 35.48 0.05
C LEU A 844 2.58 35.15 1.50
N SER A 845 3.15 34.08 2.07
CA SER A 845 2.90 33.66 3.45
C SER A 845 3.66 34.49 4.49
N CYS A 846 4.95 34.81 4.29
CA CYS A 846 5.78 35.41 5.35
C CYS A 846 6.60 36.65 4.96
N GLY A 847 6.67 37.05 3.68
CA GLY A 847 7.47 38.18 3.22
C GLY A 847 8.94 37.87 2.90
N SER A 848 9.41 36.62 3.06
CA SER A 848 10.78 36.24 2.66
C SER A 848 10.97 36.31 1.14
N PHE A 849 12.18 36.67 0.70
CA PHE A 849 12.62 36.65 -0.71
C PHE A 849 13.26 35.30 -1.12
N GLU A 850 13.44 34.37 -0.16
CA GLU A 850 13.99 33.03 -0.41
C GLU A 850 12.88 32.13 -0.97
N ILE A 851 12.64 32.21 -2.28
CA ILE A 851 11.54 31.47 -2.94
C ILE A 851 12.02 30.11 -3.42
N GLU A 852 11.32 29.08 -2.96
CA GLU A 852 11.56 27.67 -3.32
C GLU A 852 10.53 27.18 -4.34
N ALA A 853 9.27 27.59 -4.18
CA ALA A 853 8.18 27.21 -5.07
C ALA A 853 7.29 28.42 -5.35
N GLN A 854 6.61 28.41 -6.50
CA GLN A 854 5.53 29.36 -6.76
C GLN A 854 4.28 28.93 -5.99
N HIS A 855 3.56 29.89 -5.42
CA HIS A 855 2.32 29.64 -4.71
C HIS A 855 1.28 29.02 -5.67
N PRO A 856 0.62 27.90 -5.31
CA PRO A 856 -0.21 27.17 -6.27
C PRO A 856 -1.47 27.95 -6.70
N LEU A 857 -2.12 28.64 -5.76
CA LEU A 857 -3.39 29.36 -5.99
C LEU A 857 -3.23 30.80 -6.53
N PHE A 858 -2.37 31.62 -5.91
CA PHE A 858 -2.22 33.06 -6.21
C PHE A 858 -0.85 33.38 -6.81
N GLU A 859 -0.74 34.47 -7.59
CA GLU A 859 0.53 34.95 -8.14
C GLU A 859 1.49 35.40 -7.03
N GLY A 860 2.54 34.62 -6.80
CA GLY A 860 3.57 34.92 -5.80
C GLY A 860 4.41 33.70 -5.45
N GLY A 861 5.42 33.89 -4.59
CA GLY A 861 6.28 32.81 -4.13
C GLY A 861 5.84 32.14 -2.82
N LEU A 862 6.50 31.04 -2.49
CA LEU A 862 6.54 30.38 -1.18
C LEU A 862 8.00 29.99 -0.86
N CYS A 863 8.47 30.35 0.34
CA CYS A 863 9.72 29.79 0.88
C CYS A 863 9.50 28.36 1.41
N GLN A 864 10.57 27.57 1.57
CA GLN A 864 10.49 26.16 1.98
C GLN A 864 9.61 25.92 3.23
N LYS A 865 9.81 26.70 4.31
CA LYS A 865 8.98 26.60 5.53
C LYS A 865 7.49 26.86 5.29
N CYS A 866 7.16 27.78 4.38
CA CYS A 866 5.77 28.09 4.04
C CYS A 866 5.16 27.06 3.08
N LYS A 867 5.96 26.48 2.18
CA LYS A 867 5.60 25.33 1.33
C LYS A 867 5.26 24.11 2.19
N GLU A 868 6.09 23.77 3.17
CA GLU A 868 5.82 22.68 4.14
C GLU A 868 4.52 22.91 4.91
N ASN A 869 4.35 24.09 5.54
CA ASN A 869 3.12 24.44 6.25
C ASN A 869 1.88 24.38 5.33
N PHE A 870 2.00 24.80 4.07
CA PHE A 870 0.90 24.77 3.10
C PHE A 870 0.48 23.33 2.76
N ILE A 871 1.44 22.42 2.57
CA ILE A 871 1.20 20.99 2.33
C ILE A 871 0.45 20.35 3.52
N GLU A 872 0.82 20.71 4.75
CA GLU A 872 0.22 20.15 5.96
C GLU A 872 -1.22 20.64 6.24
N THR A 873 -1.53 21.89 5.87
CA THR A 873 -2.70 22.60 6.41
C THR A 873 -3.78 22.99 5.39
N LEU A 874 -3.49 23.02 4.07
CA LEU A 874 -4.47 23.47 3.06
C LEU A 874 -5.81 22.71 3.13
N TYR A 875 -5.75 21.39 3.33
CA TYR A 875 -6.91 20.51 3.40
C TYR A 875 -7.32 20.17 4.84
N ARG A 876 -7.11 21.10 5.79
CA ARG A 876 -7.71 21.02 7.13
C ARG A 876 -8.97 21.88 7.18
N TYR A 877 -9.99 21.34 7.84
CA TYR A 877 -11.29 21.96 8.00
C TYR A 877 -11.73 21.84 9.46
N ASP A 878 -12.38 22.88 9.98
CA ASP A 878 -12.95 22.89 11.32
C ASP A 878 -14.36 22.27 11.32
N GLU A 879 -14.98 22.11 12.50
CA GLU A 879 -16.36 21.58 12.64
C GLU A 879 -17.43 22.42 11.90
N ASP A 880 -17.14 23.69 11.58
CA ASP A 880 -18.03 24.54 10.76
C ASP A 880 -17.95 24.25 9.25
N GLY A 881 -17.09 23.31 8.85
CA GLY A 881 -16.86 22.89 7.48
C GLY A 881 -15.91 23.79 6.67
N TYR A 882 -15.49 24.94 7.19
CA TYR A 882 -14.55 25.84 6.52
C TYR A 882 -13.08 25.47 6.82
N GLN A 883 -12.17 25.91 5.95
CA GLN A 883 -10.74 25.69 6.12
C GLN A 883 -10.25 26.24 7.46
N SER A 884 -9.49 25.43 8.20
CA SER A 884 -8.94 25.78 9.52
C SER A 884 -8.03 27.02 9.47
N TYR A 885 -7.40 27.27 8.33
CA TYR A 885 -6.44 28.35 8.13
C TYR A 885 -6.72 29.13 6.84
N CYS A 886 -6.20 30.36 6.75
CA CYS A 886 -6.30 31.20 5.56
C CYS A 886 -5.81 30.48 4.29
N THR A 887 -6.61 30.53 3.22
CA THR A 887 -6.32 29.96 1.90
C THR A 887 -5.00 30.46 1.28
N VAL A 888 -4.54 31.68 1.63
CA VAL A 888 -3.29 32.26 1.10
C VAL A 888 -2.09 31.84 1.92
N CYS A 889 -2.10 32.09 3.23
CA CYS A 889 -0.89 31.94 4.04
C CYS A 889 -0.85 30.72 4.95
N CYS A 890 -1.92 29.91 4.96
CA CYS A 890 -2.06 28.77 5.87
C CYS A 890 -1.81 29.15 7.34
N ALA A 891 -2.32 30.32 7.74
CA ALA A 891 -2.20 30.90 9.08
C ALA A 891 -3.32 31.95 9.30
N GLY A 892 -3.14 32.83 10.30
CA GLY A 892 -4.06 33.92 10.64
C GLY A 892 -5.02 33.55 11.78
N SER A 893 -5.22 34.49 12.71
CA SER A 893 -6.10 34.36 13.88
C SER A 893 -7.49 34.96 13.68
N GLU A 894 -7.68 35.88 12.74
CA GLU A 894 -8.98 36.45 12.38
C GLU A 894 -9.21 36.20 10.88
N VAL A 895 -10.29 35.48 10.53
CA VAL A 895 -10.61 35.14 9.14
C VAL A 895 -12.05 35.51 8.76
N ILE A 896 -12.23 35.89 7.49
CA ILE A 896 -13.53 36.03 6.85
C ILE A 896 -13.83 34.78 6.02
N LEU A 897 -15.07 34.30 6.09
CA LEU A 897 -15.53 33.07 5.43
C LEU A 897 -16.16 33.40 4.07
N CYS A 898 -16.00 32.51 3.09
CA CYS A 898 -16.71 32.65 1.82
C CYS A 898 -18.21 32.35 1.99
N GLY A 899 -19.07 33.26 1.56
CA GLY A 899 -20.53 33.07 1.52
C GLY A 899 -21.04 32.33 0.28
N ASN A 900 -20.18 32.04 -0.71
CA ASN A 900 -20.59 31.28 -1.90
C ASN A 900 -20.88 29.81 -1.53
N ALA A 901 -21.95 29.26 -2.09
CA ALA A 901 -22.36 27.87 -1.86
C ALA A 901 -21.23 26.89 -2.20
N SER A 902 -21.05 25.87 -1.36
CA SER A 902 -20.02 24.83 -1.50
C SER A 902 -18.56 25.34 -1.55
N CYS A 903 -18.30 26.60 -1.22
CA CYS A 903 -16.95 27.14 -1.05
C CYS A 903 -16.56 27.17 0.43
N CYS A 904 -15.61 26.31 0.82
CA CYS A 904 -15.15 26.18 2.19
C CYS A 904 -13.90 27.05 2.51
N ARG A 905 -13.60 28.06 1.68
CA ARG A 905 -12.37 28.87 1.74
C ARG A 905 -12.51 30.03 2.75
N CYS A 906 -11.42 30.40 3.41
CA CYS A 906 -11.38 31.57 4.29
C CYS A 906 -10.10 32.40 4.11
N PHE A 907 -10.16 33.70 4.39
CA PHE A 907 -9.04 34.64 4.20
C PHE A 907 -8.77 35.41 5.49
N CYS A 908 -7.52 35.49 5.93
CA CYS A 908 -7.18 36.21 7.16
C CYS A 908 -7.06 37.72 6.95
N LYS A 909 -7.29 38.47 8.03
CA LYS A 909 -7.15 39.93 8.09
C LYS A 909 -5.85 40.40 7.43
N ASP A 910 -4.71 39.91 7.92
CA ASP A 910 -3.39 40.29 7.42
C ASP A 910 -3.26 40.14 5.90
N CYS A 911 -3.65 38.98 5.33
CA CYS A 911 -3.51 38.75 3.89
C CYS A 911 -4.42 39.69 3.08
N VAL A 912 -5.62 40.00 3.57
CA VAL A 912 -6.52 40.94 2.90
C VAL A 912 -6.00 42.37 2.99
N ASP A 913 -5.65 42.83 4.19
CA ASP A 913 -5.23 44.23 4.39
C ASP A 913 -3.84 44.53 3.79
N ILE A 914 -2.96 43.53 3.67
CA ILE A 914 -1.61 43.69 3.11
C ILE A 914 -1.60 43.47 1.59
N LEU A 915 -2.23 42.41 1.08
CA LEU A 915 -2.15 42.06 -0.35
C LEU A 915 -3.22 42.76 -1.21
N VAL A 916 -4.39 43.08 -0.65
CA VAL A 916 -5.48 43.75 -1.38
C VAL A 916 -5.48 45.25 -1.10
N GLY A 917 -5.41 45.63 0.17
CA GLY A 917 -5.14 47.00 0.59
C GLY A 917 -5.65 47.33 2.00
N PRO A 918 -5.06 48.31 2.72
CA PRO A 918 -5.34 48.54 4.13
C PRO A 918 -6.82 48.82 4.45
N GLY A 919 -7.32 48.19 5.51
CA GLY A 919 -8.71 48.33 5.96
C GLY A 919 -9.73 47.75 4.98
N THR A 920 -9.33 46.79 4.14
CA THR A 920 -10.25 46.06 3.26
C THR A 920 -10.97 44.96 4.04
N PHE A 921 -10.31 44.30 4.98
CA PHE A 921 -10.91 43.24 5.79
C PHE A 921 -12.12 43.75 6.60
N ASP A 922 -11.98 44.92 7.23
CA ASP A 922 -13.07 45.52 8.01
C ASP A 922 -14.25 45.98 7.14
N LYS A 923 -14.02 46.39 5.87
CA LYS A 923 -15.10 46.65 4.90
C LYS A 923 -15.85 45.37 4.51
N LEU A 924 -15.13 44.26 4.37
CA LEU A 924 -15.74 42.98 3.95
C LEU A 924 -16.58 42.33 5.06
N LYS A 925 -16.34 42.64 6.35
CA LYS A 925 -17.19 42.20 7.47
C LYS A 925 -18.66 42.60 7.28
N ASP A 926 -18.91 43.74 6.64
CA ASP A 926 -20.26 44.24 6.38
C ASP A 926 -20.92 43.61 5.13
N VAL A 927 -20.16 43.02 4.21
CA VAL A 927 -20.66 42.42 2.95
C VAL A 927 -21.23 41.02 3.17
N ASP A 928 -22.52 40.81 2.86
CA ASP A 928 -23.21 39.50 2.96
C ASP A 928 -24.06 39.22 1.71
N PRO A 929 -23.92 38.04 1.05
CA PRO A 929 -22.81 37.10 1.15
C PRO A 929 -21.55 37.65 0.47
N TRP A 930 -20.37 37.47 1.07
CA TRP A 930 -19.10 37.79 0.42
C TRP A 930 -18.59 36.61 -0.42
N SER A 931 -18.38 36.83 -1.72
CA SER A 931 -17.71 35.87 -2.61
C SER A 931 -16.19 36.06 -2.56
N CYS A 932 -15.46 35.02 -2.17
CA CYS A 932 -14.01 35.11 -2.02
C CYS A 932 -13.27 35.25 -3.36
N TYR A 933 -12.00 35.68 -3.31
CA TYR A 933 -11.13 35.92 -4.46
C TYR A 933 -10.93 34.72 -5.41
N MET A 934 -11.24 33.49 -4.98
CA MET A 934 -11.27 32.31 -5.85
C MET A 934 -12.62 32.08 -6.53
N CYS A 935 -13.73 32.48 -5.89
CA CYS A 935 -15.08 32.38 -6.45
C CYS A 935 -15.42 33.54 -7.39
N GLN A 936 -14.89 34.74 -7.10
CA GLN A 936 -15.06 35.90 -7.95
C GLN A 936 -13.71 36.59 -8.18
N PRO A 937 -12.91 36.12 -9.16
CA PRO A 937 -11.58 36.66 -9.44
C PRO A 937 -11.59 38.14 -9.85
N SER A 938 -12.72 38.68 -10.30
CA SER A 938 -12.88 40.12 -10.56
C SER A 938 -12.84 40.99 -9.30
N GLN A 939 -12.96 40.40 -8.10
CA GLN A 939 -12.74 41.11 -6.83
C GLN A 939 -11.25 41.15 -6.42
N CYS A 940 -10.35 40.45 -7.12
CA CYS A 940 -8.91 40.54 -6.87
C CYS A 940 -8.42 42.00 -7.08
N GLY A 941 -7.87 42.58 -6.02
CA GLY A 941 -7.32 43.94 -6.01
C GLY A 941 -5.91 43.97 -5.42
N GLY A 942 -5.20 45.07 -5.63
CA GLY A 942 -3.83 45.23 -5.17
C GLY A 942 -2.88 44.21 -5.82
N ASN A 943 -2.12 43.51 -4.98
CA ASN A 943 -1.14 42.50 -5.36
C ASN A 943 -1.69 41.06 -5.28
N LEU A 944 -2.89 40.83 -4.72
CA LEU A 944 -3.49 39.49 -4.66
C LEU A 944 -4.19 39.15 -5.99
N LYS A 945 -3.60 38.25 -6.78
CA LYS A 945 -4.17 37.80 -8.07
C LYS A 945 -4.27 36.29 -8.13
N LEU A 946 -5.42 35.77 -8.57
CA LEU A 946 -5.61 34.34 -8.79
C LEU A 946 -4.86 33.89 -10.06
N ARG A 947 -4.12 32.77 -10.00
CA ARG A 947 -3.41 32.24 -11.17
C ARG A 947 -4.42 31.60 -12.14
N PRO A 948 -4.35 31.82 -13.47
CA PRO A 948 -5.29 31.19 -14.42
C PRO A 948 -5.26 29.66 -14.39
N ASP A 949 -4.09 29.08 -14.12
CA ASP A 949 -3.80 27.64 -14.06
C ASP A 949 -3.92 27.04 -12.65
N TRP A 950 -4.53 27.75 -11.68
CA TRP A 950 -4.55 27.34 -10.26
C TRP A 950 -5.11 25.94 -10.02
N SER A 951 -6.12 25.52 -10.80
CA SER A 951 -6.86 24.27 -10.62
C SER A 951 -6.04 23.02 -10.95
N VAL A 952 -5.02 23.16 -11.81
CA VAL A 952 -4.02 22.12 -12.11
C VAL A 952 -2.80 22.30 -11.21
N LYS A 953 -2.28 23.53 -11.09
CA LYS A 953 -1.10 23.86 -10.28
C LYS A 953 -1.19 23.38 -8.84
N VAL A 954 -2.38 23.47 -8.24
CA VAL A 954 -2.60 22.98 -6.87
C VAL A 954 -2.47 21.47 -6.77
N GLN A 955 -2.78 20.71 -7.82
CA GLN A 955 -2.58 19.26 -7.85
C GLN A 955 -1.09 18.93 -7.99
N ASP A 956 -0.39 19.56 -8.95
CA ASP A 956 1.05 19.39 -9.17
C ASP A 956 1.86 19.62 -7.88
N PHE A 957 1.44 20.58 -7.05
CA PHE A 957 2.05 20.91 -5.75
C PHE A 957 2.01 19.75 -4.73
N PHE A 958 1.13 18.77 -4.93
CA PHE A 958 1.00 17.56 -4.12
C PHE A 958 1.37 16.27 -4.88
N VAL A 959 1.74 16.35 -6.16
CA VAL A 959 2.25 15.20 -6.92
C VAL A 959 3.64 14.83 -6.41
N ASN A 960 3.88 13.54 -6.18
CA ASN A 960 5.15 13.05 -5.64
C ASN A 960 5.86 12.17 -6.67
N ASN A 961 6.85 12.73 -7.37
CA ASN A 961 7.65 12.05 -8.39
C ASN A 961 8.79 11.16 -7.83
N SER A 962 8.94 11.02 -6.51
CA SER A 962 10.15 10.44 -5.89
C SER A 962 10.32 8.91 -5.99
N ALA A 963 9.41 8.17 -6.64
CA ALA A 963 9.47 6.71 -6.73
C ALA A 963 8.71 6.12 -7.96
N MET A 964 8.93 6.68 -9.15
CA MET A 964 8.17 6.28 -10.36
C MET A 964 8.72 5.00 -11.01
N GLU A 965 8.32 3.88 -10.43
CA GLU A 965 8.31 2.53 -11.05
C GLU A 965 7.09 2.35 -12.00
N PHE A 966 6.07 3.21 -11.85
CA PHE A 966 4.81 3.20 -12.60
C PHE A 966 4.51 4.61 -13.15
N GLU A 967 3.69 4.72 -14.20
CA GLU A 967 3.23 6.01 -14.73
C GLU A 967 2.25 6.74 -13.77
N PRO A 968 2.16 8.09 -13.80
CA PRO A 968 1.25 8.81 -12.91
C PRO A 968 -0.20 8.68 -13.38
N HIS A 969 -1.12 8.33 -12.46
CA HIS A 969 -2.57 8.35 -12.74
C HIS A 969 -3.05 9.73 -13.21
N ARG A 970 -4.07 9.73 -14.07
CA ARG A 970 -4.79 10.93 -14.54
C ARG A 970 -5.10 11.88 -13.37
N VAL A 971 -4.49 13.06 -13.42
CA VAL A 971 -4.74 14.17 -12.49
C VAL A 971 -5.96 14.96 -13.00
N TYR A 972 -6.92 15.21 -12.12
CA TYR A 972 -8.11 16.00 -12.45
C TYR A 972 -7.97 17.44 -11.93
N PRO A 973 -8.39 18.47 -12.68
CA PRO A 973 -8.37 19.85 -12.19
C PRO A 973 -9.43 20.07 -11.09
N SER A 974 -9.12 20.88 -10.08
CA SER A 974 -10.08 21.29 -9.05
C SER A 974 -11.28 22.05 -9.65
N ILE A 975 -12.50 21.77 -9.16
CA ILE A 975 -13.74 22.32 -9.72
C ILE A 975 -14.12 23.64 -9.01
N PRO A 976 -14.49 24.72 -9.74
CA PRO A 976 -15.06 25.95 -9.18
C PRO A 976 -16.30 25.70 -8.33
N ALA A 977 -16.46 26.42 -7.21
CA ALA A 977 -17.46 26.10 -6.18
C ALA A 977 -18.92 26.05 -6.69
N ASP A 978 -19.24 26.92 -7.64
CA ASP A 978 -20.52 27.02 -8.37
C ASP A 978 -20.84 25.81 -9.26
N GLN A 979 -19.82 25.07 -9.69
CA GLN A 979 -19.92 23.92 -10.60
C GLN A 979 -19.88 22.57 -9.86
N ARG A 980 -19.69 22.58 -8.53
CA ARG A 980 -19.56 21.37 -7.72
C ARG A 980 -20.91 20.67 -7.57
N ARG A 981 -20.97 19.41 -8.03
CA ARG A 981 -22.13 18.52 -7.89
C ARG A 981 -21.99 17.58 -6.68
N PRO A 982 -23.10 17.05 -6.12
CA PRO A 982 -23.03 16.03 -5.07
C PRO A 982 -22.27 14.78 -5.51
N ILE A 983 -21.65 14.07 -4.57
CA ILE A 983 -20.78 12.92 -4.86
C ILE A 983 -21.56 11.59 -4.97
N LYS A 984 -21.18 10.72 -5.91
CA LYS A 984 -21.63 9.32 -6.01
C LYS A 984 -20.56 8.35 -5.55
N VAL A 985 -20.88 7.48 -4.59
CA VAL A 985 -19.91 6.58 -3.96
C VAL A 985 -20.32 5.12 -4.11
N LEU A 986 -19.35 4.28 -4.48
CA LEU A 986 -19.42 2.82 -4.36
C LEU A 986 -18.42 2.37 -3.30
N SER A 987 -18.91 1.78 -2.21
CA SER A 987 -18.12 1.24 -1.11
C SER A 987 -18.14 -0.30 -1.15
N LEU A 988 -16.98 -0.92 -1.33
CA LEU A 988 -16.81 -2.37 -1.37
C LEU A 988 -16.17 -2.83 -0.06
N PHE A 989 -16.75 -3.87 0.57
CA PHE A 989 -16.33 -4.31 1.91
C PHE A 989 -16.52 -3.19 2.95
N ASP A 990 -17.68 -2.52 2.88
CA ASP A 990 -17.99 -1.26 3.58
C ASP A 990 -17.86 -1.34 5.12
N GLY A 991 -18.04 -2.53 5.69
CA GLY A 991 -18.07 -2.73 7.12
C GLY A 991 -19.16 -1.87 7.77
N ILE A 992 -18.77 -1.02 8.71
CA ILE A 992 -19.69 -0.18 9.49
C ILE A 992 -19.89 1.22 8.89
N ALA A 993 -19.91 1.33 7.55
CA ALA A 993 -20.14 2.58 6.82
C ALA A 993 -19.20 3.74 7.22
N THR A 994 -17.91 3.44 7.40
CA THR A 994 -16.91 4.44 7.82
C THR A 994 -16.72 5.53 6.76
N GLY A 995 -16.79 5.17 5.48
CA GLY A 995 -16.68 6.13 4.39
C GLY A 995 -17.83 7.13 4.38
N TYR A 996 -19.08 6.66 4.53
CA TYR A 996 -20.27 7.51 4.63
C TYR A 996 -20.18 8.47 5.84
N LEU A 997 -19.80 7.95 7.01
CA LEU A 997 -19.60 8.77 8.21
C LEU A 997 -18.62 9.92 7.95
N VAL A 998 -17.46 9.64 7.36
CA VAL A 998 -16.44 10.67 7.10
C VAL A 998 -16.88 11.69 6.05
N LEU A 999 -17.57 11.26 4.99
CA LEU A 999 -18.09 12.20 3.97
C LEU A 999 -19.15 13.14 4.57
N LYS A 1000 -19.99 12.62 5.47
CA LYS A 1000 -20.95 13.41 6.27
C LYS A 1000 -20.25 14.36 7.24
N ASP A 1001 -19.26 13.89 8.01
CA ASP A 1001 -18.45 14.73 8.92
C ASP A 1001 -17.74 15.87 8.17
N LEU A 1002 -17.30 15.64 6.94
CA LEU A 1002 -16.69 16.66 6.07
C LEU A 1002 -17.71 17.63 5.46
N GLY A 1003 -19.01 17.43 5.68
CA GLY A 1003 -20.10 18.27 5.15
C GLY A 1003 -20.30 18.13 3.63
N MET A 1004 -19.96 16.98 3.03
CA MET A 1004 -20.17 16.74 1.60
C MET A 1004 -21.58 16.27 1.32
N THR A 1005 -22.25 16.90 0.34
CA THR A 1005 -23.54 16.44 -0.14
C THR A 1005 -23.34 15.17 -0.99
N MET A 1006 -23.96 14.06 -0.57
CA MET A 1006 -23.94 12.79 -1.30
C MET A 1006 -25.22 12.66 -2.15
N GLU A 1007 -25.09 12.33 -3.45
CA GLU A 1007 -26.26 11.98 -4.27
C GLU A 1007 -26.69 10.54 -3.99
N ARG A 1008 -25.70 9.64 -3.88
CA ARG A 1008 -25.92 8.20 -3.70
C ARG A 1008 -24.71 7.54 -3.06
N TYR A 1009 -24.95 6.62 -2.12
CA TYR A 1009 -23.92 5.79 -1.50
C TYR A 1009 -24.37 4.34 -1.54
N ILE A 1010 -23.77 3.55 -2.44
CA ILE A 1010 -24.03 2.12 -2.57
C ILE A 1010 -22.91 1.36 -1.87
N ALA A 1011 -23.27 0.39 -1.04
CA ALA A 1011 -22.34 -0.41 -0.24
C ALA A 1011 -22.49 -1.90 -0.54
N SER A 1012 -21.38 -2.64 -0.64
CA SER A 1012 -21.38 -4.11 -0.67
C SER A 1012 -20.76 -4.65 0.62
N GLU A 1013 -21.56 -5.39 1.39
CA GLU A 1013 -21.17 -6.03 2.64
C GLU A 1013 -22.00 -7.32 2.81
N ILE A 1014 -21.45 -8.31 3.52
CA ILE A 1014 -22.08 -9.63 3.77
C ILE A 1014 -22.22 -9.94 5.26
N CYS A 1015 -21.71 -9.08 6.13
CA CYS A 1015 -21.76 -9.24 7.58
C CYS A 1015 -22.99 -8.51 8.14
N ASP A 1016 -24.03 -9.26 8.53
CA ASP A 1016 -25.29 -8.71 9.07
C ASP A 1016 -25.09 -7.69 10.21
N ASP A 1017 -24.17 -7.99 11.14
CA ASP A 1017 -23.78 -7.09 12.24
C ASP A 1017 -23.28 -5.72 11.73
N SER A 1018 -22.58 -5.69 10.58
CA SER A 1018 -22.01 -4.48 9.99
C SER A 1018 -23.07 -3.68 9.21
N ILE A 1019 -23.89 -4.39 8.41
CA ILE A 1019 -25.04 -3.84 7.69
C ILE A 1019 -26.01 -3.18 8.67
N ALA A 1020 -26.30 -3.83 9.81
CA ALA A 1020 -27.17 -3.30 10.84
C ALA A 1020 -26.64 -1.97 11.43
N VAL A 1021 -25.32 -1.82 11.62
CA VAL A 1021 -24.72 -0.54 12.05
C VAL A 1021 -24.95 0.55 11.01
N GLY A 1022 -24.61 0.30 9.75
CA GLY A 1022 -24.75 1.28 8.68
C GLY A 1022 -26.20 1.71 8.45
N MET A 1023 -27.13 0.76 8.35
CA MET A 1023 -28.56 1.05 8.18
C MET A 1023 -29.14 1.89 9.33
N ILE A 1024 -28.81 1.55 10.59
CA ILE A 1024 -29.39 2.23 11.76
C ILE A 1024 -28.74 3.60 11.98
N LYS A 1025 -27.41 3.72 11.87
CA LYS A 1025 -26.70 4.98 12.15
C LYS A 1025 -26.81 6.02 11.03
N HIS A 1026 -27.09 5.57 9.81
CA HIS A 1026 -27.27 6.46 8.65
C HIS A 1026 -28.70 6.47 8.10
N GLU A 1027 -29.69 6.09 8.91
CA GLU A 1027 -31.12 6.28 8.61
C GLU A 1027 -31.58 5.63 7.29
N GLY A 1028 -30.97 4.50 6.91
CA GLY A 1028 -31.24 3.81 5.65
C GLY A 1028 -30.71 4.52 4.38
N LYS A 1029 -29.89 5.58 4.51
CA LYS A 1029 -29.30 6.32 3.38
C LYS A 1029 -28.14 5.59 2.67
N VAL A 1030 -27.69 4.47 3.22
CA VAL A 1030 -26.71 3.56 2.60
C VAL A 1030 -27.48 2.44 1.89
N GLU A 1031 -27.35 2.38 0.56
CA GLU A 1031 -27.98 1.35 -0.27
C GLU A 1031 -27.12 0.08 -0.26
N TYR A 1032 -27.51 -0.92 0.53
CA TYR A 1032 -26.80 -2.19 0.61
C TYR A 1032 -27.12 -3.12 -0.56
N VAL A 1033 -26.06 -3.58 -1.21
CA VAL A 1033 -26.05 -4.68 -2.17
C VAL A 1033 -25.41 -5.88 -1.47
N ASN A 1034 -25.83 -7.08 -1.88
CA ASN A 1034 -25.22 -8.34 -1.48
C ASN A 1034 -23.73 -8.43 -1.89
N ASP A 1035 -23.14 -9.61 -1.66
CA ASP A 1035 -21.77 -9.99 -2.00
C ASP A 1035 -21.24 -9.37 -3.32
N VAL A 1036 -20.08 -8.72 -3.23
CA VAL A 1036 -19.40 -8.00 -4.32
C VAL A 1036 -19.26 -8.82 -5.62
N ARG A 1037 -19.15 -10.16 -5.50
CA ARG A 1037 -19.04 -11.09 -6.63
C ARG A 1037 -20.31 -11.14 -7.50
N THR A 1038 -21.43 -10.64 -6.98
CA THR A 1038 -22.71 -10.52 -7.71
C THR A 1038 -22.86 -9.21 -8.48
N ILE A 1039 -21.92 -8.25 -8.32
CA ILE A 1039 -21.96 -6.95 -9.00
C ILE A 1039 -21.49 -7.11 -10.45
N THR A 1040 -22.44 -6.98 -11.39
CA THR A 1040 -22.21 -7.10 -12.83
C THR A 1040 -22.03 -5.73 -13.50
N ARG A 1041 -21.50 -5.71 -14.73
CA ARG A 1041 -21.45 -4.48 -15.55
C ARG A 1041 -22.84 -3.86 -15.77
N LYS A 1042 -23.91 -4.66 -15.81
CA LYS A 1042 -25.30 -4.17 -15.89
C LYS A 1042 -25.68 -3.39 -14.64
N HIS A 1043 -25.41 -3.92 -13.46
CA HIS A 1043 -25.69 -3.23 -12.20
C HIS A 1043 -24.96 -1.88 -12.12
N LEU A 1044 -23.67 -1.85 -12.47
CA LEU A 1044 -22.89 -0.60 -12.49
C LEU A 1044 -23.45 0.44 -13.48
N ALA A 1045 -23.94 0.00 -14.64
CA ALA A 1045 -24.58 0.90 -15.62
C ALA A 1045 -25.95 1.43 -15.13
N GLU A 1046 -26.75 0.60 -14.45
CA GLU A 1046 -28.05 0.99 -13.89
C GLU A 1046 -27.94 1.91 -12.67
N TRP A 1047 -26.89 1.76 -11.87
CA TRP A 1047 -26.65 2.62 -10.71
C TRP A 1047 -26.08 4.00 -11.07
N GLY A 1048 -25.53 4.12 -12.28
CA GLY A 1048 -24.94 5.33 -12.84
C GLY A 1048 -23.43 5.42 -12.60
N PRO A 1049 -22.75 6.38 -13.26
CA PRO A 1049 -21.32 6.59 -13.08
C PRO A 1049 -21.02 7.00 -11.62
N PHE A 1050 -20.12 6.27 -10.98
CA PHE A 1050 -19.63 6.57 -9.63
C PHE A 1050 -18.43 7.50 -9.70
N ASP A 1051 -18.35 8.43 -8.76
CA ASP A 1051 -17.31 9.45 -8.68
C ASP A 1051 -16.19 9.06 -7.69
N LEU A 1052 -16.51 8.17 -6.74
CA LEU A 1052 -15.60 7.64 -5.74
C LEU A 1052 -15.80 6.13 -5.53
N LEU A 1053 -14.76 5.31 -5.76
CA LEU A 1053 -14.74 3.87 -5.46
C LEU A 1053 -13.81 3.56 -4.28
N ILE A 1054 -14.34 3.00 -3.19
CA ILE A 1054 -13.55 2.75 -1.97
C ILE A 1054 -13.68 1.30 -1.50
N GLY A 1055 -12.66 0.76 -0.84
CA GLY A 1055 -12.79 -0.54 -0.18
C GLY A 1055 -11.55 -1.06 0.53
N GLY A 1056 -11.77 -1.93 1.52
CA GLY A 1056 -10.71 -2.61 2.27
C GLY A 1056 -11.00 -4.10 2.36
N SER A 1057 -10.35 -4.91 1.49
CA SER A 1057 -10.66 -6.34 1.42
C SER A 1057 -10.17 -7.09 2.68
N PRO A 1058 -10.82 -8.20 3.10
CA PRO A 1058 -10.50 -8.87 4.35
C PRO A 1058 -9.03 -9.36 4.44
N CYS A 1059 -8.25 -8.69 5.29
CA CYS A 1059 -6.81 -8.89 5.44
C CYS A 1059 -6.37 -10.23 6.05
N ASN A 1060 -7.30 -11.13 6.41
CA ASN A 1060 -7.00 -12.34 7.19
C ASN A 1060 -6.05 -13.30 6.46
N ASP A 1061 -6.23 -13.48 5.15
CA ASP A 1061 -5.40 -14.37 4.33
C ASP A 1061 -4.17 -13.66 3.73
N LEU A 1062 -4.11 -12.32 3.79
CA LEU A 1062 -2.94 -11.53 3.41
C LEU A 1062 -1.94 -11.39 4.57
N SER A 1063 -2.43 -11.38 5.83
CA SER A 1063 -1.59 -10.98 6.94
C SER A 1063 -0.62 -12.07 7.40
N MET A 1064 0.68 -11.72 7.47
CA MET A 1064 1.75 -12.61 7.94
C MET A 1064 1.57 -13.06 9.40
N VAL A 1065 0.81 -12.34 10.23
CA VAL A 1065 0.50 -12.77 11.61
C VAL A 1065 -0.55 -13.89 11.69
N ASN A 1066 -1.12 -14.30 10.56
CA ASN A 1066 -1.96 -15.50 10.46
C ASN A 1066 -1.12 -16.70 9.97
N PRO A 1067 -0.90 -17.75 10.80
CA PRO A 1067 -0.20 -18.96 10.37
C PRO A 1067 -0.98 -19.77 9.33
N LEU A 1068 -2.31 -19.59 9.27
CA LEU A 1068 -3.21 -20.26 8.33
C LEU A 1068 -3.55 -19.37 7.12
N ARG A 1069 -2.73 -18.35 6.84
CA ARG A 1069 -2.92 -17.45 5.71
C ARG A 1069 -2.84 -18.20 4.38
N LYS A 1070 -3.56 -17.73 3.37
CA LYS A 1070 -3.56 -18.31 2.03
C LYS A 1070 -2.95 -17.43 0.93
N GLY A 1071 -2.55 -16.19 1.25
CA GLY A 1071 -2.03 -15.22 0.30
C GLY A 1071 -3.11 -14.56 -0.56
N LEU A 1072 -2.68 -13.72 -1.50
CA LEU A 1072 -3.54 -12.90 -2.37
C LEU A 1072 -4.47 -13.73 -3.29
N PHE A 1073 -4.00 -14.85 -3.82
CA PHE A 1073 -4.72 -15.63 -4.84
C PHE A 1073 -5.75 -16.62 -4.25
N GLU A 1074 -5.72 -16.86 -2.94
CA GLU A 1074 -6.59 -17.81 -2.26
C GLU A 1074 -7.43 -17.18 -1.14
N GLY A 1075 -8.29 -18.00 -0.52
CA GLY A 1075 -9.07 -17.61 0.66
C GLY A 1075 -9.91 -16.34 0.45
N THR A 1076 -9.82 -15.41 1.40
CA THR A 1076 -10.38 -14.06 1.30
C THR A 1076 -9.46 -13.07 0.62
N GLY A 1077 -8.17 -13.38 0.41
CA GLY A 1077 -7.22 -12.53 -0.32
C GLY A 1077 -7.72 -12.20 -1.73
N ARG A 1078 -8.33 -13.20 -2.40
CA ARG A 1078 -8.90 -13.06 -3.75
C ARG A 1078 -9.93 -11.93 -3.90
N LEU A 1079 -10.52 -11.46 -2.81
CA LEU A 1079 -11.51 -10.36 -2.84
C LEU A 1079 -10.86 -9.02 -3.24
N PHE A 1080 -9.53 -8.90 -3.19
CA PHE A 1080 -8.80 -7.84 -3.88
C PHE A 1080 -9.13 -7.79 -5.39
N PHE A 1081 -9.19 -8.93 -6.07
CA PHE A 1081 -9.48 -8.97 -7.50
C PHE A 1081 -10.91 -8.53 -7.84
N GLU A 1082 -11.86 -8.63 -6.90
CA GLU A 1082 -13.20 -8.06 -7.08
C GLU A 1082 -13.19 -6.53 -7.00
N PHE A 1083 -12.36 -5.94 -6.13
CA PHE A 1083 -12.11 -4.50 -6.13
C PHE A 1083 -11.47 -4.05 -7.44
N TYR A 1084 -10.39 -4.72 -7.88
CA TYR A 1084 -9.71 -4.43 -9.14
C TYR A 1084 -10.64 -4.57 -10.36
N ARG A 1085 -11.44 -5.65 -10.42
CA ARG A 1085 -12.44 -5.86 -11.48
C ARG A 1085 -13.44 -4.72 -11.55
N ILE A 1086 -13.95 -4.24 -10.41
CA ILE A 1086 -14.92 -3.14 -10.38
C ILE A 1086 -14.23 -1.80 -10.68
N LEU A 1087 -13.00 -1.58 -10.23
CA LEU A 1087 -12.19 -0.41 -10.57
C LEU A 1087 -12.00 -0.30 -12.10
N THR A 1088 -11.56 -1.36 -12.77
CA THR A 1088 -11.38 -1.38 -14.23
C THR A 1088 -12.71 -1.23 -14.99
N LEU A 1089 -13.84 -1.58 -14.40
CA LEU A 1089 -15.17 -1.34 -14.96
C LEU A 1089 -15.70 0.10 -14.74
N LEU A 1090 -15.14 0.85 -13.78
CA LEU A 1090 -15.54 2.21 -13.43
C LEU A 1090 -14.56 3.31 -13.84
N LYS A 1091 -13.29 2.96 -14.14
CA LYS A 1091 -12.30 3.87 -14.74
C LYS A 1091 -12.96 4.60 -15.94
N PRO A 1092 -13.05 5.94 -15.93
CA PRO A 1092 -13.51 6.71 -17.08
C PRO A 1092 -12.69 6.38 -18.32
N LYS A 1093 -13.29 6.59 -19.50
CA LYS A 1093 -12.54 6.59 -20.75
C LYS A 1093 -11.65 7.85 -20.82
N GLU A 1094 -10.68 7.85 -21.73
CA GLU A 1094 -9.79 9.00 -21.93
C GLU A 1094 -10.57 10.29 -22.28
N ASP A 1095 -11.67 10.17 -23.03
CA ASP A 1095 -12.58 11.25 -23.42
C ASP A 1095 -13.57 11.69 -22.32
N ASP A 1096 -13.66 10.99 -21.18
CA ASP A 1096 -14.51 11.38 -20.04
C ASP A 1096 -13.69 12.16 -19.01
N ASP A 1097 -13.75 13.50 -19.09
CA ASP A 1097 -13.07 14.43 -18.18
C ASP A 1097 -13.61 14.44 -16.74
N ARG A 1098 -14.66 13.67 -16.45
CA ARG A 1098 -15.28 13.58 -15.13
C ARG A 1098 -14.29 13.08 -14.08
N PRO A 1099 -14.08 13.81 -12.96
CA PRO A 1099 -13.24 13.33 -11.88
C PRO A 1099 -13.73 12.00 -11.33
N PHE A 1100 -12.82 11.03 -11.29
CA PHE A 1100 -13.04 9.72 -10.71
C PHE A 1100 -11.90 9.36 -9.77
N PHE A 1101 -12.27 9.17 -8.51
CA PHE A 1101 -11.33 8.85 -7.44
C PHE A 1101 -11.53 7.43 -6.93
N TRP A 1102 -10.46 6.82 -6.45
CA TRP A 1102 -10.53 5.53 -5.80
C TRP A 1102 -9.52 5.38 -4.67
N LEU A 1103 -9.85 4.53 -3.69
CA LEU A 1103 -9.02 4.23 -2.54
C LEU A 1103 -9.16 2.75 -2.13
N PHE A 1104 -8.05 2.03 -2.11
CA PHE A 1104 -7.94 0.68 -1.57
C PHE A 1104 -7.07 0.66 -0.31
N GLU A 1105 -7.51 -0.02 0.75
CA GLU A 1105 -6.79 -0.15 2.03
C GLU A 1105 -6.45 -1.61 2.35
N ASN A 1106 -5.26 -1.83 2.94
CA ASN A 1106 -4.96 -3.11 3.58
C ASN A 1106 -3.83 -3.04 4.63
N VAL A 1107 -3.57 -4.16 5.29
CA VAL A 1107 -2.57 -4.27 6.38
C VAL A 1107 -1.12 -4.19 5.90
N VAL A 1108 -0.27 -3.52 6.67
CA VAL A 1108 1.18 -3.41 6.40
C VAL A 1108 1.89 -4.75 6.54
N PHE A 1109 1.47 -5.58 7.50
CA PHE A 1109 2.01 -6.91 7.74
C PHE A 1109 1.44 -7.95 6.76
N MET A 1110 1.55 -7.68 5.45
CA MET A 1110 1.36 -8.65 4.35
C MET A 1110 2.73 -9.08 3.79
N SER A 1111 2.80 -10.11 2.93
CA SER A 1111 4.08 -10.47 2.31
C SER A 1111 4.53 -9.42 1.31
N ALA A 1112 5.84 -9.33 1.06
CA ALA A 1112 6.39 -8.42 0.06
C ALA A 1112 5.84 -8.72 -1.35
N ASN A 1113 5.61 -10.00 -1.66
CA ASN A 1113 5.03 -10.45 -2.92
C ASN A 1113 3.56 -10.02 -3.03
N ASP A 1114 2.71 -10.28 -2.02
CA ASP A 1114 1.31 -9.84 -2.04
C ASP A 1114 1.22 -8.30 -2.20
N LYS A 1115 2.13 -7.56 -1.56
CA LYS A 1115 2.22 -6.09 -1.70
C LYS A 1115 2.60 -5.68 -3.12
N SER A 1116 3.66 -6.26 -3.69
CA SER A 1116 4.14 -5.97 -5.04
C SER A 1116 3.09 -6.32 -6.10
N ASP A 1117 2.39 -7.44 -5.95
CA ASP A 1117 1.30 -7.82 -6.84
C ASP A 1117 0.13 -6.82 -6.75
N ILE A 1118 -0.27 -6.40 -5.54
CA ILE A 1118 -1.28 -5.33 -5.38
C ILE A 1118 -0.81 -4.02 -6.04
N CYS A 1119 0.47 -3.62 -5.87
CA CYS A 1119 1.02 -2.45 -6.58
C CYS A 1119 0.89 -2.60 -8.10
N ARG A 1120 1.26 -3.76 -8.65
CA ARG A 1120 1.25 -4.04 -10.09
C ARG A 1120 -0.16 -4.02 -10.67
N PHE A 1121 -1.14 -4.60 -9.98
CA PHE A 1121 -2.54 -4.58 -10.42
C PHE A 1121 -3.18 -3.19 -10.29
N LEU A 1122 -2.79 -2.38 -9.30
CA LEU A 1122 -3.34 -1.03 -9.11
C LEU A 1122 -2.55 0.08 -9.83
N GLU A 1123 -1.41 -0.27 -10.43
CA GLU A 1123 -0.49 0.62 -11.15
C GLU A 1123 0.10 1.73 -10.26
N CYS A 1124 0.06 1.59 -8.93
CA CYS A 1124 0.65 2.57 -7.99
C CYS A 1124 1.29 1.91 -6.76
N ASN A 1125 2.26 2.60 -6.18
CA ASN A 1125 2.83 2.25 -4.88
C ASN A 1125 1.95 2.75 -3.72
N PRO A 1126 1.83 1.99 -2.60
CA PRO A 1126 1.01 2.39 -1.46
C PRO A 1126 1.71 3.43 -0.61
N ILE A 1127 0.89 4.26 0.02
CA ILE A 1127 1.34 5.14 1.10
C ILE A 1127 1.19 4.44 2.44
N LEU A 1128 2.12 4.69 3.37
CA LEU A 1128 2.08 4.15 4.73
C LEU A 1128 1.54 5.21 5.70
N ILE A 1129 0.38 4.95 6.30
CA ILE A 1129 -0.15 5.79 7.38
C ILE A 1129 -0.37 4.94 8.63
N ASP A 1130 0.17 5.40 9.77
CA ASP A 1130 -0.18 4.88 11.10
C ASP A 1130 -1.08 5.87 11.84
N ALA A 1131 -2.25 5.38 12.28
CA ALA A 1131 -3.22 6.15 13.05
C ALA A 1131 -2.67 6.63 14.41
N VAL A 1132 -1.54 6.12 14.91
CA VAL A 1132 -0.95 6.53 16.21
C VAL A 1132 -0.65 8.03 16.30
N LYS A 1133 -0.49 8.72 15.16
CA LYS A 1133 -0.29 10.19 15.07
C LYS A 1133 -1.54 11.02 15.40
N VAL A 1134 -2.73 10.43 15.28
CA VAL A 1134 -4.06 11.10 15.39
C VAL A 1134 -5.05 10.32 16.26
N SER A 1135 -4.59 9.27 16.93
CA SER A 1135 -5.38 8.40 17.79
C SER A 1135 -4.45 7.73 18.80
N PRO A 1136 -4.97 7.08 19.85
CA PRO A 1136 -4.14 6.46 20.86
C PRO A 1136 -3.77 5.01 20.49
N ALA A 1137 -3.96 4.58 19.24
CA ALA A 1137 -3.72 3.20 18.80
C ALA A 1137 -2.73 3.10 17.64
N HIS A 1138 -1.76 2.19 17.77
CA HIS A 1138 -0.95 1.75 16.65
C HIS A 1138 -1.81 1.03 15.62
N ARG A 1139 -1.86 1.57 14.40
CA ARG A 1139 -2.63 0.99 13.29
C ARG A 1139 -2.07 1.41 11.93
N ALA A 1140 -0.80 1.08 11.71
CA ALA A 1140 -0.17 1.16 10.40
C ALA A 1140 -0.98 0.42 9.32
N ARG A 1141 -1.25 1.10 8.20
CA ARG A 1141 -1.98 0.63 7.01
C ARG A 1141 -1.34 1.13 5.72
N TYR A 1142 -1.47 0.32 4.68
CA TYR A 1142 -1.17 0.70 3.30
C TYR A 1142 -2.45 1.21 2.63
N PHE A 1143 -2.33 2.32 1.93
CA PHE A 1143 -3.39 2.91 1.11
C PHE A 1143 -2.89 3.10 -0.32
N TRP A 1144 -3.60 2.54 -1.28
CA TRP A 1144 -3.42 2.73 -2.72
C TRP A 1144 -4.57 3.58 -3.24
N GLY A 1145 -4.32 4.51 -4.17
CA GLY A 1145 -5.38 5.37 -4.69
C GLY A 1145 -4.84 6.59 -5.42
N ASN A 1146 -5.75 7.34 -6.03
CA ASN A 1146 -5.47 8.58 -6.75
C ASN A 1146 -6.08 9.82 -6.08
N LEU A 1147 -6.34 9.78 -4.76
CA LEU A 1147 -6.84 10.95 -4.05
C LEU A 1147 -5.74 12.05 -4.01
N PRO A 1148 -6.09 13.32 -4.25
CA PRO A 1148 -5.14 14.42 -4.20
C PRO A 1148 -4.36 14.51 -2.89
N GLY A 1149 -3.03 14.60 -2.97
CA GLY A 1149 -2.19 14.81 -1.79
C GLY A 1149 -2.27 13.75 -0.70
N MET A 1150 -2.53 12.49 -1.04
CA MET A 1150 -2.44 11.34 -0.12
C MET A 1150 -1.13 11.33 0.69
N ASN A 1151 -0.01 11.70 0.06
CA ASN A 1151 1.32 11.77 0.67
C ASN A 1151 1.52 12.90 1.70
N ARG A 1152 0.55 13.82 1.86
CA ARG A 1152 0.70 14.97 2.76
C ARG A 1152 0.85 14.51 4.23
N PRO A 1153 1.68 15.17 5.06
CA PRO A 1153 1.90 14.76 6.44
C PRO A 1153 0.58 14.63 7.22
N LEU A 1154 0.32 13.44 7.76
CA LEU A 1154 -0.74 13.23 8.74
C LEU A 1154 -0.35 13.94 10.04
N ALA A 1155 -1.18 14.88 10.46
CA ALA A 1155 -0.94 15.69 11.64
C ALA A 1155 -2.25 16.09 12.32
N THR A 1156 -2.14 16.34 13.62
CA THR A 1156 -3.19 16.23 14.62
C THR A 1156 -4.13 17.45 14.65
N SER A 1157 -5.45 17.21 14.76
CA SER A 1157 -6.44 18.23 15.14
C SER A 1157 -6.51 18.40 16.66
N LEU A 1158 -7.10 19.50 17.14
CA LEU A 1158 -7.38 19.66 18.58
C LEU A 1158 -8.42 18.63 19.10
N ASP A 1159 -9.26 18.11 18.21
CA ASP A 1159 -10.31 17.13 18.52
C ASP A 1159 -9.81 15.68 18.48
N ASP A 1160 -8.60 15.45 17.95
CA ASP A 1160 -8.01 14.12 17.87
C ASP A 1160 -7.53 13.69 19.26
N LYS A 1161 -8.10 12.60 19.76
CA LYS A 1161 -7.75 12.03 21.07
C LYS A 1161 -6.44 11.26 20.98
N VAL A 1162 -5.34 11.96 21.22
CA VAL A 1162 -3.99 11.39 21.07
C VAL A 1162 -3.64 10.45 22.22
N ALA A 1163 -3.98 10.77 23.47
CA ALA A 1163 -3.68 9.92 24.61
C ALA A 1163 -4.82 8.92 24.88
N LEU A 1164 -4.48 7.71 25.33
CA LEU A 1164 -5.49 6.71 25.70
C LEU A 1164 -6.44 7.24 26.78
N GLN A 1165 -5.91 8.02 27.72
CA GLN A 1165 -6.67 8.57 28.84
C GLN A 1165 -7.83 9.46 28.39
N ASP A 1166 -7.71 10.15 27.25
CA ASP A 1166 -8.76 11.02 26.67
C ASP A 1166 -9.96 10.22 26.12
N CYS A 1167 -9.75 8.92 25.88
CA CYS A 1167 -10.77 7.99 25.40
C CYS A 1167 -11.49 7.23 26.52
N LEU A 1168 -10.94 7.20 27.74
CA LEU A 1168 -11.49 6.41 28.85
C LEU A 1168 -12.69 7.10 29.54
N GLU A 1169 -13.54 6.30 30.18
CA GLU A 1169 -14.60 6.85 31.04
C GLU A 1169 -14.07 7.27 32.43
N VAL A 1170 -14.81 8.16 33.10
CA VAL A 1170 -14.41 8.74 34.40
C VAL A 1170 -14.20 7.66 35.46
N GLY A 1171 -13.11 7.76 36.22
CA GLY A 1171 -12.74 6.79 37.26
C GLY A 1171 -11.86 5.63 36.76
N ARG A 1172 -11.47 5.65 35.48
CA ARG A 1172 -10.59 4.66 34.85
C ARG A 1172 -9.27 5.31 34.45
N THR A 1173 -8.15 4.64 34.70
CA THR A 1173 -6.81 5.17 34.43
C THR A 1173 -6.10 4.35 33.36
N ALA A 1174 -5.51 5.04 32.39
CA ALA A 1174 -4.68 4.44 31.36
C ALA A 1174 -3.36 3.95 31.97
N LYS A 1175 -2.98 2.69 31.70
CA LYS A 1175 -1.64 2.17 32.05
C LYS A 1175 -0.58 2.51 31.00
N PHE A 1176 -1.01 2.90 29.81
CA PHE A 1176 -0.18 3.21 28.65
C PHE A 1176 -0.78 4.41 27.93
N ASP A 1177 0.07 5.31 27.42
CA ASP A 1177 -0.38 6.44 26.60
C ASP A 1177 -0.97 5.98 25.26
N LYS A 1178 -0.38 4.93 24.67
CA LYS A 1178 -0.80 4.32 23.41
C LYS A 1178 -1.08 2.82 23.59
N VAL A 1179 -2.05 2.30 22.84
CA VAL A 1179 -2.33 0.86 22.74
C VAL A 1179 -1.78 0.26 21.45
N ARG A 1180 -1.36 -1.00 21.54
CA ARG A 1180 -1.09 -1.85 20.37
C ARG A 1180 -2.35 -2.08 19.54
N THR A 1181 -2.16 -2.53 18.30
CA THR A 1181 -3.20 -2.76 17.30
C THR A 1181 -4.36 -3.61 17.83
N ILE A 1182 -5.52 -2.96 18.05
CA ILE A 1182 -6.76 -3.65 18.39
C ILE A 1182 -7.29 -4.37 17.13
N THR A 1183 -7.63 -5.65 17.28
CA THR A 1183 -8.11 -6.53 16.22
C THR A 1183 -9.43 -7.19 16.61
N THR A 1184 -9.96 -8.03 15.71
CA THR A 1184 -11.14 -8.88 15.93
C THR A 1184 -10.99 -9.92 17.05
N LYS A 1185 -9.76 -10.18 17.55
CA LYS A 1185 -9.48 -11.15 18.63
C LYS A 1185 -9.40 -10.45 19.97
N SER A 1186 -10.18 -10.87 20.96
CA SER A 1186 -10.22 -10.29 22.32
C SER A 1186 -8.84 -10.14 22.97
N ASN A 1187 -7.94 -11.10 22.74
CA ASN A 1187 -6.57 -11.09 23.28
C ASN A 1187 -5.69 -9.94 22.75
N SER A 1188 -6.01 -9.31 21.62
CA SER A 1188 -5.21 -8.17 21.12
C SER A 1188 -5.38 -6.89 21.93
N ILE A 1189 -6.33 -6.85 22.88
CA ILE A 1189 -6.44 -5.74 23.84
C ILE A 1189 -5.25 -5.76 24.83
N ARG A 1190 -4.65 -6.92 25.11
CA ARG A 1190 -3.47 -7.05 25.98
C ARG A 1190 -2.23 -6.44 25.32
N GLN A 1191 -1.41 -5.76 26.11
CA GLN A 1191 -0.21 -5.09 25.62
C GLN A 1191 0.98 -6.07 25.50
N GLY A 1192 0.80 -7.13 24.69
CA GLY A 1192 1.75 -8.23 24.49
C GLY A 1192 1.07 -9.60 24.53
N LYS A 1193 1.78 -10.68 24.13
CA LYS A 1193 1.23 -12.05 24.07
C LYS A 1193 0.61 -12.52 25.40
N SER A 1194 1.21 -12.11 26.51
CA SER A 1194 0.76 -12.34 27.90
C SER A 1194 0.74 -11.02 28.71
N GLY A 1195 0.65 -9.88 28.02
CA GLY A 1195 0.78 -8.56 28.64
C GLY A 1195 -0.40 -8.14 29.52
N PRO A 1196 -0.23 -7.10 30.35
CA PRO A 1196 -1.30 -6.50 31.13
C PRO A 1196 -2.39 -5.92 30.23
N LEU A 1197 -3.58 -5.72 30.80
CA LEU A 1197 -4.63 -4.93 30.16
C LEU A 1197 -4.27 -3.42 30.20
N PRO A 1198 -4.70 -2.63 29.21
CA PRO A 1198 -4.23 -1.25 29.05
C PRO A 1198 -4.87 -0.25 30.01
N VAL A 1199 -5.89 -0.67 30.77
CA VAL A 1199 -6.66 0.17 31.69
C VAL A 1199 -6.62 -0.43 33.10
N ALA A 1200 -6.64 0.43 34.11
CA ALA A 1200 -6.94 0.08 35.48
C ALA A 1200 -8.22 0.77 35.95
N MET A 1201 -8.97 0.07 36.81
CA MET A 1201 -10.12 0.62 37.54
C MET A 1201 -10.02 0.16 38.99
N ASN A 1202 -10.07 1.11 39.94
CA ASN A 1202 -9.91 0.83 41.38
C ASN A 1202 -8.66 -0.03 41.71
N GLY A 1203 -7.54 0.24 41.03
CA GLY A 1203 -6.27 -0.48 41.20
C GLY A 1203 -6.20 -1.88 40.56
N LYS A 1204 -7.29 -2.38 39.96
CA LYS A 1204 -7.32 -3.68 39.26
C LYS A 1204 -7.25 -3.50 37.75
N GLU A 1205 -6.71 -4.50 37.04
CA GLU A 1205 -6.74 -4.51 35.57
C GLU A 1205 -8.17 -4.60 35.05
N ASP A 1206 -8.51 -3.82 34.03
CA ASP A 1206 -9.76 -3.98 33.28
C ASP A 1206 -9.56 -3.81 31.77
N TYR A 1207 -10.48 -4.38 30.99
CA TYR A 1207 -10.48 -4.25 29.54
C TYR A 1207 -11.03 -2.91 29.09
N LEU A 1208 -10.64 -2.49 27.88
CA LEU A 1208 -11.36 -1.46 27.14
C LEU A 1208 -12.83 -1.83 26.92
N TRP A 1209 -13.70 -0.87 27.23
CA TRP A 1209 -15.12 -0.90 26.94
C TRP A 1209 -15.39 -0.57 25.46
N CYS A 1210 -16.57 -0.92 24.94
CA CYS A 1210 -16.88 -0.68 23.53
C CYS A 1210 -16.94 0.80 23.17
N THR A 1211 -17.41 1.67 24.07
CA THR A 1211 -17.42 3.14 23.89
C THR A 1211 -16.01 3.74 23.89
N GLU A 1212 -15.10 3.19 24.69
CA GLU A 1212 -13.68 3.55 24.70
C GLU A 1212 -13.03 3.12 23.37
N MET A 1213 -13.30 1.89 22.90
CA MET A 1213 -12.80 1.41 21.60
C MET A 1213 -13.35 2.20 20.39
N GLU A 1214 -14.61 2.63 20.43
CA GLU A 1214 -15.17 3.52 19.41
C GLU A 1214 -14.37 4.82 19.32
N GLN A 1215 -14.12 5.47 20.46
CA GLN A 1215 -13.35 6.71 20.55
C GLN A 1215 -11.89 6.54 20.11
N ILE A 1216 -11.25 5.42 20.47
CA ILE A 1216 -9.88 5.07 20.04
C ILE A 1216 -9.78 4.95 18.50
N PHE A 1217 -10.86 4.52 17.84
CA PHE A 1217 -10.93 4.41 16.37
C PHE A 1217 -11.46 5.71 15.71
N GLY A 1218 -11.79 6.73 16.51
CA GLY A 1218 -12.34 8.01 16.08
C GLY A 1218 -13.85 8.03 15.80
N PHE A 1219 -14.58 6.97 16.16
CA PHE A 1219 -16.04 6.94 16.04
C PHE A 1219 -16.74 7.70 17.18
N PRO A 1220 -17.93 8.27 16.94
CA PRO A 1220 -18.81 8.75 18.00
C PRO A 1220 -19.09 7.66 19.04
N LYS A 1221 -19.24 8.04 20.32
CA LYS A 1221 -19.67 7.09 21.36
C LYS A 1221 -21.03 6.50 20.99
N HIS A 1222 -21.19 5.19 21.22
CA HIS A 1222 -22.35 4.39 20.88
C HIS A 1222 -22.60 4.21 19.37
N TYR A 1223 -21.59 4.39 18.51
CA TYR A 1223 -21.72 4.16 17.06
C TYR A 1223 -22.02 2.69 16.71
N THR A 1224 -21.42 1.72 17.41
CA THR A 1224 -21.70 0.28 17.22
C THR A 1224 -22.76 -0.26 18.19
N ASP A 1225 -23.43 0.63 18.92
CA ASP A 1225 -24.48 0.27 19.89
C ASP A 1225 -25.83 0.10 19.17
N VAL A 1226 -25.98 -1.04 18.50
CA VAL A 1226 -27.19 -1.40 17.73
C VAL A 1226 -27.47 -2.90 17.83
N ASN A 1227 -28.71 -3.28 17.49
CA ASN A 1227 -29.13 -4.67 17.27
C ASN A 1227 -28.79 -5.66 18.42
N ASN A 1228 -28.72 -5.17 19.66
CA ASN A 1228 -28.31 -5.94 20.84
C ASN A 1228 -26.96 -6.67 20.70
N MET A 1229 -26.04 -6.16 19.86
CA MET A 1229 -24.73 -6.78 19.66
C MET A 1229 -23.93 -6.91 20.95
N GLY A 1230 -23.48 -8.13 21.25
CA GLY A 1230 -22.59 -8.39 22.38
C GLY A 1230 -21.21 -7.75 22.19
N ARG A 1231 -20.49 -7.55 23.31
CA ARG A 1231 -19.14 -6.95 23.35
C ARG A 1231 -18.17 -7.51 22.30
N VAL A 1232 -18.21 -8.82 22.06
CA VAL A 1232 -17.34 -9.51 21.08
C VAL A 1232 -17.73 -9.18 19.63
N GLN A 1233 -19.02 -8.99 19.32
CA GLN A 1233 -19.47 -8.56 17.99
C GLN A 1233 -19.04 -7.11 17.73
N ARG A 1234 -19.30 -6.21 18.68
CA ARG A 1234 -18.85 -4.80 18.61
C ARG A 1234 -17.33 -4.69 18.42
N GLN A 1235 -16.53 -5.49 19.15
CA GLN A 1235 -15.07 -5.55 18.93
C GLN A 1235 -14.71 -6.08 17.52
N LYS A 1236 -15.41 -7.09 16.99
CA LYS A 1236 -15.14 -7.64 15.65
C LYS A 1236 -15.38 -6.60 14.55
N VAL A 1237 -16.49 -5.85 14.62
CA VAL A 1237 -16.80 -4.83 13.59
C VAL A 1237 -15.85 -3.63 13.69
N LEU A 1238 -15.54 -3.15 14.91
CA LEU A 1238 -14.53 -2.10 15.12
C LEU A 1238 -13.15 -2.53 14.62
N GLY A 1239 -12.68 -3.72 15.00
CA GLY A 1239 -11.36 -4.23 14.59
C GLY A 1239 -11.17 -4.38 13.07
N ARG A 1240 -12.26 -4.41 12.29
CA ARG A 1240 -12.28 -4.43 10.82
C ARG A 1240 -12.43 -3.03 10.20
N SER A 1241 -13.21 -2.14 10.80
CA SER A 1241 -13.45 -0.77 10.32
C SER A 1241 -12.17 0.05 10.11
N TRP A 1242 -12.19 1.16 9.37
CA TRP A 1242 -11.03 2.06 9.28
C TRP A 1242 -10.84 2.92 10.54
N SER A 1243 -9.76 3.72 10.58
CA SER A 1243 -9.62 4.81 11.56
C SER A 1243 -10.25 6.07 10.97
N VAL A 1244 -11.27 6.62 11.64
CA VAL A 1244 -12.03 7.80 11.19
C VAL A 1244 -11.11 8.99 10.86
N PRO A 1245 -10.18 9.45 11.72
CA PRO A 1245 -9.33 10.60 11.41
C PRO A 1245 -8.38 10.36 10.23
N VAL A 1246 -7.93 9.11 10.01
CA VAL A 1246 -7.09 8.77 8.83
C VAL A 1246 -7.90 8.89 7.53
N ILE A 1247 -9.13 8.39 7.51
CA ILE A 1247 -9.99 8.51 6.32
C ILE A 1247 -10.45 9.96 6.12
N ARG A 1248 -10.70 10.71 7.21
CA ARG A 1248 -10.97 12.16 7.16
C ARG A 1248 -9.82 12.93 6.52
N HIS A 1249 -8.57 12.60 6.88
CA HIS A 1249 -7.37 13.15 6.25
C HIS A 1249 -7.30 12.85 4.75
N LEU A 1250 -7.59 11.61 4.34
CA LEU A 1250 -7.55 11.19 2.93
C LEU A 1250 -8.68 11.79 2.08
N PHE A 1251 -9.89 11.93 2.62
CA PHE A 1251 -11.06 12.45 1.88
C PHE A 1251 -11.17 13.98 1.90
N ALA A 1252 -10.54 14.70 2.84
CA ALA A 1252 -10.62 16.16 2.94
C ALA A 1252 -10.34 16.94 1.63
N PRO A 1253 -9.41 16.52 0.74
CA PRO A 1253 -9.18 17.17 -0.56
C PRO A 1253 -10.36 17.07 -1.54
N LEU A 1254 -11.27 16.09 -1.38
CA LEU A 1254 -12.45 15.94 -2.23
C LEU A 1254 -13.43 17.12 -2.12
N LYS A 1255 -13.34 17.94 -1.05
CA LYS A 1255 -14.09 19.18 -0.90
C LYS A 1255 -13.77 20.22 -1.99
N ASP A 1256 -12.70 20.04 -2.76
CA ASP A 1256 -12.39 20.89 -3.93
C ASP A 1256 -13.05 20.44 -5.25
N TYR A 1257 -13.75 19.31 -5.24
CA TYR A 1257 -14.40 18.70 -6.41
C TYR A 1257 -15.92 18.57 -6.27
N TYR A 1258 -16.39 18.28 -5.05
CA TYR A 1258 -17.79 17.92 -4.79
C TYR A 1258 -18.51 18.94 -3.92
N LYS A 1259 -19.84 18.93 -4.04
CA LYS A 1259 -20.74 19.86 -3.36
C LYS A 1259 -20.64 19.70 -1.85
N CYS A 1260 -20.58 20.83 -1.14
CA CYS A 1260 -20.57 20.90 0.32
C CYS A 1260 -21.75 21.76 0.81
N GLU A 1261 -22.25 21.46 2.02
CA GLU A 1261 -23.46 22.06 2.62
C GLU A 1261 -23.32 23.54 3.07
#